data_AF-A0A9Q1I672-F1
#
_entry.id   AF-A0A9Q1I672-F1
#
_cell.length_a   1.000
_cell.length_b   1.000
_cell.length_c   1.000
_cell.angle_alpha   90.00
_cell.angle_beta   90.00
_cell.angle_gamma   90.00
#
_symmetry.space_group_name_H-M   'P 1'
#
loop_
_entity.id
_entity.type
_entity.pdbx_description
1 polymer ?
#
loop_
_entity_poly.entity_id
_entity_poly.type
_entity_poly.pdbx_seq_one_letter_code
_entity_poly.pdbx_strand_id
1 'polypeptide(L)'
;MHPASSVRSLLKQGFIARRSAVLQRSVLWVPPSSVLKAGASERLEPRPPYVLRSVPGMNGWQCCQATVRGGGAAQREIQLNRFQVSYQCVPAVCRCPSNEHSSAQTGMPVLRETTSPVTMFKKKSSKNSVTITEKKTPASELSALVETVQKYADKVEKNSYELEENLNKDVTKINQGKTPLYHDENKKKIQNSLDILKDLDDEIAELIRLGHPQAEMIKDDIKQLEDRLLKLGKEHEKIYSTTRPVGHPTVDWGKIIEEKQENLNNKGFGSDLRTVENQVEEHNIFHCEVEALAPHINDCDEKDYASVLQVKYNKLLASSGARQQDLFSLRDYMKRCTNELYWLDQQAEDRINYNWTDTNLDYLSRKRQYENFISKGLEPREASITKLSDDGEKLLAADHPGRIVIEAHMEAVHADWKEYLNLLICEENHLKHMQEYHKYHKDVRDTEEVLKKLEVDLREKYNPEFKDMYQIEGLISGLDDQLKAIGLFDDQVKDLEKRSQQVLPLKFRRETPLEPIPVEALCDFNTIDGQVVRGERYTLLKNNGIKWDIKDSSGNKLSAPAVCFLIPPTDPEAISISDVIANQQKTVQKQGSSHKDILLTQLEDLKKEIHSDDQEQQCRQLMAGLEKVTNDLDKQEKAIYTCVRPPLEQIRALQDSADRLQEFKEMMASVQKIEPEKSSKVQEAVTFLDTKPTCASAPQLFTKTDEATKKYDKVNLLLTCTEDKLVNSNQLENSLQNGKNTLSNFENTLAREEVAPSNLTALETTHAELLENAKELKSKKYAISETEENLKATKTSCENMRNKLQEHCPDIERQEAEVHKLNARFDNLSRQFDTRAQCLQRAKSSYSNYCNDYDDLNTWLSRVPNYEPQETDDAKQVEMKLKNQRNLLSDVARKEVDLINLSKNAQMYQQAIKDYEAETEKFKSILDFEDGLVAQTYKKSRLESPAIKVKDEESAIEAKFTEVTAVNKQRLQSLEYALGLLNQHQEENVQSANVEKKGVQEKVAYSERVIVERDPETLLEIDRFKSSLEEETNLCNKLNQQLKDLKSRLSDMESSNTKSLKELDQVKEENTTLEKENLRLQNQIKKLNAENQITAREIKHIAESVPFENGNLELRLASLQKELSDLRSITKEKEQEIETLKKTLTIKREQRESHLRRSVIIIDPDTGKEMRPEEAYQMGIIDSKLFVNLQGQECDWEEISVKGPSGESSVLHNRKSGQKFCIEDALKKGTITQHHLDKYLNKEMTIQEFGHILSGRRK
;
A
#
# COMPACT_ATOMS: atom_id res chain seq x y z
N MET A 1 -36.62 -30.59 -32.83
CA MET A 1 -37.23 -30.69 -31.47
C MET A 1 -36.08 -30.79 -30.49
N HIS A 2 -35.90 -29.85 -29.55
CA HIS A 2 -34.84 -29.91 -28.51
C HIS A 2 -35.26 -29.14 -27.24
N PRO A 3 -35.01 -29.67 -26.03
CA PRO A 3 -35.39 -29.03 -24.77
C PRO A 3 -34.32 -28.07 -24.22
N ALA A 4 -33.86 -27.10 -25.01
CA ALA A 4 -32.84 -26.11 -24.59
C ALA A 4 -33.42 -24.88 -23.87
N SER A 5 -34.74 -24.71 -23.84
CA SER A 5 -35.41 -23.52 -23.30
C SER A 5 -35.62 -23.50 -21.78
N SER A 6 -35.62 -24.67 -21.12
CA SER A 6 -36.05 -24.76 -19.71
C SER A 6 -35.05 -24.16 -18.71
N VAL A 7 -33.73 -24.27 -18.99
CA VAL A 7 -32.68 -23.80 -18.06
C VAL A 7 -32.62 -22.27 -18.01
N ARG A 8 -32.79 -21.59 -19.16
CA ARG A 8 -32.83 -20.12 -19.25
C ARG A 8 -33.99 -19.48 -18.47
N SER A 9 -35.09 -20.21 -18.22
CA SER A 9 -36.20 -19.71 -17.40
C SER A 9 -35.87 -19.70 -15.91
N LEU A 10 -35.28 -20.78 -15.40
CA LEU A 10 -35.04 -20.98 -13.97
C LEU A 10 -33.99 -20.00 -13.42
N LEU A 11 -32.90 -19.76 -14.16
CA LEU A 11 -31.86 -18.82 -13.73
C LEU A 11 -32.36 -17.37 -13.67
N LYS A 12 -33.16 -16.92 -14.66
CA LYS A 12 -33.74 -15.56 -14.64
C LYS A 12 -34.81 -15.38 -13.56
N GLN A 13 -35.61 -16.41 -13.28
CA GLN A 13 -36.56 -16.36 -12.15
C GLN A 13 -35.85 -16.36 -10.79
N GLY A 14 -34.77 -17.14 -10.64
CA GLY A 14 -33.96 -17.17 -9.41
C GLY A 14 -33.34 -15.82 -9.04
N PHE A 15 -32.76 -15.10 -10.02
CA PHE A 15 -32.16 -13.78 -9.78
C PHE A 15 -33.21 -12.72 -9.41
N ILE A 16 -34.34 -12.66 -10.14
CA ILE A 16 -35.39 -11.65 -9.89
C ILE A 16 -36.07 -11.89 -8.54
N ALA A 17 -36.32 -13.15 -8.15
CA ALA A 17 -36.90 -13.48 -6.86
C ALA A 17 -35.99 -13.08 -5.68
N ARG A 18 -34.67 -13.31 -5.79
CA ARG A 18 -33.69 -12.92 -4.76
C ARG A 18 -33.64 -11.40 -4.57
N ARG A 19 -33.70 -10.62 -5.65
CA ARG A 19 -33.70 -9.15 -5.59
C ARG A 19 -34.92 -8.57 -4.86
N SER A 20 -36.07 -9.25 -4.89
CA SER A 20 -37.25 -8.85 -4.10
C SER A 20 -37.19 -9.29 -2.63
N ALA A 21 -36.54 -10.42 -2.33
CA ALA A 21 -36.50 -10.97 -0.97
C ALA A 21 -35.55 -10.19 -0.03
N VAL A 22 -34.42 -9.69 -0.55
CA VAL A 22 -33.39 -8.99 0.25
C VAL A 22 -33.78 -7.54 0.55
N LEU A 23 -34.50 -6.86 -0.36
CA LEU A 23 -34.86 -5.44 -0.22
C LEU A 23 -36.17 -5.18 0.56
N GLN A 24 -36.93 -6.21 0.93
CA GLN A 24 -38.31 -6.05 1.43
C GLN A 24 -38.53 -6.53 2.88
N ARG A 25 -37.47 -6.58 3.71
CA ARG A 25 -37.55 -6.94 5.14
C ARG A 25 -37.08 -5.87 6.14
N SER A 26 -36.93 -4.63 5.68
CA SER A 26 -36.55 -3.48 6.52
C SER A 26 -37.74 -2.54 6.84
N VAL A 27 -38.85 -3.09 7.35
CA VAL A 27 -39.91 -2.35 8.08
C VAL A 27 -40.86 -3.35 8.76
N LEU A 28 -41.28 -3.05 10.00
CA LEU A 28 -42.29 -3.76 10.83
C LEU A 28 -42.02 -5.25 11.15
N TRP A 29 -41.89 -5.55 12.45
CA TRP A 29 -43.03 -6.12 13.17
C TRP A 29 -42.99 -5.84 14.69
N VAL A 30 -44.16 -5.52 15.23
CA VAL A 30 -44.48 -5.44 16.67
C VAL A 30 -45.35 -6.68 16.99
N PRO A 31 -45.24 -7.33 18.17
CA PRO A 31 -45.87 -8.62 18.40
C PRO A 31 -47.42 -8.58 18.32
N PRO A 32 -48.06 -9.72 18.01
CA PRO A 32 -49.48 -9.76 17.71
C PRO A 32 -50.35 -9.85 18.98
N SER A 33 -51.51 -9.19 18.96
CA SER A 33 -52.62 -9.50 19.85
C SER A 33 -53.96 -9.11 19.22
N SER A 34 -54.77 -10.13 18.94
CA SER A 34 -56.23 -10.15 19.14
C SER A 34 -57.17 -9.16 18.40
N VAL A 35 -58.14 -9.77 17.69
CA VAL A 35 -59.61 -9.46 17.75
C VAL A 35 -60.24 -8.42 16.76
N LEU A 36 -61.09 -8.99 15.88
CA LEU A 36 -62.34 -8.49 15.25
C LEU A 36 -62.40 -7.55 14.00
N LYS A 37 -62.86 -8.18 12.89
CA LYS A 37 -63.98 -7.82 11.97
C LYS A 37 -63.96 -6.59 11.02
N ALA A 38 -64.36 -6.91 9.77
CA ALA A 38 -65.03 -6.08 8.73
C ALA A 38 -64.19 -4.97 8.05
N GLY A 39 -64.44 -4.62 6.78
CA GLY A 39 -65.29 -5.27 5.77
C GLY A 39 -65.76 -4.33 4.64
N ALA A 40 -65.74 -4.80 3.39
CA ALA A 40 -66.13 -4.06 2.15
C ALA A 40 -65.23 -2.83 1.81
N SER A 41 -65.24 -2.24 0.59
CA SER A 41 -65.45 -2.75 -0.78
C SER A 41 -65.14 -1.60 -1.77
N GLU A 42 -64.21 -1.75 -2.72
CA GLU A 42 -63.87 -0.69 -3.69
C GLU A 42 -64.40 -0.94 -5.12
N ARG A 43 -64.57 0.15 -5.88
CA ARG A 43 -64.99 0.17 -7.29
C ARG A 43 -64.47 1.42 -8.02
N LEU A 44 -64.00 1.21 -9.25
CA LEU A 44 -63.99 2.12 -10.40
C LEU A 44 -63.02 3.35 -10.41
N GLU A 45 -62.01 3.24 -11.28
CA GLU A 45 -61.62 4.12 -12.42
C GLU A 45 -62.38 5.47 -12.69
N PRO A 46 -61.82 6.46 -13.46
CA PRO A 46 -60.85 6.32 -14.58
C PRO A 46 -59.75 7.42 -14.78
N ARG A 47 -59.03 7.34 -15.93
CA ARG A 47 -58.04 8.27 -16.55
C ARG A 47 -58.74 9.42 -17.36
N PRO A 48 -58.15 10.25 -18.29
CA PRO A 48 -56.76 10.44 -18.86
C PRO A 48 -56.36 11.97 -18.89
N PRO A 49 -55.83 12.69 -19.95
CA PRO A 49 -55.05 12.40 -21.18
C PRO A 49 -53.91 13.42 -21.62
N TYR A 50 -52.70 12.92 -21.96
CA TYR A 50 -51.74 13.46 -22.99
C TYR A 50 -51.15 14.91 -22.84
N VAL A 51 -50.09 15.39 -23.56
CA VAL A 51 -49.63 15.31 -24.98
C VAL A 51 -48.08 15.30 -25.14
N LEU A 52 -47.55 14.96 -26.34
CA LEU A 52 -46.13 14.73 -26.71
C LEU A 52 -45.36 15.94 -27.30
N ARG A 53 -44.02 15.83 -27.41
CA ARG A 53 -43.24 16.22 -28.62
C ARG A 53 -41.87 15.48 -28.78
N SER A 54 -41.19 15.69 -29.91
CA SER A 54 -40.33 14.72 -30.63
C SER A 54 -38.81 15.05 -30.75
N VAL A 55 -38.01 14.06 -31.18
CA VAL A 55 -36.54 14.08 -31.48
C VAL A 55 -36.23 14.43 -32.96
N PRO A 56 -34.97 14.71 -33.42
CA PRO A 56 -33.82 13.76 -33.57
C PRO A 56 -32.45 14.33 -33.08
N GLY A 57 -31.25 13.71 -33.21
CA GLY A 57 -30.85 12.34 -33.60
C GLY A 57 -29.54 12.27 -34.45
N MET A 58 -28.69 11.24 -34.26
CA MET A 58 -27.38 10.96 -34.95
C MET A 58 -26.23 11.96 -34.68
N ASN A 59 -24.91 11.69 -34.86
CA ASN A 59 -24.08 10.47 -35.12
C ASN A 59 -22.65 10.70 -34.50
N GLY A 60 -21.78 9.71 -34.23
CA GLY A 60 -20.83 9.01 -35.14
C GLY A 60 -19.36 9.48 -34.91
N TRP A 61 -18.25 8.76 -35.16
CA TRP A 61 -17.80 7.37 -34.82
C TRP A 61 -16.27 7.28 -35.11
N GLN A 62 -15.48 6.46 -34.37
CA GLN A 62 -14.00 6.22 -34.38
C GLN A 62 -13.24 6.85 -33.18
N CYS A 63 -12.33 6.19 -32.43
CA CYS A 63 -11.27 5.18 -32.69
C CYS A 63 -9.95 5.78 -33.24
N CYS A 64 -8.74 5.43 -32.76
CA CYS A 64 -8.32 4.66 -31.59
C CYS A 64 -6.86 5.02 -31.24
N GLN A 65 -6.44 4.93 -29.97
CA GLN A 65 -5.04 4.68 -29.63
C GLN A 65 -4.90 4.09 -28.21
N ALA A 66 -3.99 3.13 -28.05
CA ALA A 66 -3.65 2.51 -26.77
C ALA A 66 -2.13 2.27 -26.73
N THR A 67 -1.52 2.42 -25.55
CA THR A 67 -0.10 2.19 -25.34
C THR A 67 0.10 1.23 -24.16
N VAL A 68 0.94 0.22 -24.36
CA VAL A 68 1.10 -0.93 -23.45
C VAL A 68 2.38 -0.81 -22.61
N ARG A 69 2.28 -1.08 -21.30
CA ARG A 69 3.28 -1.71 -20.39
C ARG A 69 2.74 -1.63 -18.94
N GLY A 70 2.97 -2.59 -18.06
CA GLY A 70 3.60 -3.91 -18.24
C GLY A 70 3.80 -4.60 -16.88
N GLY A 71 2.82 -5.39 -16.43
CA GLY A 71 2.89 -6.11 -15.16
C GLY A 71 3.51 -7.50 -15.32
N GLY A 72 4.70 -7.70 -14.75
CA GLY A 72 5.40 -8.99 -14.80
C GLY A 72 4.73 -10.06 -13.93
N ALA A 73 4.61 -11.27 -14.47
CA ALA A 73 4.18 -12.43 -13.70
C ALA A 73 5.34 -13.01 -12.86
N ALA A 74 5.01 -13.67 -11.75
CA ALA A 74 5.89 -14.58 -11.06
C ALA A 74 5.18 -15.92 -10.91
N GLN A 75 5.66 -16.97 -11.59
CA GLN A 75 5.10 -18.31 -11.38
C GLN A 75 5.32 -18.75 -9.92
N ARG A 76 4.24 -19.22 -9.30
CA ARG A 76 4.29 -20.33 -8.33
C ARG A 76 3.39 -21.43 -8.85
N GLU A 77 3.89 -22.65 -8.85
CA GLU A 77 3.07 -23.80 -9.25
C GLU A 77 2.08 -24.14 -8.14
N ILE A 78 0.79 -24.11 -8.47
CA ILE A 78 -0.27 -24.74 -7.68
C ILE A 78 -0.77 -25.91 -8.54
N GLN A 79 -0.60 -27.15 -8.07
CA GLN A 79 -1.13 -28.31 -8.76
C GLN A 79 -2.65 -28.41 -8.54
N LEU A 80 -3.42 -27.81 -9.43
CA LEU A 80 -4.87 -28.03 -9.55
C LEU A 80 -5.18 -29.40 -10.16
N ASN A 81 -4.84 -30.46 -9.41
CA ASN A 81 -5.05 -31.83 -9.83
C ASN A 81 -6.48 -32.29 -9.45
N ARG A 82 -7.48 -31.70 -10.14
CA ARG A 82 -8.90 -32.00 -9.89
C ARG A 82 -9.81 -31.78 -11.10
N PHE A 83 -9.74 -32.67 -12.09
CA PHE A 83 -10.89 -33.21 -12.84
C PHE A 83 -10.40 -34.23 -13.88
N GLN A 84 -10.52 -35.53 -13.58
CA GLN A 84 -10.50 -36.54 -14.64
C GLN A 84 -11.40 -37.72 -14.26
N VAL A 85 -12.44 -37.96 -15.05
CA VAL A 85 -13.32 -39.12 -14.93
C VAL A 85 -12.62 -40.34 -15.54
N SER A 86 -12.78 -41.50 -14.91
CA SER A 86 -12.04 -42.71 -15.23
C SER A 86 -12.57 -43.46 -16.46
N TYR A 87 -11.64 -43.91 -17.30
CA TYR A 87 -11.82 -45.04 -18.21
C TYR A 87 -10.57 -45.95 -18.12
N GLN A 88 -10.79 -47.27 -18.14
CA GLN A 88 -9.74 -48.27 -17.92
C GLN A 88 -9.12 -48.76 -19.24
N CYS A 89 -7.79 -48.89 -19.28
CA CYS A 89 -7.09 -49.93 -20.03
C CYS A 89 -5.67 -50.17 -19.45
N VAL A 90 -5.24 -51.43 -19.48
CA VAL A 90 -4.02 -52.01 -18.85
C VAL A 90 -3.67 -53.22 -19.77
N PRO A 91 -2.40 -53.55 -20.15
CA PRO A 91 -1.29 -53.78 -19.21
C PRO A 91 0.19 -53.57 -19.67
N ALA A 92 1.11 -53.62 -18.67
CA ALA A 92 2.54 -54.03 -18.75
C ALA A 92 3.52 -53.09 -19.54
N VAL A 93 4.85 -52.97 -19.27
CA VAL A 93 5.81 -53.44 -18.23
C VAL A 93 7.08 -52.52 -18.32
N CYS A 94 7.98 -52.30 -17.34
CA CYS A 94 8.92 -53.26 -16.74
C CYS A 94 9.55 -52.81 -15.37
N ARG A 95 10.89 -52.62 -15.28
CA ARG A 95 11.73 -52.55 -14.07
C ARG A 95 12.77 -51.38 -14.10
N CYS A 96 12.77 -50.56 -13.04
CA CYS A 96 13.85 -50.28 -12.05
C CYS A 96 15.30 -50.83 -12.21
N PRO A 97 16.33 -50.34 -11.45
CA PRO A 97 16.49 -49.13 -10.58
C PRO A 97 17.90 -48.42 -10.59
N SER A 98 18.10 -47.46 -9.64
CA SER A 98 19.38 -47.09 -8.93
C SER A 98 20.43 -46.16 -9.57
N ASN A 99 21.24 -45.34 -8.85
CA ASN A 99 21.25 -44.89 -7.43
C ASN A 99 22.05 -43.55 -7.22
N GLU A 100 21.58 -42.69 -6.28
CA GLU A 100 22.28 -41.95 -5.19
C GLU A 100 23.57 -41.06 -5.31
N HIS A 101 23.52 -39.92 -4.59
CA HIS A 101 24.58 -39.19 -3.82
C HIS A 101 25.81 -38.54 -4.53
N SER A 102 26.54 -37.53 -3.99
CA SER A 102 26.28 -36.46 -2.97
C SER A 102 27.48 -35.49 -2.83
N SER A 103 27.26 -34.18 -2.53
CA SER A 103 28.19 -33.22 -1.82
C SER A 103 29.61 -32.89 -2.40
N ALA A 104 30.35 -31.84 -2.01
CA ALA A 104 30.02 -30.46 -1.57
C ALA A 104 31.30 -29.54 -1.49
N GLN A 105 31.15 -28.25 -1.87
CA GLN A 105 31.80 -27.00 -1.36
C GLN A 105 33.35 -26.72 -1.26
N THR A 106 33.67 -25.46 -1.58
CA THR A 106 34.70 -24.51 -1.02
C THR A 106 36.21 -24.57 -1.36
N GLY A 107 36.79 -23.40 -1.72
CA GLY A 107 38.23 -23.08 -1.57
C GLY A 107 38.87 -22.12 -2.62
N MET A 108 39.32 -20.92 -2.21
CA MET A 108 40.29 -20.02 -2.91
C MET A 108 41.43 -19.65 -1.90
N PRO A 109 42.47 -18.78 -2.14
CA PRO A 109 42.89 -17.94 -3.30
C PRO A 109 44.46 -17.99 -3.54
N VAL A 110 45.32 -17.05 -4.06
CA VAL A 110 45.27 -15.68 -4.67
C VAL A 110 46.62 -15.27 -5.40
N LEU A 111 46.59 -14.26 -6.30
CA LEU A 111 47.62 -13.28 -6.80
C LEU A 111 49.04 -13.62 -7.40
N ARG A 112 49.27 -13.07 -8.62
CA ARG A 112 50.37 -12.16 -9.13
C ARG A 112 51.85 -12.66 -9.32
N GLU A 113 52.43 -12.63 -10.55
CA GLU A 113 53.25 -11.57 -11.25
C GLU A 113 54.80 -11.80 -11.12
N THR A 114 55.79 -11.35 -11.93
CA THR A 114 55.88 -10.52 -13.18
C THR A 114 57.21 -10.72 -13.98
N THR A 115 57.25 -10.29 -15.26
CA THR A 115 58.42 -9.78 -16.09
C THR A 115 59.58 -10.68 -16.61
N SER A 116 60.13 -10.29 -17.78
CA SER A 116 61.31 -10.85 -18.53
C SER A 116 62.46 -9.77 -18.58
N PRO A 117 63.54 -9.72 -19.46
CA PRO A 117 63.74 -10.29 -20.83
C PRO A 117 65.19 -10.64 -21.38
N VAL A 118 65.27 -11.10 -22.66
CA VAL A 118 66.24 -10.70 -23.76
C VAL A 118 67.63 -11.39 -24.06
N THR A 119 67.69 -12.05 -25.26
CA THR A 119 68.77 -12.20 -26.32
C THR A 119 70.06 -13.09 -26.27
N MET A 120 70.18 -13.98 -27.31
CA MET A 120 71.29 -14.23 -28.30
C MET A 120 72.73 -14.69 -27.88
N PHE A 121 73.55 -15.46 -28.65
CA PHE A 121 73.44 -16.33 -29.88
C PHE A 121 74.70 -17.27 -30.05
N LYS A 122 74.52 -18.54 -30.48
CA LYS A 122 75.33 -19.45 -31.39
C LYS A 122 76.89 -19.60 -31.17
N LYS A 123 77.63 -20.69 -31.54
CA LYS A 123 77.43 -21.87 -32.43
C LYS A 123 78.54 -22.98 -32.25
N LYS A 124 78.20 -24.29 -32.34
CA LYS A 124 78.98 -25.49 -32.85
C LYS A 124 80.40 -25.84 -32.27
N SER A 125 80.93 -27.09 -32.28
CA SER A 125 80.50 -28.43 -32.76
C SER A 125 81.03 -29.60 -31.87
N SER A 126 80.96 -30.88 -32.29
CA SER A 126 80.95 -32.08 -31.41
C SER A 126 81.94 -33.23 -31.76
N LYS A 127 82.35 -34.02 -30.74
CA LYS A 127 82.70 -35.47 -30.81
C LYS A 127 82.68 -36.12 -29.40
N ASN A 128 82.69 -37.46 -29.33
CA ASN A 128 82.29 -38.24 -28.14
C ASN A 128 83.44 -38.88 -27.32
N SER A 129 83.27 -38.90 -25.98
CA SER A 129 83.75 -39.94 -25.05
C SER A 129 82.96 -39.84 -23.72
N VAL A 130 83.06 -40.85 -22.85
CA VAL A 130 82.20 -41.02 -21.66
C VAL A 130 82.79 -40.39 -20.39
N THR A 131 82.15 -39.34 -19.87
CA THR A 131 82.30 -38.84 -18.48
C THR A 131 81.00 -38.16 -18.04
N ILE A 132 80.66 -38.18 -16.75
CA ILE A 132 79.58 -37.34 -16.19
C ILE A 132 79.92 -35.86 -16.41
N THR A 133 79.09 -35.18 -17.21
CA THR A 133 79.05 -33.71 -17.33
C THR A 133 77.63 -33.28 -17.64
N GLU A 134 77.18 -32.17 -17.07
CA GLU A 134 75.92 -31.51 -17.46
C GLU A 134 76.02 -30.92 -18.86
N LYS A 135 75.80 -31.74 -19.90
CA LYS A 135 75.62 -31.22 -21.25
C LYS A 135 74.21 -30.67 -21.41
N LYS A 136 74.01 -29.45 -20.92
CA LYS A 136 72.95 -28.55 -21.40
C LYS A 136 73.03 -28.50 -22.92
N THR A 137 72.03 -29.06 -23.60
CA THR A 137 71.77 -28.77 -25.01
C THR A 137 71.69 -27.25 -25.14
N PRO A 138 72.44 -26.61 -26.06
CA PRO A 138 72.52 -25.15 -26.06
C PRO A 138 71.14 -24.57 -26.37
N ALA A 139 70.63 -23.70 -25.50
CA ALA A 139 69.35 -23.01 -25.70
C ALA A 139 69.28 -22.28 -27.05
N SER A 140 70.44 -21.91 -27.62
CA SER A 140 70.57 -21.31 -28.95
C SER A 140 70.35 -22.26 -30.14
N GLU A 141 70.29 -23.58 -29.96
CA GLU A 141 69.87 -24.52 -31.01
C GLU A 141 68.36 -24.79 -30.88
N LEU A 142 67.87 -25.02 -29.66
CA LEU A 142 66.43 -25.18 -29.39
C LEU A 142 65.63 -23.93 -29.76
N SER A 143 66.08 -22.75 -29.35
CA SER A 143 65.47 -21.46 -29.71
C SER A 143 65.56 -21.15 -31.20
N ALA A 144 66.57 -21.65 -31.92
CA ALA A 144 66.67 -21.46 -33.36
C ALA A 144 65.71 -22.39 -34.13
N LEU A 145 65.42 -23.57 -33.58
CA LEU A 145 64.38 -24.46 -34.08
C LEU A 145 62.99 -23.86 -33.83
N VAL A 146 62.72 -23.33 -32.63
CA VAL A 146 61.47 -22.59 -32.35
C VAL A 146 61.31 -21.34 -33.23
N GLU A 147 62.37 -20.53 -33.45
CA GLU A 147 62.35 -19.41 -34.41
C GLU A 147 61.99 -19.86 -35.85
N THR A 148 62.43 -21.06 -36.25
CA THR A 148 62.20 -21.59 -37.59
C THR A 148 60.78 -22.13 -37.72
N VAL A 149 60.34 -22.91 -36.73
CA VAL A 149 58.98 -23.46 -36.62
C VAL A 149 57.92 -22.35 -36.58
N GLN A 150 58.11 -21.33 -35.73
CA GLN A 150 57.21 -20.18 -35.66
C GLN A 150 57.13 -19.46 -37.01
N LYS A 151 58.27 -19.17 -37.65
CA LYS A 151 58.32 -18.46 -38.93
C LYS A 151 57.61 -19.21 -40.06
N TYR A 152 57.68 -20.54 -40.08
CA TYR A 152 56.95 -21.35 -41.06
C TYR A 152 55.46 -21.45 -40.72
N ALA A 153 55.08 -21.57 -39.44
CA ALA A 153 53.69 -21.51 -38.99
C ALA A 153 53.03 -20.16 -39.35
N ASP A 154 53.68 -19.03 -39.04
CA ASP A 154 53.28 -17.67 -39.43
C ASP A 154 53.07 -17.55 -40.95
N LYS A 155 53.91 -18.24 -41.74
CA LYS A 155 53.83 -18.22 -43.20
C LYS A 155 52.65 -19.06 -43.72
N VAL A 156 52.33 -20.19 -43.08
CA VAL A 156 51.16 -21.02 -43.39
C VAL A 156 49.86 -20.31 -42.98
N GLU A 157 49.82 -19.69 -41.81
CA GLU A 157 48.66 -18.93 -41.33
C GLU A 157 48.39 -17.72 -42.24
N LYS A 158 49.42 -16.96 -42.63
CA LYS A 158 49.27 -15.88 -43.63
C LYS A 158 48.77 -16.40 -44.98
N ASN A 159 49.30 -17.52 -45.48
CA ASN A 159 48.79 -18.14 -46.71
C ASN A 159 47.31 -18.57 -46.57
N SER A 160 46.90 -19.02 -45.39
CA SER A 160 45.52 -19.47 -45.10
C SER A 160 44.54 -18.30 -45.04
N TYR A 161 44.94 -17.17 -44.46
CA TYR A 161 44.14 -15.93 -44.47
C TYR A 161 43.99 -15.36 -45.90
N GLU A 162 45.08 -15.29 -46.68
CA GLU A 162 45.04 -14.88 -48.09
C GLU A 162 44.15 -15.82 -48.94
N LEU A 163 44.13 -17.11 -48.62
CA LEU A 163 43.29 -18.12 -49.25
C LEU A 163 41.81 -17.93 -48.92
N GLU A 164 41.47 -17.73 -47.64
CA GLU A 164 40.10 -17.42 -47.18
C GLU A 164 39.54 -16.17 -47.86
N GLU A 165 40.33 -15.09 -47.91
CA GLU A 165 39.92 -13.83 -48.53
C GLU A 165 39.70 -13.98 -50.05
N ASN A 166 40.60 -14.68 -50.75
CA ASN A 166 40.48 -14.92 -52.19
C ASN A 166 39.34 -15.88 -52.54
N LEU A 167 39.09 -16.91 -51.73
CA LEU A 167 37.94 -17.80 -51.88
C LEU A 167 36.62 -17.00 -51.74
N ASN A 168 36.52 -16.11 -50.76
CA ASN A 168 35.32 -15.28 -50.58
C ASN A 168 35.10 -14.29 -51.75
N LYS A 169 36.19 -13.68 -52.27
CA LYS A 169 36.15 -12.84 -53.48
C LYS A 169 35.65 -13.61 -54.71
N ASP A 170 36.10 -14.85 -54.90
CA ASP A 170 35.69 -15.68 -56.04
C ASP A 170 34.28 -16.27 -55.86
N VAL A 171 33.87 -16.66 -54.66
CA VAL A 171 32.47 -17.00 -54.34
C VAL A 171 31.54 -15.83 -54.67
N THR A 172 31.94 -14.60 -54.32
CA THR A 172 31.20 -13.39 -54.66
C THR A 172 31.07 -13.19 -56.18
N LYS A 173 32.12 -13.47 -56.96
CA LYS A 173 32.06 -13.41 -58.44
C LYS A 173 31.22 -14.53 -59.04
N ILE A 174 31.33 -15.76 -58.53
CA ILE A 174 30.55 -16.93 -58.96
C ILE A 174 29.06 -16.68 -58.71
N ASN A 175 28.69 -16.13 -57.55
CA ASN A 175 27.31 -15.73 -57.24
C ASN A 175 26.80 -14.57 -58.12
N GLN A 176 27.70 -13.76 -58.71
CA GLN A 176 27.38 -12.75 -59.74
C GLN A 176 27.42 -13.30 -61.18
N GLY A 177 27.55 -14.62 -61.38
CA GLY A 177 27.62 -15.26 -62.70
C GLY A 177 28.93 -14.98 -63.47
N LYS A 178 29.98 -14.51 -62.79
CA LYS A 178 31.28 -14.15 -63.38
C LYS A 178 32.32 -15.23 -63.09
N THR A 179 33.30 -15.36 -63.99
CA THR A 179 34.40 -16.33 -63.82
C THR A 179 35.25 -16.00 -62.57
N PRO A 180 35.65 -17.01 -61.79
CA PRO A 180 36.61 -16.82 -60.70
C PRO A 180 37.99 -16.40 -61.22
N LEU A 181 38.77 -15.73 -60.38
CA LEU A 181 40.05 -15.11 -60.74
C LEU A 181 41.27 -15.76 -60.06
N TYR A 182 41.08 -16.37 -58.89
CA TYR A 182 42.16 -16.85 -58.02
C TYR A 182 42.25 -18.37 -57.90
N HIS A 183 41.36 -19.13 -58.56
CA HIS A 183 41.29 -20.61 -58.52
C HIS A 183 42.68 -21.31 -58.52
N ASP A 184 43.50 -21.04 -59.54
CA ASP A 184 44.80 -21.70 -59.75
C ASP A 184 45.88 -21.17 -58.80
N GLU A 185 45.79 -19.91 -58.36
CA GLU A 185 46.71 -19.33 -57.38
C GLU A 185 46.43 -19.93 -56.00
N ASN A 186 45.17 -19.96 -55.60
CA ASN A 186 44.71 -20.57 -54.35
C ASN A 186 45.08 -22.07 -54.29
N LYS A 187 44.94 -22.81 -55.40
CA LYS A 187 45.38 -24.21 -55.49
C LYS A 187 46.88 -24.36 -55.27
N LYS A 188 47.70 -23.43 -55.78
CA LYS A 188 49.16 -23.40 -55.54
C LYS A 188 49.51 -22.96 -54.11
N LYS A 189 48.78 -22.01 -53.51
CA LYS A 189 48.94 -21.62 -52.10
C LYS A 189 48.64 -22.78 -51.15
N ILE A 190 47.57 -23.55 -51.40
CA ILE A 190 47.22 -24.76 -50.63
C ILE A 190 48.37 -25.77 -50.66
N GLN A 191 48.85 -26.14 -51.87
CA GLN A 191 49.95 -27.10 -51.99
C GLN A 191 51.23 -26.63 -51.28
N ASN A 192 51.63 -25.37 -51.50
CA ASN A 192 52.82 -24.78 -50.88
C ASN A 192 52.72 -24.77 -49.35
N SER A 193 51.56 -24.43 -48.78
CA SER A 193 51.35 -24.53 -47.33
C SER A 193 51.37 -25.97 -46.81
N LEU A 194 50.83 -26.95 -47.54
CA LEU A 194 50.92 -28.38 -47.18
C LEU A 194 52.36 -28.89 -47.22
N ASP A 195 53.15 -28.47 -48.21
CA ASP A 195 54.57 -28.82 -48.30
C ASP A 195 55.36 -28.23 -47.12
N ILE A 196 55.09 -26.98 -46.72
CA ILE A 196 55.69 -26.34 -45.54
C ILE A 196 55.27 -27.02 -44.22
N LEU A 197 54.00 -27.40 -44.06
CA LEU A 197 53.51 -28.12 -42.87
C LEU A 197 54.18 -29.49 -42.72
N LYS A 198 54.47 -30.16 -43.85
CA LYS A 198 55.18 -31.44 -43.84
C LYS A 198 56.66 -31.31 -43.47
N ASP A 199 57.34 -30.26 -43.94
CA ASP A 199 58.72 -29.96 -43.52
C ASP A 199 58.80 -29.56 -42.03
N LEU A 200 57.73 -28.92 -41.51
CA LEU A 200 57.57 -28.57 -40.09
C LEU A 200 57.43 -29.79 -39.16
N ASP A 201 56.80 -30.87 -39.61
CA ASP A 201 56.55 -32.07 -38.81
C ASP A 201 57.86 -32.75 -38.35
N ASP A 202 58.88 -32.77 -39.24
CA ASP A 202 60.24 -33.25 -38.92
C ASP A 202 60.95 -32.30 -37.90
N GLU A 203 60.71 -30.99 -37.96
CA GLU A 203 61.23 -30.03 -36.98
C GLU A 203 60.54 -30.15 -35.60
N ILE A 204 59.24 -30.45 -35.57
CA ILE A 204 58.48 -30.75 -34.34
C ILE A 204 58.95 -32.05 -33.70
N ALA A 205 59.17 -33.11 -34.49
CA ALA A 205 59.70 -34.37 -34.00
C ALA A 205 61.07 -34.18 -33.31
N GLU A 206 61.93 -33.32 -33.86
CA GLU A 206 63.19 -32.94 -33.23
C GLU A 206 62.99 -32.06 -31.98
N LEU A 207 62.03 -31.11 -31.94
CA LEU A 207 61.69 -30.35 -30.73
C LEU A 207 61.25 -31.24 -29.56
N ILE A 208 60.45 -32.27 -29.84
CA ILE A 208 60.01 -33.28 -28.85
C ILE A 208 61.22 -34.11 -28.40
N ARG A 209 62.05 -34.58 -29.34
CA ARG A 209 63.26 -35.38 -29.05
C ARG A 209 64.31 -34.60 -28.25
N LEU A 210 64.34 -33.27 -28.38
CA LEU A 210 65.21 -32.36 -27.61
C LEU A 210 64.56 -31.87 -26.30
N GLY A 211 63.31 -32.25 -26.01
CA GLY A 211 62.64 -31.99 -24.74
C GLY A 211 62.18 -30.54 -24.53
N HIS A 212 61.74 -29.84 -25.59
CA HIS A 212 61.19 -28.49 -25.41
C HIS A 212 59.89 -28.53 -24.57
N PRO A 213 59.76 -27.72 -23.49
CA PRO A 213 58.64 -27.84 -22.55
C PRO A 213 57.26 -27.51 -23.12
N GLN A 214 57.20 -26.91 -24.31
CA GLN A 214 55.96 -26.61 -25.04
C GLN A 214 55.84 -27.40 -26.36
N ALA A 215 56.66 -28.44 -26.58
CA ALA A 215 56.70 -29.16 -27.86
C ALA A 215 55.34 -29.75 -28.28
N GLU A 216 54.60 -30.34 -27.32
CA GLU A 216 53.26 -30.88 -27.57
C GLU A 216 52.22 -29.78 -27.86
N MET A 217 52.36 -28.59 -27.26
CA MET A 217 51.48 -27.44 -27.60
C MET A 217 51.74 -26.97 -29.03
N ILE A 218 53.01 -26.77 -29.40
CA ILE A 218 53.41 -26.34 -30.75
C ILE A 218 52.94 -27.35 -31.82
N LYS A 219 52.95 -28.64 -31.47
CA LYS A 219 52.42 -29.74 -32.30
C LYS A 219 50.90 -29.68 -32.44
N ASP A 220 50.16 -29.48 -31.35
CA ASP A 220 48.70 -29.32 -31.42
C ASP A 220 48.29 -28.02 -32.14
N ASP A 221 49.08 -26.95 -32.05
CA ASP A 221 48.88 -25.69 -32.79
C ASP A 221 49.14 -25.84 -34.29
N ILE A 222 50.23 -26.51 -34.69
CA ILE A 222 50.51 -26.79 -36.11
C ILE A 222 49.50 -27.78 -36.69
N LYS A 223 49.04 -28.77 -35.91
CA LYS A 223 47.93 -29.64 -36.31
C LYS A 223 46.60 -28.88 -36.48
N GLN A 224 46.33 -27.84 -35.69
CA GLN A 224 45.18 -26.94 -35.94
C GLN A 224 45.33 -26.16 -37.26
N LEU A 225 46.55 -25.78 -37.65
CA LEU A 225 46.83 -25.19 -38.97
C LEU A 225 46.62 -26.22 -40.09
N GLU A 226 47.02 -27.48 -39.91
CA GLU A 226 46.71 -28.56 -40.86
C GLU A 226 45.20 -28.77 -41.02
N ASP A 227 44.45 -28.93 -39.92
CA ASP A 227 43.00 -29.15 -39.96
C ASP A 227 42.27 -27.96 -40.60
N ARG A 228 42.71 -26.72 -40.33
CA ARG A 228 42.20 -25.52 -41.01
C ARG A 228 42.51 -25.55 -42.51
N LEU A 229 43.76 -25.80 -42.91
CA LEU A 229 44.15 -25.83 -44.31
C LEU A 229 43.47 -26.96 -45.08
N LEU A 230 43.27 -28.12 -44.46
CA LEU A 230 42.51 -29.25 -45.01
C LEU A 230 41.02 -28.89 -45.18
N LYS A 231 40.43 -28.13 -44.25
CA LYS A 231 39.08 -27.57 -44.38
C LYS A 231 39.01 -26.57 -45.55
N LEU A 232 39.96 -25.64 -45.66
CA LEU A 232 40.02 -24.67 -46.76
C LEU A 232 40.26 -25.35 -48.12
N GLY A 233 41.02 -26.45 -48.17
CA GLY A 233 41.16 -27.30 -49.35
C GLY A 233 39.84 -27.95 -49.78
N LYS A 234 39.07 -28.48 -48.83
CA LYS A 234 37.71 -29.02 -49.08
C LYS A 234 36.73 -27.94 -49.49
N GLU A 235 36.84 -26.72 -48.95
CA GLU A 235 36.00 -25.58 -49.33
C GLU A 235 36.35 -25.06 -50.73
N HIS A 236 37.65 -24.94 -51.08
CA HIS A 236 38.11 -24.70 -52.46
C HIS A 236 37.54 -25.76 -53.41
N GLU A 237 37.77 -27.04 -53.15
CA GLU A 237 37.26 -28.13 -53.99
C GLU A 237 35.73 -28.05 -54.15
N LYS A 238 34.98 -27.83 -53.07
CA LYS A 238 33.52 -27.69 -53.10
C LYS A 238 33.05 -26.47 -53.91
N ILE A 239 33.74 -25.33 -53.81
CA ILE A 239 33.40 -24.09 -54.54
C ILE A 239 33.59 -24.26 -56.05
N TYR A 240 34.64 -24.96 -56.49
CA TYR A 240 35.00 -25.04 -57.92
C TYR A 240 34.60 -26.35 -58.62
N SER A 241 34.40 -27.46 -57.89
CA SER A 241 33.87 -28.71 -58.48
C SER A 241 32.35 -28.68 -58.70
N THR A 242 31.61 -27.89 -57.91
CA THR A 242 30.14 -27.79 -58.02
C THR A 242 29.74 -27.02 -59.27
N THR A 243 29.60 -27.72 -60.39
CA THR A 243 29.05 -27.15 -61.64
C THR A 243 27.56 -26.87 -61.45
N ARG A 244 27.21 -25.68 -60.95
CA ARG A 244 25.81 -25.25 -60.86
C ARG A 244 25.23 -25.07 -62.27
N PRO A 245 24.09 -25.68 -62.61
CA PRO A 245 23.37 -25.34 -63.83
C PRO A 245 22.87 -23.89 -63.75
N VAL A 246 22.79 -23.21 -64.89
CA VAL A 246 22.27 -21.83 -64.97
C VAL A 246 20.76 -21.86 -64.75
N GLY A 247 20.33 -21.51 -63.54
CA GLY A 247 18.93 -21.43 -63.14
C GLY A 247 18.81 -21.08 -61.65
N HIS A 248 17.87 -20.20 -61.30
CA HIS A 248 17.63 -19.82 -59.89
C HIS A 248 16.91 -20.97 -59.15
N PRO A 249 17.16 -21.16 -57.84
CA PRO A 249 16.34 -22.03 -57.01
C PRO A 249 14.99 -21.35 -56.72
N THR A 250 13.96 -21.66 -57.52
CA THR A 250 12.60 -21.14 -57.30
C THR A 250 11.97 -21.81 -56.08
N VAL A 251 11.63 -21.00 -55.06
CA VAL A 251 10.88 -21.46 -53.87
C VAL A 251 9.39 -21.48 -54.19
N ASP A 252 8.72 -22.61 -53.95
CA ASP A 252 7.27 -22.72 -54.05
C ASP A 252 6.60 -22.11 -52.80
N TRP A 253 6.47 -20.78 -52.82
CA TRP A 253 5.73 -20.02 -51.80
C TRP A 253 4.25 -20.40 -51.72
N GLY A 254 3.65 -20.92 -52.80
CA GLY A 254 2.25 -21.33 -52.83
C GLY A 254 1.99 -22.50 -51.89
N LYS A 255 2.85 -23.52 -51.95
CA LYS A 255 2.84 -24.68 -51.06
C LYS A 255 3.13 -24.31 -49.60
N ILE A 256 4.09 -23.40 -49.35
CA ILE A 256 4.42 -22.93 -48.00
C ILE A 256 3.22 -22.21 -47.34
N ILE A 257 2.50 -21.38 -48.08
CA ILE A 257 1.30 -20.68 -47.58
C ILE A 257 0.17 -21.68 -47.28
N GLU A 258 0.01 -22.73 -48.09
CA GLU A 258 -0.99 -23.78 -47.85
C GLU A 258 -0.66 -24.64 -46.63
N GLU A 259 0.61 -25.04 -46.43
CA GLU A 259 1.06 -25.75 -45.23
C GLU A 259 0.88 -24.93 -43.95
N LYS A 260 1.18 -23.62 -43.99
CA LYS A 260 0.92 -22.69 -42.87
C LYS A 260 -0.59 -22.56 -42.60
N GLN A 261 -1.43 -22.45 -43.63
CA GLN A 261 -2.88 -22.37 -43.48
C GLN A 261 -3.48 -23.66 -42.91
N GLU A 262 -3.00 -24.84 -43.32
CA GLU A 262 -3.46 -26.12 -42.76
C GLU A 262 -3.10 -26.26 -41.29
N ASN A 263 -1.86 -25.96 -40.90
CA ASN A 263 -1.41 -25.94 -39.50
C ASN A 263 -2.28 -25.00 -38.64
N LEU A 264 -2.55 -23.79 -39.16
CA LEU A 264 -3.40 -22.80 -38.50
C LEU A 264 -4.84 -23.30 -38.27
N ASN A 265 -5.42 -23.97 -39.26
CA ASN A 265 -6.77 -24.54 -39.19
C ASN A 265 -6.87 -25.72 -38.21
N ASN A 266 -5.79 -26.50 -38.06
CA ASN A 266 -5.77 -27.74 -37.28
C ASN A 266 -5.47 -27.52 -35.77
N LYS A 267 -5.06 -26.33 -35.33
CA LYS A 267 -4.85 -26.03 -33.90
C LYS A 267 -6.16 -25.70 -33.17
N GLY A 268 -6.45 -26.39 -32.06
CA GLY A 268 -7.55 -26.05 -31.15
C GLY A 268 -7.25 -24.85 -30.22
N PHE A 269 -8.10 -24.63 -29.22
CA PHE A 269 -7.90 -23.65 -28.13
C PHE A 269 -7.69 -24.37 -26.80
N GLY A 270 -6.84 -23.84 -25.92
CA GLY A 270 -6.50 -24.41 -24.62
C GLY A 270 -7.64 -24.37 -23.60
N SER A 271 -7.74 -25.39 -22.75
CA SER A 271 -8.77 -25.54 -21.71
C SER A 271 -8.49 -24.74 -20.43
N ASP A 272 -7.24 -24.35 -20.19
CA ASP A 272 -6.77 -23.67 -18.99
C ASP A 272 -5.89 -22.47 -19.36
N LEU A 273 -5.73 -21.53 -18.41
CA LEU A 273 -5.05 -20.27 -18.67
C LEU A 273 -3.57 -20.46 -19.06
N ARG A 274 -2.85 -21.44 -18.48
CA ARG A 274 -1.42 -21.68 -18.79
C ARG A 274 -1.27 -22.20 -20.22
N THR A 275 -2.14 -23.11 -20.65
CA THR A 275 -2.16 -23.60 -22.05
C THR A 275 -2.53 -22.48 -23.03
N VAL A 276 -3.49 -21.60 -22.70
CA VAL A 276 -3.84 -20.46 -23.56
C VAL A 276 -2.73 -19.40 -23.61
N GLU A 277 -2.02 -19.14 -22.51
CA GLU A 277 -0.86 -18.23 -22.53
C GLU A 277 0.29 -18.77 -23.39
N ASN A 278 0.61 -20.08 -23.29
CA ASN A 278 1.56 -20.72 -24.19
C ASN A 278 1.12 -20.63 -25.67
N GLN A 279 -0.18 -20.83 -25.95
CA GLN A 279 -0.72 -20.72 -27.32
C GLN A 279 -0.66 -19.29 -27.88
N VAL A 280 -0.79 -18.26 -27.03
CA VAL A 280 -0.57 -16.86 -27.42
C VAL A 280 0.90 -16.64 -27.81
N GLU A 281 1.85 -17.17 -27.04
CA GLU A 281 3.28 -17.03 -27.34
C GLU A 281 3.68 -17.77 -28.63
N GLU A 282 3.27 -19.04 -28.80
CA GLU A 282 3.45 -19.78 -30.05
C GLU A 282 2.84 -19.05 -31.26
N HIS A 283 1.62 -18.53 -31.11
CA HIS A 283 0.89 -17.93 -32.22
C HIS A 283 1.42 -16.55 -32.61
N ASN A 284 1.99 -15.79 -31.66
CA ASN A 284 2.69 -14.54 -31.99
C ASN A 284 3.94 -14.80 -32.84
N ILE A 285 4.72 -15.85 -32.52
CA ILE A 285 5.87 -16.25 -33.34
C ILE A 285 5.39 -16.67 -34.74
N PHE A 286 4.37 -17.53 -34.82
CA PHE A 286 3.76 -17.95 -36.09
C PHE A 286 3.22 -16.76 -36.90
N HIS A 287 2.64 -15.74 -36.26
CA HIS A 287 2.14 -14.57 -36.97
C HIS A 287 3.28 -13.76 -37.60
N CYS A 288 4.37 -13.51 -36.88
CA CYS A 288 5.54 -12.84 -37.44
C CYS A 288 6.24 -13.67 -38.53
N GLU A 289 6.21 -15.00 -38.44
CA GLU A 289 6.64 -15.89 -39.56
C GLU A 289 5.77 -15.72 -40.81
N VAL A 290 4.47 -15.45 -40.66
CA VAL A 290 3.57 -15.15 -41.78
C VAL A 290 3.86 -13.75 -42.33
N GLU A 291 3.96 -12.72 -41.49
CA GLU A 291 4.28 -11.34 -41.92
C GLU A 291 5.60 -11.28 -42.71
N ALA A 292 6.61 -12.06 -42.31
CA ALA A 292 7.91 -12.16 -42.98
C ALA A 292 7.85 -12.73 -44.42
N LEU A 293 6.73 -13.34 -44.85
CA LEU A 293 6.55 -13.79 -46.24
C LEU A 293 6.26 -12.63 -47.21
N ALA A 294 5.80 -11.47 -46.71
CA ALA A 294 5.30 -10.38 -47.55
C ALA A 294 6.30 -9.85 -48.60
N PRO A 295 7.62 -9.67 -48.33
CA PRO A 295 8.56 -9.22 -49.36
C PRO A 295 8.69 -10.25 -50.51
N HIS A 296 8.81 -11.53 -50.16
CA HIS A 296 9.04 -12.61 -51.11
C HIS A 296 7.86 -12.88 -52.06
N ILE A 297 6.66 -12.44 -51.69
CA ILE A 297 5.45 -12.51 -52.53
C ILE A 297 5.40 -11.33 -53.52
N ASN A 298 5.93 -10.16 -53.14
CA ASN A 298 6.00 -8.99 -54.00
C ASN A 298 7.14 -9.08 -55.04
N ASP A 299 8.26 -9.72 -54.69
CA ASP A 299 9.45 -9.87 -55.56
C ASP A 299 9.30 -10.95 -56.67
N CYS A 300 8.08 -11.37 -57.00
CA CYS A 300 7.80 -12.39 -58.02
C CYS A 300 7.62 -11.78 -59.43
N ASP A 301 8.54 -12.06 -60.35
CA ASP A 301 8.52 -11.55 -61.74
C ASP A 301 7.24 -11.89 -62.55
N GLU A 302 6.62 -13.04 -62.29
CA GLU A 302 5.40 -13.48 -62.97
C GLU A 302 4.13 -12.90 -62.33
N LYS A 303 3.62 -11.81 -62.92
CA LYS A 303 2.45 -11.05 -62.42
C LYS A 303 1.21 -11.89 -62.14
N ASP A 304 0.88 -12.84 -63.01
CA ASP A 304 -0.33 -13.67 -62.85
C ASP A 304 -0.16 -14.64 -61.66
N TYR A 305 1.01 -15.27 -61.52
CA TYR A 305 1.35 -16.13 -60.39
C TYR A 305 1.38 -15.34 -59.07
N ALA A 306 2.03 -14.17 -59.07
CA ALA A 306 2.08 -13.26 -57.93
C ALA A 306 0.66 -12.85 -57.46
N SER A 307 -0.28 -12.60 -58.40
CA SER A 307 -1.66 -12.25 -58.05
C SER A 307 -2.40 -13.37 -57.31
N VAL A 308 -2.22 -14.63 -57.72
CA VAL A 308 -2.82 -15.80 -57.07
C VAL A 308 -2.16 -16.04 -55.70
N LEU A 309 -0.84 -15.88 -55.63
CA LEU A 309 -0.05 -16.01 -54.40
C LEU A 309 -0.48 -14.97 -53.35
N GLN A 310 -0.67 -13.72 -53.76
CA GLN A 310 -1.15 -12.62 -52.90
C GLN A 310 -2.54 -12.91 -52.33
N VAL A 311 -3.46 -13.50 -53.10
CA VAL A 311 -4.80 -13.86 -52.60
C VAL A 311 -4.72 -14.98 -51.55
N LYS A 312 -3.88 -16.00 -51.76
CA LYS A 312 -3.64 -17.05 -50.74
C LYS A 312 -3.00 -16.47 -49.48
N TYR A 313 -2.01 -15.60 -49.64
CA TYR A 313 -1.33 -14.92 -48.52
C TYR A 313 -2.27 -14.04 -47.71
N ASN A 314 -3.05 -13.17 -48.37
CA ASN A 314 -4.00 -12.29 -47.69
C ASN A 314 -5.02 -13.09 -46.86
N LYS A 315 -5.43 -14.28 -47.35
CA LYS A 315 -6.29 -15.20 -46.59
C LYS A 315 -5.57 -15.79 -45.36
N LEU A 316 -4.33 -16.23 -45.51
CA LEU A 316 -3.52 -16.74 -44.38
C LEU A 316 -3.29 -15.65 -43.33
N LEU A 317 -2.89 -14.45 -43.74
CA LEU A 317 -2.66 -13.30 -42.86
C LEU A 317 -3.93 -12.91 -42.09
N ALA A 318 -5.07 -12.80 -42.79
CA ALA A 318 -6.36 -12.52 -42.16
C ALA A 318 -6.80 -13.64 -41.18
N SER A 319 -6.61 -14.91 -41.56
CA SER A 319 -6.91 -16.05 -40.67
C SER A 319 -6.00 -16.04 -39.43
N SER A 320 -4.72 -15.69 -39.60
CA SER A 320 -3.74 -15.62 -38.52
C SER A 320 -4.03 -14.46 -37.57
N GLY A 321 -4.43 -13.30 -38.09
CA GLY A 321 -4.83 -12.14 -37.28
C GLY A 321 -6.13 -12.41 -36.50
N ALA A 322 -7.13 -13.04 -37.12
CA ALA A 322 -8.36 -13.45 -36.45
C ALA A 322 -8.06 -14.40 -35.27
N ARG A 323 -7.28 -15.47 -35.51
CA ARG A 323 -6.86 -16.38 -34.44
C ARG A 323 -6.07 -15.67 -33.32
N GLN A 324 -5.24 -14.69 -33.66
CA GLN A 324 -4.49 -13.91 -32.67
C GLN A 324 -5.44 -13.11 -31.77
N GLN A 325 -6.45 -12.46 -32.37
CA GLN A 325 -7.51 -11.73 -31.64
C GLN A 325 -8.37 -12.67 -30.77
N ASP A 326 -8.72 -13.86 -31.27
CA ASP A 326 -9.45 -14.88 -30.50
C ASP A 326 -8.64 -15.35 -29.28
N LEU A 327 -7.35 -15.65 -29.46
CA LEU A 327 -6.46 -16.07 -28.37
C LEU A 327 -6.25 -14.96 -27.33
N PHE A 328 -6.11 -13.69 -27.75
CA PHE A 328 -6.00 -12.57 -26.81
C PHE A 328 -7.30 -12.33 -26.02
N SER A 329 -8.47 -12.38 -26.68
CA SER A 329 -9.76 -12.18 -26.01
C SER A 329 -10.11 -13.33 -25.06
N LEU A 330 -9.81 -14.57 -25.44
CA LEU A 330 -9.92 -15.74 -24.56
C LEU A 330 -9.02 -15.61 -23.33
N ARG A 331 -7.74 -15.23 -23.53
CA ARG A 331 -6.77 -15.04 -22.44
C ARG A 331 -7.24 -13.98 -21.44
N ASP A 332 -7.69 -12.80 -21.91
CA ASP A 332 -8.20 -11.75 -21.02
C ASP A 332 -9.41 -12.25 -20.22
N TYR A 333 -10.37 -12.89 -20.90
CA TYR A 333 -11.56 -13.43 -20.26
C TYR A 333 -11.23 -14.47 -19.18
N MET A 334 -10.41 -15.47 -19.50
CA MET A 334 -10.00 -16.52 -18.55
C MET A 334 -9.18 -15.96 -17.40
N LYS A 335 -8.29 -14.98 -17.66
CA LYS A 335 -7.52 -14.30 -16.60
C LYS A 335 -8.41 -13.51 -15.65
N ARG A 336 -9.43 -12.82 -16.18
CA ARG A 336 -10.45 -12.14 -15.38
C ARG A 336 -11.25 -13.13 -14.54
N CYS A 337 -11.71 -14.25 -15.11
CA CYS A 337 -12.39 -15.32 -14.37
C CYS A 337 -11.51 -15.88 -13.25
N THR A 338 -10.24 -16.21 -13.55
CA THR A 338 -9.28 -16.76 -12.58
C THR A 338 -9.05 -15.81 -11.40
N ASN A 339 -8.96 -14.50 -11.66
CA ASN A 339 -8.83 -13.49 -10.60
C ASN A 339 -10.09 -13.40 -9.73
N GLU A 340 -11.29 -13.50 -10.31
CA GLU A 340 -12.54 -13.47 -9.53
C GLU A 340 -12.70 -14.74 -8.68
N LEU A 341 -12.39 -15.92 -9.24
CA LEU A 341 -12.39 -17.22 -8.54
C LEU A 341 -11.43 -17.22 -7.34
N TYR A 342 -10.17 -16.83 -7.55
CA TYR A 342 -9.16 -16.76 -6.49
C TYR A 342 -9.59 -15.84 -5.32
N TRP A 343 -10.28 -14.73 -5.62
CA TRP A 343 -10.84 -13.87 -4.59
C TRP A 343 -11.99 -14.54 -3.83
N LEU A 344 -12.84 -15.31 -4.52
CA LEU A 344 -13.94 -16.06 -3.90
C LEU A 344 -13.41 -17.16 -2.98
N ASP A 345 -12.42 -17.93 -3.41
CA ASP A 345 -11.71 -18.94 -2.60
C ASP A 345 -11.21 -18.34 -1.28
N GLN A 346 -10.44 -17.25 -1.35
CA GLN A 346 -9.88 -16.58 -0.17
C GLN A 346 -10.95 -16.00 0.76
N GLN A 347 -12.08 -15.54 0.21
CA GLN A 347 -13.20 -15.03 1.00
C GLN A 347 -14.11 -16.11 1.58
N ALA A 348 -14.14 -17.31 0.98
CA ALA A 348 -14.80 -18.49 1.51
C ALA A 348 -13.96 -19.18 2.60
N GLU A 349 -12.65 -19.32 2.38
CA GLU A 349 -11.70 -19.91 3.34
C GLU A 349 -11.68 -19.14 4.68
N ASP A 350 -11.61 -17.80 4.63
CA ASP A 350 -11.71 -16.93 5.82
C ASP A 350 -13.01 -17.17 6.62
N ARG A 351 -14.14 -17.43 5.95
CA ARG A 351 -15.46 -17.67 6.60
C ARG A 351 -15.60 -19.08 7.16
N ILE A 352 -15.05 -20.07 6.46
CA ILE A 352 -15.01 -21.47 6.88
C ILE A 352 -14.08 -21.65 8.10
N ASN A 353 -12.99 -20.88 8.15
CA ASN A 353 -12.01 -20.91 9.24
C ASN A 353 -12.38 -20.00 10.44
N TYR A 354 -13.42 -19.16 10.33
CA TYR A 354 -13.82 -18.27 11.43
C TYR A 354 -14.37 -19.05 12.63
N ASN A 355 -13.96 -18.66 13.84
CA ASN A 355 -14.33 -19.38 15.05
C ASN A 355 -15.72 -18.95 15.58
N TRP A 356 -16.70 -19.84 15.48
CA TRP A 356 -18.08 -19.60 15.93
C TRP A 356 -18.38 -20.15 17.35
N THR A 357 -17.37 -20.40 18.19
CA THR A 357 -17.56 -20.90 19.56
C THR A 357 -17.87 -19.79 20.57
N ASP A 358 -18.50 -20.17 21.68
CA ASP A 358 -18.81 -19.33 22.84
C ASP A 358 -17.62 -18.62 23.51
N THR A 359 -16.39 -19.07 23.24
CA THR A 359 -15.15 -18.42 23.70
C THR A 359 -14.74 -17.22 22.85
N ASN A 360 -15.32 -17.03 21.66
CA ASN A 360 -14.90 -15.96 20.75
C ASN A 360 -15.64 -14.64 21.00
N LEU A 361 -15.05 -13.78 21.82
CA LEU A 361 -15.55 -12.43 22.08
C LEU A 361 -15.32 -11.43 20.92
N ASP A 362 -14.52 -11.76 19.91
CA ASP A 362 -14.22 -10.87 18.77
C ASP A 362 -15.29 -10.90 17.66
N TYR A 363 -16.37 -11.66 17.85
CA TYR A 363 -17.53 -11.68 16.93
C TYR A 363 -18.13 -10.28 16.68
N LEU A 364 -17.96 -9.33 17.61
CA LEU A 364 -18.37 -7.93 17.43
C LEU A 364 -17.53 -7.20 16.37
N SER A 365 -16.23 -7.48 16.27
CA SER A 365 -15.37 -6.96 15.21
C SER A 365 -15.77 -7.58 13.86
N ARG A 366 -16.04 -8.89 13.85
CA ARG A 366 -16.53 -9.60 12.66
C ARG A 366 -17.90 -9.10 12.20
N LYS A 367 -18.80 -8.79 13.14
CA LYS A 367 -20.11 -8.19 12.84
C LYS A 367 -19.98 -6.88 12.08
N ARG A 368 -19.11 -5.97 12.55
CA ARG A 368 -18.83 -4.68 11.87
C ARG A 368 -18.23 -4.89 10.47
N GLN A 369 -17.38 -5.90 10.28
CA GLN A 369 -16.82 -6.26 8.97
C GLN A 369 -17.93 -6.76 8.02
N TYR A 370 -18.81 -7.65 8.49
CA TYR A 370 -19.97 -8.14 7.75
C TYR A 370 -20.92 -6.99 7.36
N GLU A 371 -21.35 -6.18 8.32
CA GLU A 371 -22.27 -5.05 8.09
C GLU A 371 -21.69 -4.02 7.10
N ASN A 372 -20.38 -3.72 7.18
CA ASN A 372 -19.70 -2.84 6.23
C ASN A 372 -19.54 -3.48 4.83
N PHE A 373 -19.35 -4.80 4.75
CA PHE A 373 -19.31 -5.50 3.47
C PHE A 373 -20.69 -5.57 2.80
N ILE A 374 -21.75 -5.92 3.53
CA ILE A 374 -23.12 -5.94 3.00
C ILE A 374 -23.56 -4.54 2.55
N SER A 375 -23.25 -3.49 3.32
CA SER A 375 -23.69 -2.12 3.00
C SER A 375 -22.88 -1.38 1.93
N LYS A 376 -21.65 -1.82 1.59
CA LYS A 376 -20.77 -1.09 0.65
C LYS A 376 -19.96 -1.96 -0.32
N GLY A 377 -19.74 -3.24 -0.02
CA GLY A 377 -18.89 -4.16 -0.80
C GLY A 377 -19.67 -5.13 -1.69
N LEU A 378 -20.84 -5.58 -1.25
CA LEU A 378 -21.61 -6.63 -1.93
C LEU A 378 -22.13 -6.19 -3.31
N GLU A 379 -22.81 -5.05 -3.42
CA GLU A 379 -23.37 -4.55 -4.69
C GLU A 379 -22.29 -4.28 -5.75
N PRO A 380 -21.15 -3.60 -5.45
CA PRO A 380 -20.04 -3.49 -6.40
C PRO A 380 -19.44 -4.84 -6.82
N ARG A 381 -19.45 -5.85 -5.95
CA ARG A 381 -18.96 -7.19 -6.28
C ARG A 381 -19.92 -7.95 -7.19
N GLU A 382 -21.22 -7.90 -6.91
CA GLU A 382 -22.26 -8.46 -7.76
C GLU A 382 -22.24 -7.81 -9.16
N ALA A 383 -22.01 -6.50 -9.24
CA ALA A 383 -21.86 -5.79 -10.50
C ALA A 383 -20.59 -6.22 -11.29
N SER A 384 -19.47 -6.51 -10.62
CA SER A 384 -18.25 -7.05 -11.26
C SER A 384 -18.52 -8.41 -11.91
N ILE A 385 -19.13 -9.32 -11.13
CA ILE A 385 -19.42 -10.70 -11.57
C ILE A 385 -20.49 -10.70 -12.67
N THR A 386 -21.53 -9.87 -12.55
CA THR A 386 -22.55 -9.68 -13.60
C THR A 386 -21.92 -9.19 -14.89
N LYS A 387 -21.04 -8.17 -14.83
CA LYS A 387 -20.32 -7.67 -16.01
C LYS A 387 -19.42 -8.75 -16.63
N LEU A 388 -18.80 -9.61 -15.83
CA LEU A 388 -17.99 -10.73 -16.34
C LEU A 388 -18.87 -11.79 -17.03
N SER A 389 -20.07 -12.05 -16.53
CA SER A 389 -21.06 -12.88 -17.24
C SER A 389 -21.50 -12.21 -18.55
N ASP A 390 -21.81 -10.91 -18.55
CA ASP A 390 -22.20 -10.17 -19.75
C ASP A 390 -21.10 -10.18 -20.81
N ASP A 391 -19.83 -10.03 -20.41
CA ASP A 391 -18.68 -10.11 -21.31
C ASP A 391 -18.48 -11.52 -21.86
N GLY A 392 -18.78 -12.57 -21.07
CA GLY A 392 -18.83 -13.95 -21.54
C GLY A 392 -19.93 -14.20 -22.55
N GLU A 393 -21.17 -13.77 -22.26
CA GLU A 393 -22.29 -13.87 -23.21
C GLU A 393 -22.02 -13.11 -24.51
N LYS A 394 -21.27 -12.00 -24.50
CA LYS A 394 -20.84 -11.28 -25.72
C LYS A 394 -19.89 -12.11 -26.59
N LEU A 395 -18.89 -12.75 -25.99
CA LEU A 395 -17.96 -13.63 -26.73
C LEU A 395 -18.71 -14.85 -27.32
N LEU A 396 -19.64 -15.43 -26.55
CA LEU A 396 -20.50 -16.52 -27.02
C LEU A 396 -21.48 -16.09 -28.11
N ALA A 397 -21.97 -14.83 -28.09
CA ALA A 397 -22.81 -14.26 -29.13
C ALA A 397 -22.02 -13.87 -30.40
N ALA A 398 -20.71 -13.69 -30.30
CA ALA A 398 -19.78 -13.53 -31.42
C ALA A 398 -19.31 -14.86 -32.03
N ASP A 399 -19.85 -16.00 -31.55
CA ASP A 399 -19.49 -17.38 -31.92
C ASP A 399 -17.98 -17.68 -31.76
N HIS A 400 -17.38 -17.10 -30.71
CA HIS A 400 -15.95 -17.21 -30.42
C HIS A 400 -15.52 -18.69 -30.27
N PRO A 401 -14.44 -19.13 -30.96
CA PRO A 401 -14.08 -20.56 -31.06
C PRO A 401 -13.64 -21.21 -29.74
N GLY A 402 -13.26 -20.41 -28.74
CA GLY A 402 -12.99 -20.85 -27.36
C GLY A 402 -14.26 -21.13 -26.53
N ARG A 403 -15.45 -21.12 -27.15
CA ARG A 403 -16.78 -21.28 -26.54
C ARG A 403 -16.87 -22.20 -25.32
N ILE A 404 -16.45 -23.46 -25.45
CA ILE A 404 -16.59 -24.48 -24.39
C ILE A 404 -15.85 -24.04 -23.11
N VAL A 405 -14.70 -23.39 -23.28
CA VAL A 405 -13.85 -22.92 -22.19
C VAL A 405 -14.46 -21.69 -21.52
N ILE A 406 -15.07 -20.80 -22.31
CA ILE A 406 -15.81 -19.62 -21.83
C ILE A 406 -17.05 -20.05 -21.04
N GLU A 407 -17.87 -20.98 -21.57
CA GLU A 407 -19.05 -21.53 -20.89
C GLU A 407 -18.65 -22.18 -19.54
N ALA A 408 -17.59 -22.99 -19.52
CA ALA A 408 -17.11 -23.64 -18.30
C ALA A 408 -16.57 -22.66 -17.23
N HIS A 409 -15.78 -21.65 -17.60
CA HIS A 409 -15.27 -20.65 -16.65
C HIS A 409 -16.39 -19.75 -16.10
N MET A 410 -17.37 -19.41 -16.95
CA MET A 410 -18.55 -18.66 -16.53
C MET A 410 -19.44 -19.48 -15.58
N GLU A 411 -19.59 -20.79 -15.78
CA GLU A 411 -20.30 -21.67 -14.85
C GLU A 411 -19.57 -21.79 -13.51
N ALA A 412 -18.25 -21.94 -13.50
CA ALA A 412 -17.43 -21.98 -12.28
C ALA A 412 -17.59 -20.69 -11.44
N VAL A 413 -17.44 -19.51 -12.06
CA VAL A 413 -17.62 -18.22 -11.36
C VAL A 413 -19.02 -18.10 -10.74
N HIS A 414 -20.06 -18.59 -11.41
CA HIS A 414 -21.42 -18.59 -10.87
C HIS A 414 -21.65 -19.62 -9.76
N ALA A 415 -21.00 -20.79 -9.81
CA ALA A 415 -21.06 -21.79 -8.76
C ALA A 415 -20.43 -21.25 -7.46
N ASP A 416 -19.21 -20.73 -7.56
CA ASP A 416 -18.44 -20.26 -6.41
C ASP A 416 -19.04 -18.97 -5.83
N TRP A 417 -19.61 -18.09 -6.67
CA TRP A 417 -20.39 -16.94 -6.20
C TRP A 417 -21.66 -17.38 -5.45
N LYS A 418 -22.36 -18.43 -5.92
CA LYS A 418 -23.53 -18.97 -5.22
C LYS A 418 -23.12 -19.56 -3.86
N GLU A 419 -22.01 -20.30 -3.79
CA GLU A 419 -21.49 -20.87 -2.54
C GLU A 419 -21.05 -19.77 -1.57
N TYR A 420 -20.36 -18.74 -2.05
CA TYR A 420 -19.99 -17.57 -1.27
C TYR A 420 -21.20 -16.81 -0.68
N LEU A 421 -22.26 -16.58 -1.48
CA LEU A 421 -23.51 -16.00 -0.98
C LEU A 421 -24.19 -16.90 0.07
N ASN A 422 -24.09 -18.22 -0.07
CA ASN A 422 -24.59 -19.18 0.91
C ASN A 422 -23.78 -19.12 2.23
N LEU A 423 -22.47 -18.88 2.18
CA LEU A 423 -21.62 -18.66 3.36
C LEU A 423 -21.94 -17.34 4.08
N LEU A 424 -22.26 -16.26 3.35
CA LEU A 424 -22.72 -14.99 3.97
C LEU A 424 -24.01 -15.16 4.78
N ILE A 425 -24.97 -15.97 4.29
CA ILE A 425 -26.22 -16.30 5.00
C ILE A 425 -25.92 -17.09 6.29
N CYS A 426 -24.90 -17.95 6.29
CA CYS A 426 -24.47 -18.65 7.49
C CYS A 426 -23.80 -17.70 8.49
N GLU A 427 -22.92 -16.82 8.01
CA GLU A 427 -22.23 -15.78 8.79
C GLU A 427 -23.25 -14.84 9.48
N GLU A 428 -24.28 -14.37 8.78
CA GLU A 428 -25.38 -13.58 9.37
C GLU A 428 -26.07 -14.31 10.53
N ASN A 429 -26.38 -15.60 10.34
CA ASN A 429 -27.10 -16.39 11.32
C ASN A 429 -26.25 -16.67 12.58
N HIS A 430 -24.97 -17.01 12.41
CA HIS A 430 -24.06 -17.18 13.56
C HIS A 430 -23.81 -15.86 14.30
N LEU A 431 -23.60 -14.74 13.58
CA LEU A 431 -23.41 -13.42 14.21
C LEU A 431 -24.64 -13.02 15.05
N LYS A 432 -25.85 -13.29 14.57
CA LYS A 432 -27.08 -13.09 15.32
C LYS A 432 -27.09 -13.94 16.60
N HIS A 433 -26.90 -15.25 16.49
CA HIS A 433 -27.05 -16.16 17.62
C HIS A 433 -25.89 -16.07 18.63
N MET A 434 -24.68 -15.68 18.21
CA MET A 434 -23.60 -15.29 19.13
C MET A 434 -23.98 -14.04 19.94
N GLN A 435 -24.60 -13.04 19.32
CA GLN A 435 -25.09 -11.86 20.05
C GLN A 435 -26.17 -12.24 21.07
N GLU A 436 -27.12 -13.13 20.70
CA GLU A 436 -28.18 -13.59 21.60
C GLU A 436 -27.63 -14.40 22.78
N TYR A 437 -26.70 -15.33 22.54
CA TYR A 437 -25.99 -16.11 23.56
C TYR A 437 -25.21 -15.20 24.54
N HIS A 438 -24.31 -14.35 24.01
CA HIS A 438 -23.48 -13.49 24.86
C HIS A 438 -24.30 -12.45 25.62
N LYS A 439 -25.40 -11.94 25.04
CA LYS A 439 -26.33 -11.08 25.77
C LYS A 439 -27.02 -11.85 26.89
N TYR A 440 -27.57 -13.03 26.63
CA TYR A 440 -28.23 -13.84 27.67
C TYR A 440 -27.31 -14.10 28.87
N HIS A 441 -26.10 -14.63 28.64
CA HIS A 441 -25.15 -14.88 29.74
C HIS A 441 -24.64 -13.61 30.41
N LYS A 442 -24.73 -12.42 29.79
CA LYS A 442 -24.48 -11.14 30.48
C LYS A 442 -25.67 -10.79 31.38
N ASP A 443 -26.87 -10.70 30.82
CA ASP A 443 -28.09 -10.33 31.54
C ASP A 443 -28.30 -11.23 32.79
N VAL A 444 -27.96 -12.53 32.68
CA VAL A 444 -27.92 -13.49 33.79
C VAL A 444 -26.93 -13.11 34.89
N ARG A 445 -25.66 -12.79 34.56
CA ARG A 445 -24.64 -12.42 35.57
C ARG A 445 -24.98 -11.09 36.24
N ASP A 446 -25.43 -10.11 35.46
CA ASP A 446 -25.86 -8.81 35.98
C ASP A 446 -27.01 -8.99 36.99
N THR A 447 -27.94 -9.92 36.71
CA THR A 447 -29.04 -10.28 37.63
C THR A 447 -28.55 -11.04 38.87
N GLU A 448 -27.62 -11.99 38.69
CA GLU A 448 -27.03 -12.77 39.78
C GLU A 448 -26.26 -11.89 40.78
N GLU A 449 -25.51 -10.89 40.28
CA GLU A 449 -24.79 -9.93 41.13
C GLU A 449 -25.76 -9.08 41.97
N VAL A 450 -26.86 -8.62 41.38
CA VAL A 450 -27.91 -7.89 42.10
C VAL A 450 -28.56 -8.77 43.18
N LEU A 451 -28.91 -10.02 42.88
CA LEU A 451 -29.49 -10.93 43.88
C LEU A 451 -28.51 -11.26 45.02
N LYS A 452 -27.24 -11.54 44.72
CA LYS A 452 -26.19 -11.76 45.73
C LYS A 452 -25.99 -10.53 46.62
N LYS A 453 -25.98 -9.34 46.04
CA LYS A 453 -25.86 -8.07 46.79
C LYS A 453 -27.05 -7.85 47.72
N LEU A 454 -28.27 -8.16 47.27
CA LEU A 454 -29.48 -8.09 48.10
C LEU A 454 -29.46 -9.13 49.24
N GLU A 455 -28.95 -10.34 49.00
CA GLU A 455 -28.79 -11.36 50.04
C GLU A 455 -27.80 -10.94 51.14
N VAL A 456 -26.73 -10.23 50.78
CA VAL A 456 -25.78 -9.62 51.74
C VAL A 456 -26.42 -8.44 52.47
N ASP A 457 -27.09 -7.53 51.75
CA ASP A 457 -27.79 -6.38 52.34
C ASP A 457 -28.83 -6.82 53.39
N LEU A 458 -29.64 -7.84 53.10
CA LEU A 458 -30.60 -8.42 54.04
C LEU A 458 -29.93 -8.92 55.33
N ARG A 459 -28.76 -9.55 55.20
CA ARG A 459 -28.03 -10.17 56.33
C ARG A 459 -27.32 -9.13 57.21
N GLU A 460 -26.75 -8.09 56.61
CA GLU A 460 -25.90 -7.12 57.32
C GLU A 460 -26.66 -5.88 57.82
N LYS A 461 -27.63 -5.37 57.04
CA LYS A 461 -28.26 -4.06 57.32
C LYS A 461 -29.51 -4.14 58.18
N TYR A 462 -30.21 -5.28 58.15
CA TYR A 462 -31.52 -5.46 58.78
C TYR A 462 -31.50 -6.33 60.05
N ASN A 463 -30.34 -6.46 60.70
CA ASN A 463 -30.23 -7.04 62.04
C ASN A 463 -31.00 -6.15 63.06
N PRO A 464 -32.00 -6.69 63.81
CA PRO A 464 -32.76 -5.94 64.81
C PRO A 464 -32.01 -5.66 66.12
N GLU A 465 -30.84 -6.26 66.34
CA GLU A 465 -30.07 -6.08 67.59
C GLU A 465 -29.61 -4.62 67.79
N PHE A 466 -29.79 -4.13 69.03
CA PHE A 466 -29.35 -2.80 69.49
C PHE A 466 -29.90 -1.61 68.67
N LYS A 467 -31.17 -1.69 68.25
CA LYS A 467 -31.91 -0.60 67.56
C LYS A 467 -33.01 -0.01 68.43
N ASP A 468 -33.22 1.30 68.33
CA ASP A 468 -34.37 1.98 68.92
C ASP A 468 -35.63 1.91 68.04
N MET A 469 -36.76 2.36 68.59
CA MET A 469 -38.08 2.33 67.95
C MET A 469 -38.11 2.99 66.56
N TYR A 470 -37.48 4.16 66.42
CA TYR A 470 -37.49 4.93 65.17
C TYR A 470 -36.50 4.37 64.15
N GLN A 471 -35.36 3.85 64.61
CA GLN A 471 -34.43 3.09 63.75
C GLN A 471 -35.12 1.83 63.16
N ILE A 472 -35.91 1.11 63.96
CA ILE A 472 -36.66 -0.06 63.49
C ILE A 472 -37.75 0.34 62.48
N GLU A 473 -38.51 1.42 62.72
CA GLU A 473 -39.50 1.92 61.73
C GLU A 473 -38.84 2.33 60.41
N GLY A 474 -37.67 2.99 60.47
CA GLY A 474 -36.87 3.33 59.29
C GLY A 474 -36.38 2.10 58.52
N LEU A 475 -35.90 1.07 59.23
CA LEU A 475 -35.48 -0.20 58.64
C LEU A 475 -36.65 -0.95 57.98
N ILE A 476 -37.83 -0.99 58.60
CA ILE A 476 -39.03 -1.61 58.03
C ILE A 476 -39.42 -0.91 56.73
N SER A 477 -39.43 0.42 56.69
CA SER A 477 -39.75 1.18 55.47
C SER A 477 -38.75 0.90 54.35
N GLY A 478 -37.45 0.94 54.65
CA GLY A 478 -36.40 0.65 53.66
C GLY A 478 -36.41 -0.80 53.16
N LEU A 479 -36.79 -1.76 54.01
CA LEU A 479 -36.96 -3.16 53.64
C LEU A 479 -38.18 -3.37 52.73
N ASP A 480 -39.28 -2.66 52.96
CA ASP A 480 -40.45 -2.70 52.08
C ASP A 480 -40.15 -2.14 50.69
N ASP A 481 -39.35 -1.08 50.58
CA ASP A 481 -38.93 -0.54 49.29
C ASP A 481 -37.93 -1.46 48.56
N GLN A 482 -37.03 -2.15 49.27
CA GLN A 482 -36.23 -3.23 48.68
C GLN A 482 -37.09 -4.41 48.22
N LEU A 483 -38.09 -4.84 48.99
CA LEU A 483 -39.00 -5.93 48.61
C LEU A 483 -39.84 -5.57 47.37
N LYS A 484 -40.32 -4.32 47.25
CA LYS A 484 -40.98 -3.82 46.03
C LYS A 484 -40.04 -3.86 44.83
N ALA A 485 -38.79 -3.42 44.99
CA ALA A 485 -37.78 -3.48 43.93
C ALA A 485 -37.47 -4.93 43.50
N ILE A 486 -37.40 -5.87 44.44
CA ILE A 486 -37.24 -7.32 44.15
C ILE A 486 -38.45 -7.87 43.38
N GLY A 487 -39.65 -7.32 43.60
CA GLY A 487 -40.83 -7.60 42.78
C GLY A 487 -40.72 -7.13 41.33
N LEU A 488 -40.02 -6.03 41.05
CA LEU A 488 -39.79 -5.54 39.68
C LEU A 488 -38.79 -6.40 38.90
N PHE A 489 -37.92 -7.15 39.57
CA PHE A 489 -37.02 -8.12 38.93
C PHE A 489 -37.74 -9.42 38.52
N ASP A 490 -38.95 -9.69 39.00
CA ASP A 490 -39.74 -10.90 38.68
C ASP A 490 -40.03 -11.03 37.18
N ASP A 491 -40.34 -9.92 36.51
CA ASP A 491 -40.54 -9.92 35.04
C ASP A 491 -39.23 -10.02 34.25
N GLN A 492 -38.09 -9.59 34.81
CA GLN A 492 -36.78 -9.79 34.20
C GLN A 492 -36.35 -11.27 34.29
N VAL A 493 -36.56 -11.91 35.44
CA VAL A 493 -36.28 -13.34 35.63
C VAL A 493 -37.17 -14.19 34.72
N LYS A 494 -38.46 -13.86 34.53
CA LYS A 494 -39.33 -14.51 33.54
C LYS A 494 -38.85 -14.33 32.09
N ASP A 495 -38.28 -13.18 31.72
CA ASP A 495 -37.65 -13.00 30.40
C ASP A 495 -36.43 -13.92 30.25
N LEU A 496 -35.63 -14.10 31.30
CA LEU A 496 -34.51 -15.06 31.31
C LEU A 496 -35.00 -16.52 31.23
N GLU A 497 -36.02 -16.92 31.99
CA GLU A 497 -36.66 -18.25 31.94
C GLU A 497 -37.26 -18.57 30.56
N LYS A 498 -37.70 -17.55 29.83
CA LYS A 498 -38.23 -17.66 28.46
C LYS A 498 -37.12 -17.67 27.40
N ARG A 499 -36.05 -16.89 27.61
CA ARG A 499 -34.93 -16.76 26.66
C ARG A 499 -33.97 -17.92 26.73
N SER A 500 -33.72 -18.50 27.90
CA SER A 500 -32.89 -19.71 28.07
C SER A 500 -33.31 -20.83 27.13
N GLN A 501 -34.62 -21.03 26.94
CA GLN A 501 -35.23 -21.98 26.01
C GLN A 501 -34.81 -21.77 24.54
N GLN A 502 -34.37 -20.56 24.17
CA GLN A 502 -34.01 -20.15 22.81
C GLN A 502 -32.50 -19.98 22.60
N VAL A 503 -31.68 -20.08 23.67
CA VAL A 503 -30.22 -20.02 23.59
C VAL A 503 -29.69 -21.27 22.88
N LEU A 504 -28.72 -21.09 21.99
CA LEU A 504 -28.03 -22.17 21.30
C LEU A 504 -26.83 -22.66 22.13
N PRO A 505 -26.58 -23.99 22.23
CA PRO A 505 -25.42 -24.52 22.95
C PRO A 505 -24.13 -24.37 22.13
N LEU A 506 -23.64 -23.13 22.00
CA LEU A 506 -22.42 -22.79 21.23
C LEU A 506 -21.16 -23.54 21.71
N LYS A 507 -21.16 -23.97 22.97
CA LYS A 507 -20.16 -24.85 23.60
C LYS A 507 -19.98 -26.18 22.83
N PHE A 508 -21.05 -26.78 22.32
CA PHE A 508 -20.98 -28.01 21.51
C PHE A 508 -20.42 -27.80 20.09
N ARG A 509 -20.02 -26.57 19.73
CA ARG A 509 -19.19 -26.32 18.53
C ARG A 509 -17.70 -26.61 18.76
N ARG A 510 -17.24 -26.68 20.02
CA ARG A 510 -15.85 -27.01 20.41
C ARG A 510 -15.73 -28.38 21.09
N GLU A 511 -16.73 -28.74 21.90
CA GLU A 511 -16.77 -29.98 22.68
C GLU A 511 -17.60 -31.02 21.94
N THR A 512 -17.07 -32.21 21.72
CA THR A 512 -17.83 -33.34 21.16
C THR A 512 -18.81 -33.85 22.21
N PRO A 513 -20.14 -33.81 21.99
CA PRO A 513 -21.10 -34.32 22.96
C PRO A 513 -20.99 -35.84 23.11
N LEU A 514 -21.33 -36.36 24.29
CA LEU A 514 -21.31 -37.81 24.58
C LEU A 514 -22.43 -38.57 23.85
N GLU A 515 -23.52 -37.90 23.52
CA GLU A 515 -24.64 -38.43 22.72
C GLU A 515 -24.73 -37.70 21.36
N PRO A 516 -25.08 -38.37 20.24
CA PRO A 516 -25.12 -37.72 18.93
C PRO A 516 -26.23 -36.66 18.84
N ILE A 517 -25.83 -35.38 18.75
CA ILE A 517 -26.77 -34.26 18.65
C ILE A 517 -27.27 -34.02 17.22
N PRO A 518 -28.51 -33.53 17.03
CA PRO A 518 -28.97 -33.02 15.73
C PRO A 518 -28.31 -31.68 15.41
N VAL A 519 -28.06 -31.43 14.12
CA VAL A 519 -27.63 -30.13 13.57
C VAL A 519 -28.48 -29.79 12.35
N GLU A 520 -28.74 -28.50 12.13
CA GLU A 520 -29.62 -27.99 11.08
C GLU A 520 -28.80 -27.21 10.05
N ALA A 521 -28.98 -27.49 8.76
CA ALA A 521 -28.20 -26.87 7.69
C ALA A 521 -28.70 -25.45 7.34
N LEU A 522 -27.82 -24.46 7.41
CA LEU A 522 -28.14 -23.04 7.19
C LEU A 522 -28.21 -22.66 5.70
N CYS A 523 -27.56 -23.42 4.82
CA CYS A 523 -27.50 -23.20 3.39
C CYS A 523 -27.41 -24.53 2.61
N ASP A 524 -27.52 -24.45 1.27
CA ASP A 524 -27.19 -25.58 0.40
C ASP A 524 -25.67 -25.62 0.20
N PHE A 525 -25.05 -26.79 0.35
CA PHE A 525 -23.59 -26.94 0.19
C PHE A 525 -23.24 -28.23 -0.55
N ASN A 526 -22.38 -28.15 -1.57
CA ASN A 526 -21.98 -29.30 -2.37
C ASN A 526 -20.73 -29.95 -1.78
N THR A 527 -20.80 -31.23 -1.40
CA THR A 527 -19.63 -32.01 -0.96
C THR A 527 -19.28 -33.10 -1.98
N ILE A 528 -18.13 -33.74 -1.78
CA ILE A 528 -17.67 -34.88 -2.59
C ILE A 528 -18.60 -36.09 -2.37
N ASP A 529 -19.14 -36.22 -1.15
CA ASP A 529 -19.91 -37.37 -0.68
C ASP A 529 -21.43 -37.21 -0.91
N GLY A 530 -21.89 -36.01 -1.27
CA GLY A 530 -23.31 -35.67 -1.47
C GLY A 530 -23.62 -34.17 -1.32
N GLN A 531 -24.90 -33.81 -1.40
CA GLN A 531 -25.37 -32.43 -1.22
C GLN A 531 -25.98 -32.25 0.16
N VAL A 532 -25.59 -31.17 0.86
CA VAL A 532 -26.26 -30.66 2.05
C VAL A 532 -27.39 -29.73 1.60
N VAL A 533 -28.58 -29.88 2.14
CA VAL A 533 -29.79 -29.14 1.75
C VAL A 533 -30.24 -28.20 2.87
N ARG A 534 -30.52 -26.94 2.54
CA ARG A 534 -30.92 -25.93 3.52
C ARG A 534 -32.19 -26.32 4.30
N GLY A 535 -32.12 -26.26 5.62
CA GLY A 535 -33.22 -26.55 6.55
C GLY A 535 -33.38 -28.04 6.88
N GLU A 536 -32.61 -28.93 6.26
CA GLU A 536 -32.58 -30.33 6.68
C GLU A 536 -31.78 -30.51 7.98
N ARG A 537 -32.11 -31.59 8.72
CA ARG A 537 -31.44 -31.99 9.95
C ARG A 537 -30.60 -33.22 9.75
N TYR A 538 -29.36 -33.13 10.17
CA TYR A 538 -28.34 -34.18 10.13
C TYR A 538 -27.92 -34.54 11.55
N THR A 539 -27.39 -35.74 11.78
CA THR A 539 -26.79 -36.12 13.07
C THR A 539 -25.30 -35.80 13.05
N LEU A 540 -24.81 -35.04 14.03
CA LEU A 540 -23.39 -34.77 14.19
C LEU A 540 -22.66 -36.03 14.67
N LEU A 541 -21.60 -36.44 13.96
CA LEU A 541 -20.75 -37.56 14.35
C LEU A 541 -19.42 -37.09 14.95
N LYS A 542 -18.86 -35.97 14.45
CA LYS A 542 -17.57 -35.43 14.88
C LYS A 542 -17.45 -33.95 14.53
N ASN A 543 -16.99 -33.14 15.48
CA ASN A 543 -16.85 -31.67 15.36
C ASN A 543 -15.40 -31.16 15.43
N ASN A 544 -14.40 -32.05 15.39
CA ASN A 544 -12.98 -31.73 15.60
C ASN A 544 -12.34 -31.03 14.37
N GLY A 545 -12.75 -29.79 14.09
CA GLY A 545 -12.14 -28.92 13.07
C GLY A 545 -13.16 -28.09 12.29
N ILE A 546 -12.66 -27.44 11.23
CA ILE A 546 -13.41 -26.56 10.32
C ILE A 546 -14.43 -27.30 9.43
N LYS A 547 -14.37 -28.64 9.38
CA LYS A 547 -15.34 -29.52 8.72
C LYS A 547 -15.86 -30.53 9.74
N TRP A 548 -17.14 -30.83 9.66
CA TRP A 548 -17.84 -31.76 10.54
C TRP A 548 -18.25 -33.01 9.78
N ASP A 549 -18.06 -34.17 10.41
CA ASP A 549 -18.60 -35.43 9.91
C ASP A 549 -20.06 -35.52 10.38
N ILE A 550 -20.99 -35.61 9.45
CA ILE A 550 -22.43 -35.66 9.71
C ILE A 550 -23.06 -36.89 9.06
N LYS A 551 -24.26 -37.25 9.51
CA LYS A 551 -25.07 -38.35 8.98
C LYS A 551 -26.45 -37.84 8.54
N ASP A 552 -26.88 -38.20 7.34
CA ASP A 552 -28.22 -37.85 6.83
C ASP A 552 -29.32 -38.79 7.37
N SER A 553 -30.57 -38.49 7.00
CA SER A 553 -31.75 -39.27 7.37
C SER A 553 -31.80 -40.67 6.74
N SER A 554 -31.09 -40.90 5.63
CA SER A 554 -30.95 -42.20 4.96
C SER A 554 -29.84 -43.07 5.55
N GLY A 555 -28.92 -42.45 6.31
CA GLY A 555 -27.79 -43.07 6.99
C GLY A 555 -26.44 -42.88 6.31
N ASN A 556 -26.37 -42.12 5.22
CA ASN A 556 -25.12 -41.77 4.54
C ASN A 556 -24.28 -40.83 5.41
N LYS A 557 -22.96 -40.85 5.23
CA LYS A 557 -22.03 -39.92 5.89
C LYS A 557 -21.58 -38.85 4.91
N LEU A 558 -21.54 -37.60 5.36
CA LEU A 558 -21.08 -36.44 4.60
C LEU A 558 -20.04 -35.66 5.41
N SER A 559 -19.08 -35.01 4.74
CA SER A 559 -18.12 -34.11 5.38
C SER A 559 -18.25 -32.69 4.82
N ALA A 560 -18.81 -31.78 5.61
CA ALA A 560 -19.17 -30.41 5.20
C ALA A 560 -18.63 -29.34 6.17
N PRO A 561 -18.45 -28.07 5.75
CA PRO A 561 -17.92 -27.02 6.61
C PRO A 561 -18.77 -26.76 7.86
N ALA A 562 -18.13 -26.60 9.01
CA ALA A 562 -18.78 -26.36 10.30
C ALA A 562 -19.68 -25.11 10.30
N VAL A 563 -19.31 -24.09 9.52
CA VAL A 563 -20.09 -22.86 9.33
C VAL A 563 -21.45 -23.10 8.67
N CYS A 564 -21.62 -24.17 7.89
CA CYS A 564 -22.89 -24.48 7.22
C CYS A 564 -23.97 -25.03 8.18
N PHE A 565 -23.64 -25.31 9.45
CA PHE A 565 -24.54 -25.97 10.40
C PHE A 565 -24.78 -25.15 11.65
N LEU A 566 -26.04 -25.10 12.07
CA LEU A 566 -26.46 -24.63 13.38
C LEU A 566 -26.66 -25.82 14.33
N ILE A 567 -26.31 -25.65 15.60
CA ILE A 567 -26.80 -26.54 16.65
C ILE A 567 -28.11 -25.90 17.15
N PRO A 568 -29.28 -26.57 17.03
CA PRO A 568 -30.55 -25.98 17.40
C PRO A 568 -30.65 -25.73 18.92
N PRO A 569 -31.55 -24.84 19.37
CA PRO A 569 -31.87 -24.73 20.79
C PRO A 569 -32.53 -26.03 21.27
N THR A 570 -32.49 -26.36 22.56
CA THR A 570 -32.14 -25.50 23.71
C THR A 570 -30.79 -25.86 24.33
N ASP A 571 -30.05 -24.86 24.80
CA ASP A 571 -28.87 -25.07 25.66
C ASP A 571 -29.24 -25.55 27.08
N PRO A 572 -28.79 -26.73 27.53
CA PRO A 572 -29.07 -27.22 28.90
C PRO A 572 -28.43 -26.36 30.00
N GLU A 573 -27.30 -25.71 29.73
CA GLU A 573 -26.58 -24.89 30.71
C GLU A 573 -27.35 -23.59 31.00
N ALA A 574 -27.84 -22.91 29.96
CA ALA A 574 -28.75 -21.77 30.08
C ALA A 574 -30.01 -22.09 30.89
N ILE A 575 -30.66 -23.24 30.65
CA ILE A 575 -31.84 -23.66 31.45
C ILE A 575 -31.47 -23.82 32.92
N SER A 576 -30.42 -24.60 33.21
CA SER A 576 -30.00 -24.87 34.59
C SER A 576 -29.61 -23.60 35.36
N ILE A 577 -29.00 -22.62 34.70
CA ILE A 577 -28.66 -21.34 35.35
C ILE A 577 -29.93 -20.50 35.58
N SER A 578 -30.86 -20.49 34.62
CA SER A 578 -32.13 -19.77 34.76
C SER A 578 -32.95 -20.27 35.96
N ASP A 579 -33.03 -21.58 36.15
CA ASP A 579 -33.70 -22.20 37.29
C ASP A 579 -33.02 -21.82 38.63
N VAL A 580 -31.69 -21.73 38.65
CA VAL A 580 -30.93 -21.28 39.85
C VAL A 580 -31.25 -19.82 40.18
N ILE A 581 -31.25 -18.92 39.20
CA ILE A 581 -31.59 -17.50 39.41
C ILE A 581 -33.02 -17.36 39.94
N ALA A 582 -33.99 -18.06 39.33
CA ALA A 582 -35.39 -18.00 39.74
C ALA A 582 -35.61 -18.55 41.15
N ASN A 583 -34.85 -19.57 41.57
CA ASN A 583 -34.90 -20.10 42.94
C ASN A 583 -34.15 -19.19 43.95
N GLN A 584 -33.07 -18.53 43.55
CA GLN A 584 -32.40 -17.54 44.41
C GLN A 584 -33.31 -16.33 44.65
N GLN A 585 -33.97 -15.78 43.63
CA GLN A 585 -34.91 -14.67 43.80
C GLN A 585 -36.04 -15.01 44.80
N LYS A 586 -36.67 -16.18 44.64
CA LYS A 586 -37.72 -16.68 45.56
C LYS A 586 -37.20 -16.85 47.00
N THR A 587 -35.93 -17.21 47.15
CA THR A 587 -35.26 -17.32 48.46
C THR A 587 -35.01 -15.95 49.10
N VAL A 588 -34.47 -14.98 48.35
CA VAL A 588 -34.22 -13.61 48.80
C VAL A 588 -35.52 -12.89 49.17
N GLN A 589 -36.59 -13.04 48.36
CA GLN A 589 -37.94 -12.55 48.70
C GLN A 589 -38.42 -13.06 50.05
N LYS A 590 -38.35 -14.39 50.27
CA LYS A 590 -38.79 -15.02 51.51
C LYS A 590 -37.94 -14.60 52.72
N GLN A 591 -36.63 -14.45 52.54
CA GLN A 591 -35.74 -13.94 53.58
C GLN A 591 -36.09 -12.49 53.95
N GLY A 592 -36.35 -11.62 52.96
CA GLY A 592 -36.74 -10.23 53.21
C GLY A 592 -38.06 -10.11 53.98
N SER A 593 -39.09 -10.90 53.62
CA SER A 593 -40.33 -10.98 54.42
C SER A 593 -40.06 -11.42 55.86
N SER A 594 -39.23 -12.45 56.06
CA SER A 594 -38.92 -12.95 57.40
C SER A 594 -38.18 -11.92 58.28
N HIS A 595 -37.30 -11.10 57.71
CA HIS A 595 -36.66 -10.01 58.48
C HIS A 595 -37.65 -8.90 58.82
N LYS A 596 -38.62 -8.61 57.93
CA LYS A 596 -39.68 -7.63 58.18
C LYS A 596 -40.56 -8.04 59.36
N ASP A 597 -40.97 -9.31 59.44
CA ASP A 597 -41.81 -9.82 60.52
C ASP A 597 -41.10 -9.76 61.89
N ILE A 598 -39.78 -10.01 61.91
CA ILE A 598 -38.94 -9.88 63.12
C ILE A 598 -38.87 -8.41 63.57
N LEU A 599 -38.58 -7.48 62.66
CA LEU A 599 -38.52 -6.04 62.96
C LEU A 599 -39.88 -5.51 63.45
N LEU A 600 -40.99 -5.92 62.83
CA LEU A 600 -42.35 -5.57 63.25
C LEU A 600 -42.68 -6.08 64.67
N THR A 601 -42.22 -7.28 65.02
CA THR A 601 -42.43 -7.85 66.36
C THR A 601 -41.70 -7.03 67.42
N GLN A 602 -40.41 -6.71 67.19
CA GLN A 602 -39.61 -5.96 68.17
C GLN A 602 -40.07 -4.49 68.29
N LEU A 603 -40.61 -3.90 67.22
CA LEU A 603 -41.26 -2.59 67.26
C LEU A 603 -42.49 -2.58 68.19
N GLU A 604 -43.30 -3.62 68.16
CA GLU A 604 -44.50 -3.76 68.98
C GLU A 604 -44.16 -3.97 70.46
N ASP A 605 -43.03 -4.62 70.77
CA ASP A 605 -42.56 -4.76 72.16
C ASP A 605 -41.97 -3.47 72.73
N LEU A 606 -41.14 -2.73 71.97
CA LEU A 606 -40.62 -1.42 72.39
C LEU A 606 -41.74 -0.40 72.67
N LYS A 607 -42.89 -0.53 72.00
CA LYS A 607 -44.07 0.33 72.23
C LYS A 607 -44.80 0.07 73.55
N LYS A 608 -44.51 -1.03 74.25
CA LYS A 608 -45.17 -1.40 75.52
C LYS A 608 -44.45 -0.89 76.77
N GLU A 609 -43.18 -0.51 76.68
CA GLU A 609 -42.37 -0.09 77.84
C GLU A 609 -42.50 1.40 78.19
N ILE A 610 -43.20 2.20 77.38
CA ILE A 610 -43.25 3.66 77.56
C ILE A 610 -44.35 4.05 78.57
N HIS A 611 -43.93 4.34 79.80
CA HIS A 611 -44.61 5.29 80.68
C HIS A 611 -43.80 6.60 80.69
N SER A 612 -44.48 7.75 80.74
CA SER A 612 -43.81 9.06 80.70
C SER A 612 -44.43 10.06 81.67
N ASP A 613 -43.56 10.83 82.30
CA ASP A 613 -43.84 12.16 82.83
C ASP A 613 -44.12 13.13 81.67
N ASP A 614 -44.93 14.17 81.90
CA ASP A 614 -45.37 15.12 80.86
C ASP A 614 -44.18 15.93 80.30
N GLN A 615 -43.22 16.33 81.15
CA GLN A 615 -42.02 17.04 80.69
C GLN A 615 -41.11 16.15 79.83
N GLU A 616 -40.96 14.88 80.22
CA GLU A 616 -40.19 13.89 79.47
C GLU A 616 -40.89 13.50 78.15
N GLN A 617 -42.22 13.58 78.09
CA GLN A 617 -42.98 13.41 76.84
C GLN A 617 -42.80 14.63 75.91
N GLN A 618 -42.93 15.85 76.44
CA GLN A 618 -42.73 17.08 75.67
C GLN A 618 -41.30 17.19 75.13
N CYS A 619 -40.29 16.85 75.95
CA CYS A 619 -38.88 16.83 75.56
C CYS A 619 -38.64 15.82 74.41
N ARG A 620 -39.17 14.60 74.52
CA ARG A 620 -39.08 13.59 73.45
C ARG A 620 -39.81 14.00 72.16
N GLN A 621 -40.95 14.70 72.26
CA GLN A 621 -41.66 15.22 71.10
C GLN A 621 -40.86 16.32 70.36
N LEU A 622 -40.15 17.19 71.10
CA LEU A 622 -39.26 18.21 70.52
C LEU A 622 -38.04 17.57 69.84
N MET A 623 -37.42 16.55 70.45
CA MET A 623 -36.32 15.80 69.84
C MET A 623 -36.75 15.12 68.53
N ALA A 624 -37.89 14.40 68.53
CA ALA A 624 -38.40 13.76 67.32
C ALA A 624 -38.69 14.76 66.18
N GLY A 625 -39.12 15.98 66.51
CA GLY A 625 -39.29 17.06 65.54
C GLY A 625 -37.97 17.56 64.92
N LEU A 626 -36.90 17.66 65.73
CA LEU A 626 -35.56 18.01 65.24
C LEU A 626 -34.90 16.88 64.45
N GLU A 627 -35.17 15.62 64.82
CA GLU A 627 -34.70 14.45 64.05
C GLU A 627 -35.42 14.31 62.71
N LYS A 628 -36.73 14.60 62.64
CA LYS A 628 -37.44 14.72 61.35
C LYS A 628 -36.74 15.73 60.45
N VAL A 629 -36.50 16.95 60.93
CA VAL A 629 -35.80 18.01 60.17
C VAL A 629 -34.41 17.55 59.73
N THR A 630 -33.67 16.87 60.61
CA THR A 630 -32.31 16.36 60.32
C THR A 630 -32.33 15.24 59.26
N ASN A 631 -33.34 14.36 59.30
CA ASN A 631 -33.54 13.28 58.31
C ASN A 631 -34.03 13.83 56.96
N ASP A 632 -34.92 14.82 56.96
CA ASP A 632 -35.35 15.52 55.74
C ASP A 632 -34.16 16.24 55.08
N LEU A 633 -33.27 16.87 55.86
CA LEU A 633 -32.03 17.46 55.35
C LEU A 633 -31.02 16.41 54.86
N ASP A 634 -30.89 15.27 55.54
CA ASP A 634 -30.03 14.16 55.10
C ASP A 634 -30.50 13.54 53.78
N LYS A 635 -31.82 13.47 53.57
CA LYS A 635 -32.42 13.07 52.30
C LYS A 635 -32.08 14.03 51.16
N GLN A 636 -32.11 15.35 51.41
CA GLN A 636 -31.69 16.35 50.40
C GLN A 636 -30.17 16.29 50.15
N GLU A 637 -29.36 16.10 51.19
CA GLU A 637 -27.89 15.95 51.06
C GLU A 637 -27.54 14.76 50.14
N LYS A 638 -28.20 13.62 50.33
CA LYS A 638 -28.06 12.43 49.48
C LYS A 638 -28.56 12.66 48.04
N ALA A 639 -29.64 13.42 47.84
CA ALA A 639 -30.12 13.78 46.51
C ALA A 639 -29.10 14.65 45.75
N ILE A 640 -28.56 15.69 46.40
CA ILE A 640 -27.54 16.58 45.81
C ILE A 640 -26.28 15.77 45.44
N TYR A 641 -25.79 14.90 46.33
CA TYR A 641 -24.66 14.02 46.02
C TYR A 641 -24.93 13.04 44.86
N THR A 642 -26.18 12.62 44.67
CA THR A 642 -26.57 11.75 43.55
C THR A 642 -26.55 12.49 42.20
N CYS A 643 -26.82 13.80 42.20
CA CYS A 643 -26.71 14.65 41.01
C CYS A 643 -25.25 14.98 40.63
N VAL A 644 -24.40 15.33 41.61
CA VAL A 644 -23.05 15.91 41.33
C VAL A 644 -21.92 14.89 41.16
N ARG A 645 -22.03 13.69 41.75
CA ARG A 645 -20.95 12.68 41.75
C ARG A 645 -20.84 11.84 40.47
N PRO A 646 -21.93 11.46 39.77
CA PRO A 646 -21.81 10.79 38.47
C PRO A 646 -21.23 11.75 37.42
N PRO A 647 -20.33 11.31 36.53
CA PRO A 647 -19.90 12.12 35.39
C PRO A 647 -21.07 12.41 34.44
N LEU A 648 -20.94 13.46 33.62
CA LEU A 648 -21.91 13.79 32.57
C LEU A 648 -21.94 12.72 31.46
N GLU A 649 -23.11 12.46 30.90
CA GLU A 649 -23.32 11.55 29.78
C GLU A 649 -22.68 12.08 28.50
N GLN A 650 -21.58 11.45 28.08
CA GLN A 650 -20.69 11.94 27.02
C GLN A 650 -21.39 12.26 25.69
N ILE A 651 -22.41 11.48 25.32
CA ILE A 651 -23.16 11.63 24.06
C ILE A 651 -24.10 12.86 24.09
N ARG A 652 -24.47 13.35 25.28
CA ARG A 652 -25.43 14.45 25.48
C ARG A 652 -25.06 15.40 26.61
N ALA A 653 -23.75 15.63 26.83
CA ALA A 653 -23.23 16.31 28.02
C ALA A 653 -23.85 17.71 28.26
N LEU A 654 -24.11 18.47 27.20
CA LEU A 654 -24.83 19.74 27.24
C LEU A 654 -26.27 19.60 27.80
N GLN A 655 -27.03 18.61 27.32
CA GLN A 655 -28.41 18.38 27.75
C GLN A 655 -28.44 17.82 29.19
N ASP A 656 -27.58 16.86 29.51
CA ASP A 656 -27.47 16.28 30.86
C ASP A 656 -27.06 17.35 31.90
N SER A 657 -26.14 18.26 31.55
CA SER A 657 -25.76 19.39 32.41
C SER A 657 -26.92 20.36 32.66
N ALA A 658 -27.74 20.62 31.63
CA ALA A 658 -28.94 21.45 31.75
C ALA A 658 -30.07 20.75 32.55
N ASP A 659 -30.29 19.45 32.32
CA ASP A 659 -31.28 18.63 33.03
C ASP A 659 -30.94 18.56 34.53
N ARG A 660 -29.69 18.24 34.88
CA ARG A 660 -29.21 18.23 36.28
C ARG A 660 -29.28 19.59 36.95
N LEU A 661 -28.97 20.67 36.23
CA LEU A 661 -29.13 22.04 36.75
C LEU A 661 -30.62 22.36 36.99
N GLN A 662 -31.55 21.74 36.28
CA GLN A 662 -32.98 21.88 36.54
C GLN A 662 -33.45 21.03 37.74
N GLU A 663 -33.06 19.76 37.82
CA GLU A 663 -33.31 18.90 39.00
C GLU A 663 -32.78 19.54 40.30
N PHE A 664 -31.58 20.13 40.24
CA PHE A 664 -30.95 20.78 41.38
C PHE A 664 -31.76 21.96 41.93
N LYS A 665 -32.46 22.73 41.07
CA LYS A 665 -33.36 23.81 41.54
C LYS A 665 -34.54 23.27 42.33
N GLU A 666 -35.02 22.07 42.01
CA GLU A 666 -36.10 21.41 42.76
C GLU A 666 -35.62 20.90 44.12
N MET A 667 -34.36 20.45 44.22
CA MET A 667 -33.70 20.14 45.50
C MET A 667 -33.51 21.40 46.35
N MET A 668 -33.02 22.49 45.76
CA MET A 668 -32.86 23.79 46.45
C MET A 668 -34.21 24.32 46.96
N ALA A 669 -35.25 24.31 46.12
CA ALA A 669 -36.61 24.70 46.49
C ALA A 669 -37.26 23.72 47.49
N SER A 670 -36.68 22.54 47.71
CA SER A 670 -37.09 21.61 48.77
C SER A 670 -36.40 21.93 50.10
N VAL A 671 -35.11 22.27 50.10
CA VAL A 671 -34.40 22.73 51.31
C VAL A 671 -34.96 24.07 51.81
N GLN A 672 -35.30 25.01 50.92
CA GLN A 672 -35.97 26.26 51.28
C GLN A 672 -37.33 26.06 51.97
N LYS A 673 -38.00 24.92 51.76
CA LYS A 673 -39.25 24.56 52.48
C LYS A 673 -38.99 23.93 53.85
N ILE A 674 -37.79 23.40 54.09
CA ILE A 674 -37.38 22.85 55.39
C ILE A 674 -36.93 23.97 56.35
N GLU A 675 -36.37 25.07 55.83
CA GLU A 675 -35.88 26.20 56.66
C GLU A 675 -36.91 26.77 57.65
N PRO A 676 -38.19 26.98 57.31
CA PRO A 676 -39.20 27.43 58.28
C PRO A 676 -39.53 26.37 59.34
N GLU A 677 -39.60 25.08 58.98
CA GLU A 677 -39.84 23.98 59.93
C GLU A 677 -38.66 23.83 60.90
N LYS A 678 -37.42 23.87 60.37
CA LYS A 678 -36.18 23.91 61.13
C LYS A 678 -36.16 25.08 62.12
N SER A 679 -36.54 26.27 61.65
CA SER A 679 -36.54 27.48 62.47
C SER A 679 -37.59 27.41 63.59
N SER A 680 -38.80 26.92 63.30
CA SER A 680 -39.84 26.70 64.31
C SER A 680 -39.38 25.68 65.36
N LYS A 681 -38.89 24.51 64.94
CA LYS A 681 -38.54 23.42 65.85
C LYS A 681 -37.31 23.74 66.72
N VAL A 682 -36.32 24.47 66.17
CA VAL A 682 -35.21 25.02 66.97
C VAL A 682 -35.72 26.06 67.97
N GLN A 683 -36.61 26.98 67.59
CA GLN A 683 -37.15 27.97 68.51
C GLN A 683 -37.99 27.34 69.62
N GLU A 684 -38.84 26.36 69.30
CA GLU A 684 -39.61 25.58 70.27
C GLU A 684 -38.70 24.86 71.27
N ALA A 685 -37.63 24.21 70.79
CA ALA A 685 -36.66 23.52 71.63
C ALA A 685 -35.88 24.48 72.55
N VAL A 686 -35.38 25.61 72.02
CA VAL A 686 -34.67 26.64 72.82
C VAL A 686 -35.60 27.22 73.88
N THR A 687 -36.82 27.60 73.53
CA THR A 687 -37.80 28.15 74.49
C THR A 687 -38.19 27.14 75.57
N PHE A 688 -38.23 25.84 75.27
CA PHE A 688 -38.39 24.80 76.30
C PHE A 688 -37.16 24.69 77.21
N LEU A 689 -35.95 24.66 76.64
CA LEU A 689 -34.69 24.59 77.41
C LEU A 689 -34.49 25.79 78.35
N ASP A 690 -34.91 27.00 77.93
CA ASP A 690 -34.87 28.22 78.76
C ASP A 690 -35.71 28.11 80.05
N THR A 691 -36.73 27.23 80.07
CA THR A 691 -37.53 26.98 81.29
C THR A 691 -36.78 26.17 82.37
N LYS A 692 -35.59 25.63 82.04
CA LYS A 692 -34.77 24.74 82.88
C LYS A 692 -35.51 23.46 83.28
N PRO A 693 -35.98 22.65 82.31
CA PRO A 693 -36.72 21.43 82.58
C PRO A 693 -35.87 20.40 83.35
N THR A 694 -36.50 19.66 84.25
CA THR A 694 -35.83 18.65 85.11
C THR A 694 -35.87 17.24 84.54
N CYS A 695 -36.41 17.06 83.33
CA CYS A 695 -36.50 15.78 82.63
C CYS A 695 -35.12 15.25 82.18
N ALA A 696 -34.96 13.93 82.13
CA ALA A 696 -33.67 13.28 81.87
C ALA A 696 -33.15 13.55 80.44
N SER A 697 -34.06 13.71 79.47
CA SER A 697 -33.69 13.99 78.08
C SER A 697 -33.22 15.43 77.79
N ALA A 698 -33.32 16.37 78.75
CA ALA A 698 -33.02 17.78 78.50
C ALA A 698 -31.61 18.07 77.90
N PRO A 699 -30.51 17.40 78.33
CA PRO A 699 -29.21 17.59 77.70
C PRO A 699 -29.14 17.08 76.26
N GLN A 700 -29.90 16.03 75.93
CA GLN A 700 -29.93 15.45 74.58
C GLN A 700 -30.66 16.37 73.60
N LEU A 701 -31.72 17.04 74.05
CA LEU A 701 -32.44 18.05 73.27
C LEU A 701 -31.53 19.23 72.87
N PHE A 702 -30.61 19.65 73.74
CA PHE A 702 -29.59 20.65 73.40
C PHE A 702 -28.69 20.17 72.26
N THR A 703 -28.15 18.94 72.35
CA THR A 703 -27.34 18.32 71.29
C THR A 703 -28.12 18.21 69.98
N LYS A 704 -29.39 17.77 70.01
CA LYS A 704 -30.25 17.66 68.80
C LYS A 704 -30.54 19.00 68.14
N THR A 705 -30.63 20.09 68.92
CA THR A 705 -30.85 21.46 68.42
C THR A 705 -29.61 22.00 67.69
N ASP A 706 -28.42 21.68 68.21
CA ASP A 706 -27.12 21.99 67.63
C ASP A 706 -26.83 21.12 66.37
N GLU A 707 -27.11 19.82 66.43
CA GLU A 707 -27.06 18.89 65.29
C GLU A 707 -27.91 19.37 64.11
N ALA A 708 -29.20 19.68 64.34
CA ALA A 708 -30.11 20.14 63.30
C ALA A 708 -29.69 21.48 62.67
N THR A 709 -29.01 22.35 63.44
CA THR A 709 -28.46 23.60 62.91
C THR A 709 -27.20 23.36 62.08
N LYS A 710 -26.21 22.62 62.61
CA LYS A 710 -24.99 22.29 61.86
C LYS A 710 -25.27 21.47 60.58
N LYS A 711 -26.27 20.59 60.61
CA LYS A 711 -26.75 19.86 59.42
C LYS A 711 -27.32 20.81 58.38
N TYR A 712 -28.16 21.78 58.78
CA TYR A 712 -28.69 22.80 57.88
C TYR A 712 -27.57 23.63 57.25
N ASP A 713 -26.64 24.13 58.06
CA ASP A 713 -25.53 24.97 57.59
C ASP A 713 -24.62 24.20 56.61
N LYS A 714 -24.36 22.91 56.86
CA LYS A 714 -23.63 22.02 55.93
C LYS A 714 -24.38 21.83 54.61
N VAL A 715 -25.68 21.53 54.65
CA VAL A 715 -26.50 21.31 53.45
C VAL A 715 -26.64 22.61 52.63
N ASN A 716 -26.76 23.75 53.28
CA ASN A 716 -26.77 25.05 52.61
C ASN A 716 -25.43 25.37 51.94
N LEU A 717 -24.30 25.09 52.60
CA LEU A 717 -22.97 25.22 51.99
C LEU A 717 -22.79 24.28 50.78
N LEU A 718 -23.32 23.05 50.87
CA LEU A 718 -23.34 22.08 49.77
C LEU A 718 -24.20 22.57 48.60
N LEU A 719 -25.37 23.19 48.87
CA LEU A 719 -26.19 23.83 47.84
C LEU A 719 -25.41 24.93 47.11
N THR A 720 -24.88 25.94 47.81
CA THR A 720 -24.20 27.07 47.14
C THR A 720 -23.01 26.61 46.29
N CYS A 721 -22.17 25.70 46.81
CA CYS A 721 -21.02 25.21 46.04
C CYS A 721 -21.45 24.31 44.86
N THR A 722 -22.59 23.62 44.96
CA THR A 722 -23.17 22.84 43.85
C THR A 722 -23.78 23.74 42.79
N GLU A 723 -24.46 24.82 43.19
CA GLU A 723 -25.02 25.81 42.27
C GLU A 723 -23.91 26.42 41.41
N ASP A 724 -22.85 26.91 42.06
CA ASP A 724 -21.63 27.39 41.37
C ASP A 724 -21.09 26.34 40.37
N LYS A 725 -20.98 25.06 40.79
CA LYS A 725 -20.44 23.98 39.93
C LYS A 725 -21.33 23.70 38.73
N LEU A 726 -22.65 23.57 38.93
CA LEU A 726 -23.58 23.20 37.86
C LEU A 726 -23.83 24.37 36.90
N VAL A 727 -23.94 25.61 37.39
CA VAL A 727 -24.11 26.80 36.54
C VAL A 727 -22.88 27.00 35.65
N ASN A 728 -21.67 27.01 36.23
CA ASN A 728 -20.44 27.20 35.46
C ASN A 728 -20.20 26.05 34.46
N SER A 729 -20.41 24.80 34.89
CA SER A 729 -20.20 23.63 34.02
C SER A 729 -21.22 23.57 32.87
N ASN A 730 -22.48 23.98 33.10
CA ASN A 730 -23.46 24.15 32.03
C ASN A 730 -23.09 25.30 31.07
N GLN A 731 -22.60 26.45 31.58
CA GLN A 731 -22.10 27.54 30.74
C GLN A 731 -20.91 27.09 29.87
N LEU A 732 -20.00 26.29 30.44
CA LEU A 732 -18.85 25.73 29.72
C LEU A 732 -19.28 24.79 28.58
N GLU A 733 -20.17 23.83 28.84
CA GLU A 733 -20.71 22.94 27.79
C GLU A 733 -21.45 23.74 26.69
N ASN A 734 -22.17 24.82 27.05
CA ASN A 734 -22.81 25.72 26.07
C ASN A 734 -21.77 26.45 25.20
N SER A 735 -20.72 27.03 25.80
CA SER A 735 -19.66 27.71 25.04
C SER A 735 -18.84 26.74 24.18
N LEU A 736 -18.57 25.52 24.67
CA LEU A 736 -17.94 24.45 23.89
C LEU A 736 -18.76 24.13 22.63
N GLN A 737 -20.07 23.91 22.77
CA GLN A 737 -20.93 23.63 21.62
C GLN A 737 -21.03 24.82 20.66
N ASN A 738 -21.12 26.05 21.18
CA ASN A 738 -21.11 27.28 20.38
C ASN A 738 -19.81 27.43 19.57
N GLY A 739 -18.66 27.17 20.20
CA GLY A 739 -17.34 27.14 19.58
C GLY A 739 -17.25 26.08 18.49
N LYS A 740 -17.62 24.82 18.79
CA LYS A 740 -17.63 23.72 17.81
C LYS A 740 -18.50 24.05 16.59
N ASN A 741 -19.72 24.56 16.81
CA ASN A 741 -20.63 24.99 15.74
C ASN A 741 -20.02 26.11 14.88
N THR A 742 -19.34 27.07 15.52
CA THR A 742 -18.70 28.21 14.85
C THR A 742 -17.54 27.78 13.96
N LEU A 743 -16.65 26.89 14.45
CA LEU A 743 -15.49 26.42 13.68
C LEU A 743 -15.89 25.49 12.53
N SER A 744 -16.91 24.65 12.73
CA SER A 744 -17.34 23.63 11.76
C SER A 744 -17.68 24.22 10.38
N ASN A 745 -18.16 25.47 10.30
CA ASN A 745 -18.43 26.13 9.03
C ASN A 745 -17.14 26.39 8.22
N PHE A 746 -16.10 26.91 8.88
CA PHE A 746 -14.80 27.17 8.24
C PHE A 746 -14.07 25.88 7.85
N GLU A 747 -14.17 24.84 8.69
CA GLU A 747 -13.65 23.50 8.40
C GLU A 747 -14.32 22.90 7.16
N ASN A 748 -15.65 22.98 7.06
CA ASN A 748 -16.39 22.52 5.89
C ASN A 748 -16.01 23.28 4.61
N THR A 749 -15.76 24.59 4.68
CA THR A 749 -15.27 25.38 3.54
C THR A 749 -13.90 24.90 3.07
N LEU A 750 -12.91 24.82 3.97
CA LEU A 750 -11.54 24.39 3.64
C LEU A 750 -11.42 22.91 3.26
N ALA A 751 -12.38 22.06 3.65
CA ALA A 751 -12.42 20.65 3.28
C ALA A 751 -12.99 20.39 1.87
N ARG A 752 -13.82 21.30 1.34
CA ARG A 752 -14.46 21.18 0.01
C ARG A 752 -13.51 21.48 -1.16
N GLU A 753 -12.37 22.12 -0.91
CA GLU A 753 -11.35 22.38 -1.93
C GLU A 753 -10.66 21.06 -2.34
N GLU A 754 -10.86 20.58 -3.57
CA GLU A 754 -10.22 19.35 -4.09
C GLU A 754 -8.95 19.61 -4.92
N VAL A 755 -8.91 20.66 -5.74
CA VAL A 755 -7.78 21.01 -6.65
C VAL A 755 -7.62 22.53 -6.71
N ALA A 756 -6.40 23.01 -6.95
CA ALA A 756 -6.10 24.44 -7.00
C ALA A 756 -6.81 25.19 -8.17
N PRO A 757 -7.06 26.51 -8.04
CA PRO A 757 -7.72 27.29 -9.10
C PRO A 757 -6.88 27.34 -10.39
N SER A 758 -7.52 27.08 -11.53
CA SER A 758 -6.83 26.78 -12.79
C SER A 758 -6.63 27.95 -13.77
N ASN A 759 -6.89 29.19 -13.35
CA ASN A 759 -6.66 30.40 -14.15
C ASN A 759 -6.51 31.62 -13.24
N LEU A 760 -5.99 32.73 -13.79
CA LEU A 760 -5.65 33.93 -13.02
C LEU A 760 -6.85 34.51 -12.24
N THR A 761 -8.02 34.64 -12.87
CA THR A 761 -9.23 35.18 -12.21
C THR A 761 -9.70 34.27 -11.07
N ALA A 762 -9.69 32.95 -11.28
CA ALA A 762 -10.05 31.99 -10.23
C ALA A 762 -9.04 32.02 -9.05
N LEU A 763 -7.74 32.14 -9.34
CA LEU A 763 -6.70 32.34 -8.30
C LEU A 763 -6.94 33.63 -7.52
N GLU A 764 -7.34 34.72 -8.18
CA GLU A 764 -7.68 35.99 -7.53
C GLU A 764 -8.93 35.90 -6.64
N THR A 765 -10.00 35.28 -7.14
CA THR A 765 -11.25 35.08 -6.38
C THR A 765 -11.00 34.23 -5.14
N THR A 766 -10.42 33.03 -5.28
CA THR A 766 -10.16 32.15 -4.13
C THR A 766 -9.17 32.76 -3.13
N HIS A 767 -8.16 33.51 -3.60
CA HIS A 767 -7.27 34.25 -2.71
C HIS A 767 -8.01 35.33 -1.88
N ALA A 768 -8.92 36.09 -2.50
CA ALA A 768 -9.74 37.07 -1.80
C ALA A 768 -10.72 36.42 -0.81
N GLU A 769 -11.33 35.30 -1.20
CA GLU A 769 -12.22 34.51 -0.33
C GLU A 769 -11.49 33.95 0.89
N LEU A 770 -10.28 33.39 0.73
CA LEU A 770 -9.48 32.91 1.86
C LEU A 770 -9.09 34.04 2.83
N LEU A 771 -8.79 35.24 2.32
CA LEU A 771 -8.48 36.40 3.18
C LEU A 771 -9.69 36.91 3.95
N GLU A 772 -10.88 36.97 3.34
CA GLU A 772 -12.09 37.39 4.05
C GLU A 772 -12.55 36.32 5.05
N ASN A 773 -12.44 35.03 4.73
CA ASN A 773 -12.66 33.93 5.70
C ASN A 773 -11.67 34.00 6.88
N ALA A 774 -10.37 34.29 6.63
CA ALA A 774 -9.38 34.49 7.68
C ALA A 774 -9.78 35.64 8.62
N LYS A 775 -10.29 36.74 8.04
CA LYS A 775 -10.78 37.93 8.76
C LYS A 775 -12.05 37.64 9.54
N GLU A 776 -13.00 36.89 9.00
CA GLU A 776 -14.19 36.48 9.75
C GLU A 776 -13.82 35.53 10.90
N LEU A 777 -12.99 34.50 10.67
CA LEU A 777 -12.51 33.61 11.71
C LEU A 777 -11.82 34.38 12.85
N LYS A 778 -10.94 35.32 12.51
CA LYS A 778 -10.28 36.21 13.48
C LYS A 778 -11.28 37.08 14.25
N SER A 779 -12.42 37.45 13.65
CA SER A 779 -13.53 38.11 14.35
C SER A 779 -14.31 37.20 15.31
N LYS A 780 -14.35 35.88 15.08
CA LYS A 780 -15.02 34.90 15.96
C LYS A 780 -14.20 34.49 17.20
N LYS A 781 -12.95 34.96 17.35
CA LYS A 781 -12.05 34.55 18.44
C LYS A 781 -12.67 34.72 19.85
N TYR A 782 -13.60 35.67 20.03
CA TYR A 782 -14.29 35.87 21.31
C TYR A 782 -14.96 34.59 21.85
N ALA A 783 -15.52 33.73 20.99
CA ALA A 783 -16.21 32.51 21.42
C ALA A 783 -15.23 31.47 21.99
N ILE A 784 -13.98 31.48 21.53
CA ILE A 784 -12.92 30.63 22.08
C ILE A 784 -12.54 31.14 23.47
N SER A 785 -12.28 32.44 23.61
CA SER A 785 -11.90 33.05 24.90
C SER A 785 -13.03 33.07 25.94
N GLU A 786 -14.29 33.15 25.51
CA GLU A 786 -15.48 32.89 26.35
C GLU A 786 -15.44 31.46 26.92
N THR A 787 -15.09 30.47 26.09
CA THR A 787 -14.96 29.07 26.54
C THR A 787 -13.78 28.89 27.52
N GLU A 788 -12.66 29.60 27.31
CA GLU A 788 -11.51 29.61 28.23
C GLU A 788 -11.86 30.25 29.59
N GLU A 789 -12.63 31.34 29.59
CA GLU A 789 -13.12 31.99 30.82
C GLU A 789 -14.12 31.11 31.58
N ASN A 790 -15.05 30.45 30.87
CA ASN A 790 -15.99 29.49 31.46
C ASN A 790 -15.26 28.25 32.02
N LEU A 791 -14.17 27.78 31.39
CA LEU A 791 -13.32 26.72 31.93
C LEU A 791 -12.67 27.16 33.24
N LYS A 792 -12.14 28.39 33.30
CA LYS A 792 -11.54 28.95 34.51
C LYS A 792 -12.56 29.07 35.65
N ALA A 793 -13.76 29.58 35.38
CA ALA A 793 -14.84 29.64 36.35
C ALA A 793 -15.26 28.24 36.86
N THR A 794 -15.38 27.28 35.94
CA THR A 794 -15.69 25.87 36.28
C THR A 794 -14.59 25.25 37.13
N LYS A 795 -13.31 25.49 36.83
CA LYS A 795 -12.18 25.05 37.67
C LYS A 795 -12.27 25.62 39.08
N THR A 796 -12.49 26.93 39.24
CA THR A 796 -12.61 27.56 40.57
C THR A 796 -13.81 27.03 41.37
N SER A 797 -14.94 26.73 40.73
CA SER A 797 -16.07 26.07 41.43
C SER A 797 -15.78 24.61 41.80
N CYS A 798 -15.06 23.86 40.96
CA CYS A 798 -14.57 22.51 41.29
C CYS A 798 -13.54 22.52 42.43
N GLU A 799 -12.66 23.52 42.48
CA GLU A 799 -11.73 23.75 43.60
C GLU A 799 -12.47 24.12 44.88
N ASN A 800 -13.54 24.92 44.81
CA ASN A 800 -14.41 25.20 45.96
C ASN A 800 -15.07 23.91 46.50
N MET A 801 -15.61 23.05 45.63
CA MET A 801 -16.17 21.75 46.03
C MET A 801 -15.13 20.86 46.72
N ARG A 802 -13.92 20.74 46.13
CA ARG A 802 -12.81 19.98 46.73
C ARG A 802 -12.37 20.56 48.08
N ASN A 803 -12.19 21.87 48.17
CA ASN A 803 -11.57 22.49 49.34
C ASN A 803 -12.53 22.69 50.52
N LYS A 804 -13.82 22.93 50.25
CA LYS A 804 -14.84 23.18 51.30
C LYS A 804 -15.59 21.91 51.72
N LEU A 805 -15.76 20.95 50.80
CA LEU A 805 -16.66 19.80 50.96
C LEU A 805 -15.98 18.43 50.70
N GLN A 806 -14.71 18.41 50.28
CA GLN A 806 -13.94 17.21 49.93
C GLN A 806 -14.50 16.41 48.73
N GLU A 807 -15.40 17.00 47.95
CA GLU A 807 -15.98 16.37 46.76
C GLU A 807 -15.07 16.50 45.54
N HIS A 808 -14.99 15.44 44.75
CA HIS A 808 -14.29 15.43 43.46
C HIS A 808 -15.28 15.68 42.31
N CYS A 809 -14.90 16.56 41.38
CA CYS A 809 -15.66 16.82 40.15
C CYS A 809 -15.07 16.00 38.99
N PRO A 810 -15.75 14.95 38.50
CA PRO A 810 -15.19 14.03 37.51
C PRO A 810 -15.12 14.60 36.08
N ASP A 811 -15.89 15.64 35.78
CA ASP A 811 -16.02 16.20 34.43
C ASP A 811 -14.85 17.07 33.98
N ILE A 812 -14.11 17.65 34.94
CA ILE A 812 -13.26 18.82 34.68
C ILE A 812 -12.08 18.51 33.76
N GLU A 813 -11.52 17.30 33.84
CA GLU A 813 -10.39 16.84 33.02
C GLU A 813 -10.79 16.65 31.55
N ARG A 814 -12.02 16.15 31.30
CA ARG A 814 -12.61 16.10 29.96
C ARG A 814 -12.87 17.51 29.44
N GLN A 815 -13.52 18.35 30.23
CA GLN A 815 -13.91 19.69 29.82
C GLN A 815 -12.67 20.55 29.47
N GLU A 816 -11.57 20.40 30.22
CA GLU A 816 -10.27 20.98 29.87
C GLU A 816 -9.70 20.45 28.55
N ALA A 817 -9.70 19.12 28.35
CA ALA A 817 -9.22 18.52 27.10
C ALA A 817 -10.01 19.00 25.87
N GLU A 818 -11.33 19.13 25.98
CA GLU A 818 -12.19 19.63 24.89
C GLU A 818 -11.96 21.12 24.58
N VAL A 819 -11.66 21.96 25.58
CA VAL A 819 -11.26 23.36 25.35
C VAL A 819 -9.90 23.44 24.67
N HIS A 820 -8.95 22.59 25.04
CA HIS A 820 -7.66 22.49 24.33
C HIS A 820 -7.83 22.01 22.88
N LYS A 821 -8.72 21.04 22.63
CA LYS A 821 -9.06 20.58 21.28
C LYS A 821 -9.69 21.70 20.45
N LEU A 822 -10.62 22.46 21.02
CA LEU A 822 -11.28 23.59 20.38
C LEU A 822 -10.29 24.73 20.02
N ASN A 823 -9.38 25.07 20.93
CA ASN A 823 -8.29 26.01 20.67
C ASN A 823 -7.38 25.52 19.52
N ALA A 824 -6.95 24.25 19.55
CA ALA A 824 -6.11 23.68 18.51
C ALA A 824 -6.78 23.68 17.12
N ARG A 825 -8.12 23.49 17.06
CA ARG A 825 -8.90 23.66 15.82
C ARG A 825 -8.90 25.10 15.32
N PHE A 826 -9.10 26.09 16.20
CA PHE A 826 -9.06 27.51 15.83
C PHE A 826 -7.68 27.95 15.29
N ASP A 827 -6.60 27.53 15.95
CA ASP A 827 -5.23 27.86 15.52
C ASP A 827 -4.86 27.13 14.22
N ASN A 828 -5.30 25.88 14.04
CA ASN A 828 -5.12 25.15 12.78
C ASN A 828 -5.83 25.85 11.61
N LEU A 829 -7.10 26.22 11.78
CA LEU A 829 -7.87 26.99 10.79
C LEU A 829 -7.20 28.33 10.46
N SER A 830 -6.76 29.07 11.48
CA SER A 830 -6.06 30.35 11.30
C SER A 830 -4.79 30.18 10.47
N ARG A 831 -3.98 29.16 10.79
CA ARG A 831 -2.80 28.76 10.01
C ARG A 831 -3.18 28.36 8.59
N GLN A 832 -4.26 27.58 8.38
CA GLN A 832 -4.68 27.11 7.07
C GLN A 832 -5.01 28.25 6.12
N PHE A 833 -5.88 29.18 6.53
CA PHE A 833 -6.24 30.33 5.69
C PHE A 833 -5.01 31.18 5.37
N ASP A 834 -4.21 31.55 6.38
CA ASP A 834 -3.02 32.38 6.17
C ASP A 834 -1.96 31.68 5.30
N THR A 835 -1.80 30.35 5.40
CA THR A 835 -0.85 29.56 4.59
C THR A 835 -1.35 29.38 3.15
N ARG A 836 -2.61 28.98 2.95
CA ARG A 836 -3.19 28.78 1.60
C ARG A 836 -3.24 30.09 0.83
N ALA A 837 -3.59 31.21 1.48
CA ALA A 837 -3.53 32.53 0.86
C ALA A 837 -2.10 32.89 0.41
N GLN A 838 -1.07 32.65 1.23
CA GLN A 838 0.33 32.84 0.84
C GLN A 838 0.79 31.94 -0.32
N CYS A 839 0.21 30.74 -0.47
CA CYS A 839 0.47 29.89 -1.63
C CYS A 839 -0.21 30.44 -2.89
N LEU A 840 -1.49 30.83 -2.82
CA LEU A 840 -2.20 31.41 -3.97
C LEU A 840 -1.64 32.77 -4.40
N GLN A 841 -1.16 33.62 -3.48
CA GLN A 841 -0.49 34.87 -3.82
C GLN A 841 0.83 34.63 -4.58
N ARG A 842 1.63 33.63 -4.17
CA ARG A 842 2.83 33.21 -4.91
C ARG A 842 2.49 32.62 -6.28
N ALA A 843 1.44 31.79 -6.35
CA ALA A 843 0.95 31.20 -7.59
C ALA A 843 0.46 32.29 -8.56
N LYS A 844 -0.38 33.23 -8.11
CA LYS A 844 -0.85 34.39 -8.88
C LYS A 844 0.32 35.16 -9.50
N SER A 845 1.31 35.54 -8.70
CA SER A 845 2.47 36.31 -9.17
C SER A 845 3.28 35.55 -10.22
N SER A 846 3.58 34.28 -9.97
CA SER A 846 4.39 33.47 -10.90
C SER A 846 3.63 33.12 -12.19
N TYR A 847 2.32 32.85 -12.08
CA TYR A 847 1.45 32.58 -13.24
C TYR A 847 1.31 33.81 -14.15
N SER A 848 1.12 35.00 -13.56
CA SER A 848 1.03 36.24 -14.35
C SER A 848 2.34 36.56 -15.09
N ASN A 849 3.49 36.26 -14.49
CA ASN A 849 4.78 36.41 -15.17
C ASN A 849 4.94 35.37 -16.28
N TYR A 850 4.65 34.09 -15.97
CA TYR A 850 4.70 32.98 -16.91
C TYR A 850 3.86 33.24 -18.17
N CYS A 851 2.60 33.69 -18.02
CA CYS A 851 1.75 33.99 -19.18
C CYS A 851 2.34 35.09 -20.07
N ASN A 852 2.88 36.16 -19.46
CA ASN A 852 3.52 37.24 -20.22
C ASN A 852 4.77 36.74 -20.97
N ASP A 853 5.67 36.02 -20.28
CA ASP A 853 6.89 35.46 -20.87
C ASP A 853 6.56 34.47 -22.01
N TYR A 854 5.52 33.65 -21.82
CA TYR A 854 5.03 32.68 -22.80
C TYR A 854 4.43 33.36 -24.03
N ASP A 855 3.54 34.34 -23.86
CA ASP A 855 2.92 35.06 -24.98
C ASP A 855 3.98 35.84 -25.79
N ASP A 856 4.93 36.51 -25.13
CA ASP A 856 6.02 37.22 -25.80
C ASP A 856 6.97 36.26 -26.56
N LEU A 857 7.40 35.15 -25.93
CA LEU A 857 8.30 34.19 -26.57
C LEU A 857 7.61 33.42 -27.70
N ASN A 858 6.38 32.98 -27.50
CA ASN A 858 5.59 32.26 -28.51
C ASN A 858 5.23 33.16 -29.69
N THR A 859 4.92 34.44 -29.44
CA THR A 859 4.73 35.47 -30.48
C THR A 859 6.01 35.72 -31.26
N TRP A 860 7.17 35.77 -30.61
CA TRP A 860 8.47 35.91 -31.27
C TRP A 860 8.82 34.67 -32.11
N LEU A 861 8.73 33.47 -31.53
CA LEU A 861 9.00 32.19 -32.24
C LEU A 861 8.13 32.03 -33.49
N SER A 862 6.87 32.46 -33.42
CA SER A 862 5.91 32.38 -34.53
C SER A 862 6.10 33.49 -35.59
N ARG A 863 7.10 34.36 -35.42
CA ARG A 863 7.49 35.44 -36.36
C ARG A 863 8.94 35.32 -36.84
N VAL A 864 9.61 34.20 -36.55
CA VAL A 864 11.00 33.94 -36.99
C VAL A 864 11.07 33.92 -38.53
N PRO A 865 11.92 34.76 -39.17
CA PRO A 865 12.05 34.78 -40.63
C PRO A 865 12.59 33.46 -41.19
N ASN A 866 12.21 33.16 -42.44
CA ASN A 866 12.84 32.09 -43.22
C ASN A 866 13.79 32.69 -44.27
N TYR A 867 15.06 32.29 -44.24
CA TYR A 867 16.09 32.66 -45.21
C TYR A 867 16.55 31.47 -46.07
N GLU A 868 15.70 30.48 -46.33
CA GLU A 868 16.01 29.31 -47.18
C GLU A 868 16.61 29.70 -48.55
N PRO A 869 17.64 28.98 -49.04
CA PRO A 869 18.12 29.13 -50.40
C PRO A 869 17.01 28.75 -51.40
N GLN A 870 16.99 29.40 -52.55
CA GLN A 870 16.06 29.16 -53.65
C GLN A 870 16.85 28.99 -54.96
N GLU A 871 16.33 28.19 -55.89
CA GLU A 871 16.96 27.91 -57.20
C GLU A 871 17.18 29.17 -58.06
N THR A 872 16.53 30.29 -57.70
CA THR A 872 16.64 31.58 -58.38
C THR A 872 17.58 32.58 -57.69
N ASP A 873 18.20 32.23 -56.55
CA ASP A 873 19.08 33.16 -55.83
C ASP A 873 20.44 33.33 -56.55
N ASP A 874 20.88 34.57 -56.78
CA ASP A 874 22.28 34.84 -57.16
C ASP A 874 23.23 34.78 -55.96
N ALA A 875 24.54 34.67 -56.21
CA ALA A 875 25.55 34.52 -55.15
C ALA A 875 25.54 35.67 -54.10
N LYS A 876 25.19 36.90 -54.49
CA LYS A 876 25.06 38.04 -53.56
C LYS A 876 23.76 37.99 -52.77
N GLN A 877 22.70 37.45 -53.36
CA GLN A 877 21.44 37.18 -52.67
C GLN A 877 21.61 36.07 -51.63
N VAL A 878 22.33 34.99 -51.95
CA VAL A 878 22.72 33.95 -50.98
C VAL A 878 23.62 34.52 -49.89
N GLU A 879 24.66 35.30 -50.22
CA GLU A 879 25.52 35.96 -49.22
C GLU A 879 24.73 36.88 -48.27
N MET A 880 23.74 37.62 -48.80
CA MET A 880 22.84 38.46 -47.98
C MET A 880 21.92 37.62 -47.09
N LYS A 881 21.32 36.54 -47.60
CA LYS A 881 20.55 35.57 -46.79
C LYS A 881 21.40 34.97 -45.68
N LEU A 882 22.63 34.56 -45.99
CA LEU A 882 23.60 33.96 -45.08
C LEU A 882 24.01 34.93 -43.96
N LYS A 883 24.26 36.21 -44.29
CA LYS A 883 24.48 37.28 -43.32
C LYS A 883 23.26 37.47 -42.39
N ASN A 884 22.05 37.48 -42.94
CA ASN A 884 20.82 37.63 -42.16
C ASN A 884 20.52 36.39 -41.30
N GLN A 885 20.86 35.18 -41.76
CA GLN A 885 20.77 33.92 -41.00
C GLN A 885 21.74 33.91 -39.82
N ARG A 886 22.97 34.40 -39.99
CA ARG A 886 23.95 34.55 -38.89
C ARG A 886 23.47 35.57 -37.84
N ASN A 887 22.87 36.69 -38.27
CA ASN A 887 22.23 37.64 -37.34
C ASN A 887 21.05 37.01 -36.59
N LEU A 888 20.17 36.29 -37.30
CA LEU A 888 19.02 35.60 -36.70
C LEU A 888 19.44 34.56 -35.65
N LEU A 889 20.52 33.80 -35.89
CA LEU A 889 21.06 32.87 -34.91
C LEU A 889 21.62 33.58 -33.65
N SER A 890 22.12 34.81 -33.78
CA SER A 890 22.51 35.65 -32.63
C SER A 890 21.28 36.14 -31.84
N ASP A 891 20.20 36.52 -32.54
CA ASP A 891 18.92 36.86 -31.90
C ASP A 891 18.26 35.66 -31.21
N VAL A 892 18.35 34.45 -31.80
CA VAL A 892 17.94 33.18 -31.17
C VAL A 892 18.74 32.93 -29.89
N ALA A 893 20.07 33.00 -29.95
CA ALA A 893 20.91 32.81 -28.76
C ALA A 893 20.62 33.84 -27.65
N ARG A 894 20.29 35.09 -28.01
CA ARG A 894 19.85 36.09 -27.02
C ARG A 894 18.47 35.75 -26.41
N LYS A 895 17.57 35.15 -27.17
CA LYS A 895 16.23 34.74 -26.72
C LYS A 895 16.20 33.47 -25.86
N GLU A 896 17.31 32.74 -25.77
CA GLU A 896 17.47 31.61 -24.83
C GLU A 896 17.31 32.06 -23.36
N VAL A 897 17.70 33.30 -23.04
CA VAL A 897 17.51 33.91 -21.71
C VAL A 897 16.02 34.05 -21.36
N ASP A 898 15.17 34.37 -22.34
CA ASP A 898 13.73 34.55 -22.12
C ASP A 898 13.04 33.19 -21.89
N LEU A 899 13.51 32.12 -22.58
CA LEU A 899 13.07 30.74 -22.30
C LEU A 899 13.44 30.29 -20.88
N ILE A 900 14.66 30.61 -20.42
CA ILE A 900 15.11 30.31 -19.04
C ILE A 900 14.26 31.06 -18.00
N ASN A 901 13.87 32.31 -18.28
CA ASN A 901 12.97 33.07 -17.40
C ASN A 901 11.55 32.50 -17.38
N LEU A 902 11.00 32.13 -18.54
CA LEU A 902 9.70 31.46 -18.69
C LEU A 902 9.66 30.16 -17.88
N SER A 903 10.63 29.25 -18.10
CA SER A 903 10.75 27.99 -17.37
C SER A 903 10.84 28.19 -15.86
N LYS A 904 11.66 29.16 -15.41
CA LYS A 904 11.75 29.53 -13.99
C LYS A 904 10.41 30.01 -13.43
N ASN A 905 9.66 30.86 -14.13
CA ASN A 905 8.35 31.33 -13.69
C ASN A 905 7.29 30.20 -13.71
N ALA A 906 7.33 29.32 -14.71
CA ALA A 906 6.52 28.10 -14.77
C ALA A 906 6.77 27.20 -13.55
N GLN A 907 8.02 26.91 -13.22
CA GLN A 907 8.42 26.07 -12.08
C GLN A 907 8.04 26.72 -10.74
N MET A 908 8.18 28.03 -10.59
CA MET A 908 7.72 28.77 -9.40
C MET A 908 6.19 28.69 -9.23
N TYR A 909 5.42 28.78 -10.31
CA TYR A 909 3.97 28.55 -10.28
C TYR A 909 3.64 27.11 -9.90
N GLN A 910 4.25 26.13 -10.57
CA GLN A 910 4.04 24.70 -10.30
C GLN A 910 4.32 24.36 -8.84
N GLN A 911 5.37 24.92 -8.23
CA GLN A 911 5.67 24.69 -6.82
C GLN A 911 4.65 25.36 -5.89
N ALA A 912 4.22 26.60 -6.17
CA ALA A 912 3.21 27.28 -5.36
C ALA A 912 1.83 26.57 -5.38
N ILE A 913 1.48 25.94 -6.50
CA ILE A 913 0.29 25.07 -6.60
C ILE A 913 0.47 23.77 -5.80
N LYS A 914 1.63 23.10 -5.92
CA LYS A 914 1.94 21.89 -5.14
C LYS A 914 1.94 22.16 -3.63
N ASP A 915 2.46 23.32 -3.19
CA ASP A 915 2.40 23.76 -1.78
C ASP A 915 0.94 23.88 -1.27
N TYR A 916 0.06 24.48 -2.08
CA TYR A 916 -1.36 24.67 -1.75
C TYR A 916 -2.11 23.32 -1.70
N GLU A 917 -1.92 22.45 -2.69
CA GLU A 917 -2.53 21.12 -2.74
C GLU A 917 -2.04 20.22 -1.59
N ALA A 918 -0.75 20.30 -1.23
CA ALA A 918 -0.18 19.55 -0.12
C ALA A 918 -0.72 19.99 1.26
N GLU A 919 -0.81 21.30 1.54
CA GLU A 919 -1.39 21.77 2.81
C GLU A 919 -2.92 21.50 2.85
N THR A 920 -3.59 21.42 1.69
CA THR A 920 -5.01 21.05 1.56
C THR A 920 -5.28 19.57 1.90
N GLU A 921 -4.50 18.64 1.33
CA GLU A 921 -4.63 17.20 1.68
C GLU A 921 -4.18 16.93 3.14
N LYS A 922 -3.16 17.64 3.61
CA LYS A 922 -2.70 17.60 5.01
C LYS A 922 -3.80 18.07 5.97
N PHE A 923 -4.56 19.11 5.64
CA PHE A 923 -5.72 19.52 6.45
C PHE A 923 -6.76 18.40 6.54
N LYS A 924 -7.15 17.83 5.40
CA LYS A 924 -8.13 16.72 5.35
C LYS A 924 -7.68 15.49 6.15
N SER A 925 -6.38 15.25 6.29
CA SER A 925 -5.83 14.17 7.12
C SER A 925 -5.80 14.43 8.63
N ILE A 926 -6.08 15.67 9.06
CA ILE A 926 -6.05 16.11 10.47
C ILE A 926 -7.49 16.39 11.01
N LEU A 927 -8.51 16.37 10.15
CA LEU A 927 -9.91 16.54 10.56
C LEU A 927 -10.43 15.30 11.30
N ASP A 928 -10.76 15.46 12.59
CA ASP A 928 -11.43 14.45 13.40
C ASP A 928 -12.89 14.26 12.93
N PHE A 929 -13.22 13.03 12.55
CA PHE A 929 -14.56 12.66 12.08
C PHE A 929 -15.61 12.52 13.20
N GLU A 930 -15.23 12.65 14.47
CA GLU A 930 -16.14 12.54 15.62
C GLU A 930 -16.95 13.81 15.89
N ASP A 931 -16.43 14.99 15.53
CA ASP A 931 -17.06 16.31 15.78
C ASP A 931 -18.16 16.69 14.77
N GLY A 932 -18.89 15.69 14.23
CA GLY A 932 -20.08 15.90 13.40
C GLY A 932 -19.85 16.22 11.91
N LEU A 933 -18.62 16.11 11.40
CA LEU A 933 -18.31 16.33 9.99
C LEU A 933 -18.91 15.22 9.11
N VAL A 934 -19.75 15.59 8.14
CA VAL A 934 -20.49 14.65 7.28
C VAL A 934 -19.53 13.99 6.28
N ALA A 935 -19.21 12.71 6.51
CA ALA A 935 -18.36 11.90 5.62
C ALA A 935 -18.93 11.70 4.20
N GLN A 936 -20.19 12.07 3.94
CA GLN A 936 -20.88 11.93 2.66
C GLN A 936 -20.81 13.20 1.80
N THR A 937 -19.63 13.55 1.27
CA THR A 937 -19.55 14.33 0.00
C THR A 937 -18.17 14.32 -0.66
N TYR A 938 -17.08 14.15 0.11
CA TYR A 938 -15.68 14.19 -0.35
C TYR A 938 -15.26 12.97 -1.19
N LYS A 939 -16.01 12.67 -2.26
CA LYS A 939 -15.61 11.72 -3.30
C LYS A 939 -14.52 12.36 -4.14
N LYS A 940 -13.25 12.02 -3.87
CA LYS A 940 -12.09 12.44 -4.67
C LYS A 940 -12.39 12.35 -6.16
N SER A 941 -12.70 13.48 -6.77
CA SER A 941 -12.70 13.62 -8.21
C SER A 941 -11.23 13.65 -8.64
N ARG A 942 -10.86 12.84 -9.64
CA ARG A 942 -9.53 12.96 -10.28
C ARG A 942 -9.55 14.12 -11.26
N LEU A 943 -9.78 15.32 -10.72
CA LEU A 943 -9.47 16.57 -11.41
C LEU A 943 -7.94 16.71 -11.51
N GLU A 944 -7.49 17.26 -12.62
CA GLU A 944 -6.09 17.36 -12.97
C GLU A 944 -5.49 18.66 -12.46
N SER A 945 -4.35 18.60 -11.76
CA SER A 945 -3.70 19.77 -11.17
C SER A 945 -3.28 20.77 -12.26
N PRO A 946 -3.55 22.09 -12.10
CA PRO A 946 -3.07 23.13 -13.01
C PRO A 946 -1.54 23.12 -13.21
N ALA A 947 -0.79 22.64 -12.21
CA ALA A 947 0.67 22.51 -12.30
C ALA A 947 1.13 21.49 -13.36
N ILE A 948 0.29 20.53 -13.75
CA ILE A 948 0.62 19.57 -14.83
C ILE A 948 0.55 20.29 -16.18
N LYS A 949 -0.52 21.05 -16.42
CA LYS A 949 -0.76 21.76 -17.69
C LYS A 949 0.34 22.76 -18.02
N VAL A 950 0.72 23.60 -17.06
CA VAL A 950 1.83 24.56 -17.23
C VAL A 950 3.17 23.87 -17.45
N LYS A 951 3.38 22.66 -16.91
CA LYS A 951 4.59 21.87 -17.16
C LYS A 951 4.62 21.29 -18.58
N ASP A 952 3.47 20.86 -19.10
CA ASP A 952 3.36 20.34 -20.46
C ASP A 952 3.48 21.49 -21.49
N GLU A 953 2.96 22.68 -21.18
CA GLU A 953 3.15 23.92 -21.94
C GLU A 953 4.62 24.42 -21.91
N GLU A 954 5.28 24.36 -20.75
CA GLU A 954 6.74 24.61 -20.58
C GLU A 954 7.55 23.65 -21.49
N SER A 955 7.26 22.34 -21.41
CA SER A 955 7.92 21.33 -22.23
C SER A 955 7.69 21.54 -23.73
N ALA A 956 6.50 22.01 -24.13
CA ALA A 956 6.15 22.27 -25.52
C ALA A 956 6.85 23.52 -26.10
N ILE A 957 7.00 24.60 -25.30
CA ILE A 957 7.69 25.82 -25.76
C ILE A 957 9.22 25.62 -25.81
N GLU A 958 9.78 24.83 -24.88
CA GLU A 958 11.18 24.38 -24.94
C GLU A 958 11.46 23.54 -26.20
N ALA A 959 10.58 22.59 -26.52
CA ALA A 959 10.69 21.77 -27.73
C ALA A 959 10.62 22.64 -29.00
N LYS A 960 9.65 23.57 -29.09
CA LYS A 960 9.49 24.50 -30.22
C LYS A 960 10.71 25.43 -30.37
N PHE A 961 11.27 25.92 -29.27
CA PHE A 961 12.50 26.73 -29.29
C PHE A 961 13.71 25.91 -29.78
N THR A 962 13.82 24.66 -29.34
CA THR A 962 14.88 23.72 -29.75
C THR A 962 14.78 23.39 -31.25
N GLU A 963 13.58 23.12 -31.76
CA GLU A 963 13.29 22.89 -33.18
C GLU A 963 13.69 24.12 -34.01
N VAL A 964 13.19 25.31 -33.66
CA VAL A 964 13.53 26.57 -34.33
C VAL A 964 15.04 26.82 -34.33
N THR A 965 15.74 26.49 -33.24
CA THR A 965 17.21 26.59 -33.15
C THR A 965 17.92 25.60 -34.06
N ALA A 966 17.46 24.35 -34.12
CA ALA A 966 18.05 23.31 -34.97
C ALA A 966 17.84 23.60 -36.47
N VAL A 967 16.60 23.92 -36.87
CA VAL A 967 16.26 24.28 -38.26
C VAL A 967 17.06 25.50 -38.73
N ASN A 968 17.24 26.51 -37.88
CA ASN A 968 18.03 27.68 -38.26
C ASN A 968 19.55 27.42 -38.31
N LYS A 969 20.09 26.43 -37.57
CA LYS A 969 21.47 25.96 -37.74
C LYS A 969 21.64 25.19 -39.06
N GLN A 970 20.70 24.31 -39.39
CA GLN A 970 20.68 23.58 -40.66
C GLN A 970 20.55 24.52 -41.88
N ARG A 971 19.72 25.56 -41.78
CA ARG A 971 19.59 26.59 -42.83
C ARG A 971 20.89 27.36 -43.07
N LEU A 972 21.67 27.65 -42.03
CA LEU A 972 22.99 28.27 -42.19
C LEU A 972 23.93 27.37 -43.01
N GLN A 973 24.04 26.09 -42.64
CA GLN A 973 24.85 25.10 -43.38
C GLN A 973 24.37 24.95 -44.84
N SER A 974 23.06 25.00 -45.07
CA SER A 974 22.45 24.91 -46.41
C SER A 974 22.78 26.14 -47.29
N LEU A 975 22.80 27.34 -46.71
CA LEU A 975 23.22 28.57 -47.39
C LEU A 975 24.73 28.60 -47.66
N GLU A 976 25.54 28.11 -46.72
CA GLU A 976 27.00 27.99 -46.88
C GLU A 976 27.36 26.99 -47.98
N TYR A 977 26.64 25.87 -48.07
CA TYR A 977 26.76 24.90 -49.17
C TYR A 977 26.30 25.47 -50.52
N ALA A 978 25.14 26.14 -50.57
CA ALA A 978 24.63 26.76 -51.80
C ALA A 978 25.56 27.85 -52.35
N LEU A 979 26.17 28.67 -51.48
CA LEU A 979 27.16 29.67 -51.87
C LEU A 979 28.43 29.02 -52.45
N GLY A 980 28.85 27.87 -51.91
CA GLY A 980 29.95 27.07 -52.46
C GLY A 980 29.70 26.64 -53.91
N LEU A 981 28.53 26.04 -54.18
CA LEU A 981 28.14 25.61 -55.53
C LEU A 981 28.04 26.78 -56.53
N LEU A 982 27.45 27.91 -56.11
CA LEU A 982 27.31 29.09 -56.97
C LEU A 982 28.65 29.73 -57.34
N ASN A 983 29.65 29.68 -56.45
CA ASN A 983 31.00 30.13 -56.76
C ASN A 983 31.69 29.18 -57.75
N GLN A 984 31.54 27.86 -57.56
CA GLN A 984 32.15 26.84 -58.41
C GLN A 984 31.68 26.96 -59.89
N HIS A 985 30.40 27.22 -60.13
CA HIS A 985 29.88 27.46 -61.49
C HIS A 985 30.27 28.81 -62.10
N GLN A 986 30.76 29.79 -61.32
CA GLN A 986 31.33 31.02 -61.89
C GLN A 986 32.73 30.78 -62.47
N GLU A 987 33.53 29.90 -61.86
CA GLU A 987 34.87 29.56 -62.35
C GLU A 987 34.81 28.84 -63.71
N GLU A 988 33.87 27.91 -63.90
CA GLU A 988 33.65 27.19 -65.17
C GLU A 988 33.28 28.12 -66.34
N ASN A 989 32.53 29.20 -66.08
CA ASN A 989 32.06 30.11 -67.12
C ASN A 989 33.15 31.06 -67.66
N VAL A 990 34.16 31.42 -66.85
CA VAL A 990 35.21 32.38 -67.24
C VAL A 990 36.09 31.86 -68.38
N GLN A 991 36.27 30.55 -68.51
CA GLN A 991 37.16 29.98 -69.53
C GLN A 991 36.66 30.16 -70.97
N SER A 992 35.34 30.30 -71.15
CA SER A 992 34.66 30.25 -72.45
C SER A 992 34.70 31.54 -73.27
N ALA A 993 35.08 32.69 -72.70
CA ALA A 993 34.92 33.99 -73.35
C ALA A 993 36.10 34.96 -73.16
N ASN A 994 37.21 34.76 -73.90
CA ASN A 994 38.13 35.86 -74.24
C ASN A 994 39.14 35.50 -75.36
N VAL A 995 38.78 35.80 -76.61
CA VAL A 995 39.74 35.93 -77.73
C VAL A 995 39.27 37.05 -78.67
N GLU A 996 39.63 38.32 -78.39
CA GLU A 996 40.22 39.22 -79.39
C GLU A 996 40.59 40.63 -78.85
N LYS A 997 41.61 41.22 -79.51
CA LYS A 997 42.00 42.65 -79.52
C LYS A 997 42.65 43.22 -78.24
N LYS A 998 43.51 44.22 -78.47
CA LYS A 998 44.51 44.76 -77.52
C LYS A 998 44.30 46.26 -77.30
N GLY A 999 44.64 46.71 -76.08
CA GLY A 999 45.55 47.84 -75.93
C GLY A 999 45.04 49.08 -75.18
N VAL A 1000 45.53 49.23 -73.93
CA VAL A 1000 45.66 50.50 -73.17
C VAL A 1000 44.30 51.07 -72.69
N GLN A 1001 44.07 51.40 -71.40
CA GLN A 1001 44.98 51.78 -70.30
C GLN A 1001 44.46 51.34 -68.91
N GLU A 1002 45.40 51.16 -67.97
CA GLU A 1002 45.27 51.31 -66.51
C GLU A 1002 44.18 50.57 -65.67
N LYS A 1003 44.63 49.52 -64.96
CA LYS A 1003 44.19 49.03 -63.63
C LYS A 1003 42.68 48.82 -63.36
N VAL A 1004 42.21 47.57 -63.50
CA VAL A 1004 41.40 46.82 -62.50
C VAL A 1004 41.22 45.35 -62.95
N ALA A 1005 41.20 44.41 -62.00
CA ALA A 1005 40.64 43.03 -62.03
C ALA A 1005 40.94 42.04 -63.20
N TYR A 1006 41.44 40.83 -62.84
CA TYR A 1006 41.31 39.52 -63.54
C TYR A 1006 41.84 39.43 -65.02
N SER A 1007 42.18 38.28 -65.62
CA SER A 1007 42.25 36.85 -65.23
C SER A 1007 43.16 36.08 -66.23
N GLU A 1008 43.69 34.92 -65.82
CA GLU A 1008 44.14 33.81 -66.71
C GLU A 1008 45.31 34.09 -67.71
N ARG A 1009 45.94 33.08 -68.36
CA ARG A 1009 45.60 31.65 -68.49
C ARG A 1009 46.81 30.71 -68.37
N VAL A 1010 46.52 29.51 -67.86
CA VAL A 1010 47.37 28.32 -67.65
C VAL A 1010 48.38 28.02 -68.77
N ILE A 1011 49.63 27.73 -68.40
CA ILE A 1011 50.44 26.68 -69.04
C ILE A 1011 50.31 25.43 -68.19
N VAL A 1012 50.11 24.27 -68.83
CA VAL A 1012 49.85 23.00 -68.14
C VAL A 1012 51.15 22.42 -67.58
N GLU A 1013 51.34 22.54 -66.28
CA GLU A 1013 52.13 21.57 -65.51
C GLU A 1013 51.24 20.94 -64.43
N ARG A 1014 51.53 19.66 -64.10
CA ARG A 1014 50.83 18.96 -63.03
C ARG A 1014 51.44 19.40 -61.71
N ASP A 1015 50.81 20.38 -61.08
CA ASP A 1015 51.22 20.85 -59.77
C ASP A 1015 51.28 19.67 -58.75
N PRO A 1016 52.45 19.38 -58.16
CA PRO A 1016 52.58 18.38 -57.11
C PRO A 1016 51.80 18.75 -55.85
N GLU A 1017 51.61 20.04 -55.57
CA GLU A 1017 51.04 20.53 -54.32
C GLU A 1017 49.53 20.24 -54.24
N THR A 1018 48.81 20.36 -55.35
CA THR A 1018 47.39 19.94 -55.49
C THR A 1018 47.21 18.42 -55.32
N LEU A 1019 48.15 17.60 -55.82
CA LEU A 1019 48.10 16.15 -55.58
C LEU A 1019 48.40 15.79 -54.13
N LEU A 1020 49.37 16.47 -53.50
CA LEU A 1020 49.65 16.35 -52.07
C LEU A 1020 48.49 16.87 -51.20
N GLU A 1021 47.72 17.86 -51.67
CA GLU A 1021 46.51 18.36 -51.01
C GLU A 1021 45.38 17.32 -51.05
N ILE A 1022 45.16 16.67 -52.21
CA ILE A 1022 44.18 15.59 -52.34
C ILE A 1022 44.58 14.37 -51.49
N ASP A 1023 45.86 14.02 -51.41
CA ASP A 1023 46.34 12.96 -50.50
C ASP A 1023 46.28 13.37 -49.02
N ARG A 1024 46.51 14.66 -48.67
CA ARG A 1024 46.22 15.19 -47.33
C ARG A 1024 44.75 15.03 -46.96
N PHE A 1025 43.84 15.45 -47.84
CA PHE A 1025 42.40 15.35 -47.59
C PHE A 1025 41.89 13.90 -47.57
N LYS A 1026 42.46 12.99 -48.37
CA LYS A 1026 42.18 11.55 -48.25
C LYS A 1026 42.69 10.98 -46.94
N SER A 1027 43.94 11.28 -46.56
CA SER A 1027 44.53 10.81 -45.30
C SER A 1027 43.72 11.31 -44.11
N SER A 1028 43.34 12.59 -44.09
CA SER A 1028 42.50 13.18 -43.06
C SER A 1028 41.07 12.62 -43.05
N LEU A 1029 40.47 12.33 -44.21
CA LEU A 1029 39.17 11.67 -44.30
C LEU A 1029 39.23 10.20 -43.84
N GLU A 1030 40.34 9.51 -44.10
CA GLU A 1030 40.58 8.14 -43.64
C GLU A 1030 40.87 8.10 -42.13
N GLU A 1031 41.63 9.06 -41.60
CA GLU A 1031 41.80 9.30 -40.16
C GLU A 1031 40.46 9.59 -39.48
N GLU A 1032 39.64 10.50 -40.03
CA GLU A 1032 38.32 10.84 -39.46
C GLU A 1032 37.30 9.69 -39.62
N THR A 1033 37.37 8.91 -40.69
CA THR A 1033 36.58 7.68 -40.84
C THR A 1033 36.99 6.62 -39.82
N ASN A 1034 38.31 6.47 -39.58
CA ASN A 1034 38.82 5.57 -38.54
C ASN A 1034 38.49 6.08 -37.13
N LEU A 1035 38.49 7.39 -36.90
CA LEU A 1035 38.05 8.01 -35.64
C LEU A 1035 36.55 7.80 -35.42
N CYS A 1036 35.72 8.00 -36.45
CA CYS A 1036 34.29 7.72 -36.42
C CYS A 1036 34.00 6.23 -36.18
N ASN A 1037 34.72 5.32 -36.83
CA ASN A 1037 34.63 3.88 -36.56
C ASN A 1037 35.03 3.54 -35.12
N LYS A 1038 36.10 4.16 -34.59
CA LYS A 1038 36.57 3.98 -33.21
C LYS A 1038 35.58 4.54 -32.17
N LEU A 1039 34.97 5.70 -32.44
CA LEU A 1039 33.89 6.28 -31.64
C LEU A 1039 32.62 5.43 -31.69
N ASN A 1040 32.26 4.86 -32.84
CA ASN A 1040 31.15 3.91 -32.95
C ASN A 1040 31.43 2.59 -32.21
N GLN A 1041 32.68 2.10 -32.24
CA GLN A 1041 33.11 0.95 -31.45
C GLN A 1041 33.01 1.24 -29.93
N GLN A 1042 33.45 2.42 -29.49
CA GLN A 1042 33.33 2.89 -28.11
C GLN A 1042 31.86 3.10 -27.68
N LEU A 1043 31.02 3.70 -28.53
CA LEU A 1043 29.58 3.82 -28.29
C LEU A 1043 28.91 2.45 -28.15
N LYS A 1044 29.34 1.46 -28.95
CA LYS A 1044 28.84 0.09 -28.85
C LYS A 1044 29.24 -0.56 -27.53
N ASP A 1045 30.51 -0.45 -27.13
CA ASP A 1045 31.01 -0.97 -25.84
C ASP A 1045 30.31 -0.32 -24.64
N LEU A 1046 30.24 1.00 -24.63
CA LEU A 1046 29.50 1.78 -23.61
C LEU A 1046 28.03 1.35 -23.54
N LYS A 1047 27.39 1.08 -24.69
CA LYS A 1047 25.97 0.67 -24.74
C LYS A 1047 25.75 -0.75 -24.24
N SER A 1048 26.68 -1.68 -24.45
CA SER A 1048 26.66 -2.99 -23.74
C SER A 1048 26.86 -2.81 -22.24
N ARG A 1049 27.88 -2.05 -21.81
CA ARG A 1049 28.16 -1.81 -20.39
C ARG A 1049 27.00 -1.13 -19.67
N LEU A 1050 26.27 -0.24 -20.35
CA LEU A 1050 25.07 0.42 -19.82
C LEU A 1050 23.91 -0.59 -19.68
N SER A 1051 23.70 -1.47 -20.66
CA SER A 1051 22.72 -2.57 -20.57
C SER A 1051 23.05 -3.57 -19.46
N ASP A 1052 24.33 -3.91 -19.27
CA ASP A 1052 24.78 -4.78 -18.17
C ASP A 1052 24.54 -4.10 -16.81
N MET A 1053 24.85 -2.80 -16.71
CA MET A 1053 24.61 -1.98 -15.51
C MET A 1053 23.11 -1.85 -15.19
N GLU A 1054 22.24 -1.69 -16.20
CA GLU A 1054 20.78 -1.72 -16.05
C GLU A 1054 20.30 -3.10 -15.55
N SER A 1055 20.87 -4.19 -16.05
CA SER A 1055 20.55 -5.55 -15.57
C SER A 1055 20.96 -5.75 -14.10
N SER A 1056 22.12 -5.23 -13.70
CA SER A 1056 22.59 -5.29 -12.31
C SER A 1056 21.75 -4.39 -11.39
N ASN A 1057 21.39 -3.19 -11.83
CA ASN A 1057 20.57 -2.25 -11.06
C ASN A 1057 19.13 -2.77 -10.86
N THR A 1058 18.53 -3.34 -11.91
CA THR A 1058 17.19 -3.97 -11.81
C THR A 1058 17.19 -5.24 -10.95
N LYS A 1059 18.30 -5.95 -10.83
CA LYS A 1059 18.48 -7.03 -9.83
C LYS A 1059 18.55 -6.47 -8.41
N SER A 1060 19.40 -5.47 -8.16
CA SER A 1060 19.54 -4.81 -6.85
C SER A 1060 18.23 -4.18 -6.36
N LEU A 1061 17.42 -3.60 -7.26
CA LEU A 1061 16.09 -3.06 -6.95
C LEU A 1061 15.12 -4.15 -6.46
N LYS A 1062 15.12 -5.34 -7.10
CA LYS A 1062 14.28 -6.47 -6.68
C LYS A 1062 14.70 -7.03 -5.31
N GLU A 1063 16.00 -7.14 -5.07
CA GLU A 1063 16.54 -7.55 -3.76
C GLU A 1063 16.16 -6.54 -2.66
N LEU A 1064 16.24 -5.24 -2.95
CA LEU A 1064 15.79 -4.17 -2.05
C LEU A 1064 14.28 -4.21 -1.78
N ASP A 1065 13.45 -4.50 -2.78
CA ASP A 1065 11.99 -4.60 -2.61
C ASP A 1065 11.58 -5.85 -1.82
N GLN A 1066 12.23 -7.00 -2.05
CA GLN A 1066 12.05 -8.19 -1.21
C GLN A 1066 12.41 -7.89 0.26
N VAL A 1067 13.54 -7.21 0.51
CA VAL A 1067 13.97 -6.84 1.87
C VAL A 1067 13.00 -5.82 2.52
N LYS A 1068 12.32 -4.96 1.75
CA LYS A 1068 11.22 -4.12 2.29
C LYS A 1068 10.04 -4.98 2.74
N GLU A 1069 9.57 -5.91 1.90
CA GLU A 1069 8.40 -6.74 2.19
C GLU A 1069 8.61 -7.63 3.42
N GLU A 1070 9.77 -8.30 3.50
CA GLU A 1070 10.22 -9.07 4.67
C GLU A 1070 10.25 -8.22 5.95
N ASN A 1071 10.71 -6.96 5.89
CA ASN A 1071 10.71 -6.06 7.05
C ASN A 1071 9.26 -5.77 7.53
N THR A 1072 8.35 -5.47 6.61
CA THR A 1072 6.95 -5.16 6.98
C THR A 1072 6.18 -6.36 7.54
N THR A 1073 6.54 -7.59 7.18
CA THR A 1073 5.95 -8.80 7.77
C THR A 1073 6.48 -9.03 9.18
N LEU A 1074 7.79 -8.90 9.39
CA LEU A 1074 8.41 -9.00 10.72
C LEU A 1074 7.93 -7.90 11.70
N GLU A 1075 7.68 -6.67 11.22
CA GLU A 1075 7.12 -5.59 12.05
C GLU A 1075 5.67 -5.88 12.49
N LYS A 1076 4.83 -6.47 11.61
CA LYS A 1076 3.47 -6.93 11.96
C LYS A 1076 3.49 -8.06 12.99
N GLU A 1077 4.42 -9.00 12.85
CA GLU A 1077 4.56 -10.14 13.77
C GLU A 1077 5.04 -9.70 15.16
N ASN A 1078 6.00 -8.78 15.22
CA ASN A 1078 6.45 -8.14 16.45
C ASN A 1078 5.28 -7.42 17.17
N LEU A 1079 4.44 -6.68 16.45
CA LEU A 1079 3.24 -6.04 17.01
C LEU A 1079 2.21 -7.07 17.53
N ARG A 1080 2.00 -8.18 16.81
CA ARG A 1080 1.13 -9.29 17.23
C ARG A 1080 1.59 -9.88 18.57
N LEU A 1081 2.88 -10.22 18.70
CA LEU A 1081 3.44 -10.79 19.92
C LEU A 1081 3.42 -9.79 21.08
N GLN A 1082 3.72 -8.51 20.85
CA GLN A 1082 3.61 -7.48 21.89
C GLN A 1082 2.18 -7.39 22.47
N ASN A 1083 1.15 -7.48 21.63
CA ASN A 1083 -0.23 -7.48 22.09
C ASN A 1083 -0.61 -8.78 22.82
N GLN A 1084 -0.06 -9.92 22.41
CA GLN A 1084 -0.22 -11.19 23.14
C GLN A 1084 0.42 -11.13 24.53
N ILE A 1085 1.60 -10.51 24.67
CA ILE A 1085 2.26 -10.31 25.98
C ILE A 1085 1.51 -9.31 26.87
N LYS A 1086 0.88 -8.26 26.32
CA LYS A 1086 -0.01 -7.39 27.09
C LYS A 1086 -1.19 -8.17 27.71
N LYS A 1087 -1.79 -9.09 26.94
CA LYS A 1087 -2.85 -9.98 27.43
C LYS A 1087 -2.34 -10.93 28.52
N LEU A 1088 -1.24 -11.66 28.27
CA LEU A 1088 -0.65 -12.58 29.25
C LEU A 1088 -0.23 -11.86 30.54
N ASN A 1089 0.26 -10.61 30.47
CA ASN A 1089 0.58 -9.82 31.66
C ASN A 1089 -0.66 -9.38 32.44
N ALA A 1090 -1.79 -9.10 31.78
CA ALA A 1090 -3.05 -8.83 32.46
C ALA A 1090 -3.58 -10.09 33.17
N GLU A 1091 -3.52 -11.26 32.51
CA GLU A 1091 -3.89 -12.56 33.09
C GLU A 1091 -3.00 -12.93 34.28
N ASN A 1092 -1.68 -12.71 34.17
CA ASN A 1092 -0.73 -12.83 35.28
C ASN A 1092 -1.09 -11.94 36.47
N GLN A 1093 -1.46 -10.67 36.23
CA GLN A 1093 -1.87 -9.77 37.31
C GLN A 1093 -3.19 -10.17 37.96
N ILE A 1094 -4.17 -10.67 37.20
CA ILE A 1094 -5.46 -11.12 37.72
C ILE A 1094 -5.25 -12.36 38.60
N THR A 1095 -4.54 -13.37 38.09
CA THR A 1095 -4.23 -14.60 38.83
C THR A 1095 -3.42 -14.30 40.10
N ALA A 1096 -2.44 -13.39 40.03
CA ALA A 1096 -1.67 -12.95 41.20
C ALA A 1096 -2.51 -12.19 42.24
N ARG A 1097 -3.51 -11.40 41.81
CA ARG A 1097 -4.48 -10.75 42.72
C ARG A 1097 -5.42 -11.77 43.37
N GLU A 1098 -5.88 -12.78 42.63
CA GLU A 1098 -6.73 -13.86 43.15
C GLU A 1098 -5.99 -14.69 44.22
N ILE A 1099 -4.75 -15.12 43.93
CA ILE A 1099 -3.86 -15.78 44.91
C ILE A 1099 -3.67 -14.91 46.15
N LYS A 1100 -3.41 -13.62 45.96
CA LYS A 1100 -3.21 -12.68 47.08
C LYS A 1100 -4.48 -12.58 47.94
N HIS A 1101 -5.64 -12.41 47.32
CA HIS A 1101 -6.92 -12.31 48.02
C HIS A 1101 -7.25 -13.58 48.82
N ILE A 1102 -7.02 -14.77 48.25
CA ILE A 1102 -7.27 -16.04 48.95
C ILE A 1102 -6.28 -16.22 50.11
N ALA A 1103 -5.01 -15.80 49.94
CA ALA A 1103 -4.01 -15.84 51.00
C ALA A 1103 -4.25 -14.82 52.13
N GLU A 1104 -4.84 -13.64 51.83
CA GLU A 1104 -5.14 -12.59 52.81
C GLU A 1104 -6.46 -12.81 53.58
N SER A 1105 -7.28 -13.83 53.22
CA SER A 1105 -8.65 -14.01 53.75
C SER A 1105 -8.87 -15.19 54.70
N VAL A 1106 -7.83 -15.95 55.08
CA VAL A 1106 -7.98 -17.24 55.79
C VAL A 1106 -6.97 -17.41 56.94
N PRO A 1107 -7.42 -17.48 58.21
CA PRO A 1107 -6.72 -18.20 59.28
C PRO A 1107 -6.77 -19.72 59.03
N PHE A 1108 -5.78 -20.46 59.52
CA PHE A 1108 -5.62 -21.93 59.36
C PHE A 1108 -6.92 -22.76 59.45
N GLU A 1109 -6.94 -23.90 58.74
CA GLU A 1109 -7.99 -24.96 58.72
C GLU A 1109 -9.09 -24.90 57.62
N ASN A 1110 -8.73 -24.75 56.33
CA ASN A 1110 -9.66 -25.10 55.22
C ASN A 1110 -8.95 -25.66 53.96
N GLY A 1111 -8.74 -26.98 53.92
CA GLY A 1111 -7.94 -27.66 52.88
C GLY A 1111 -8.47 -27.59 51.44
N ASN A 1112 -9.72 -27.19 51.21
CA ASN A 1112 -10.24 -27.00 49.84
C ASN A 1112 -9.70 -25.68 49.22
N LEU A 1113 -9.53 -24.64 50.04
CA LEU A 1113 -8.90 -23.38 49.60
C LEU A 1113 -7.40 -23.55 49.38
N GLU A 1114 -6.75 -24.43 50.12
CA GLU A 1114 -5.33 -24.80 49.95
C GLU A 1114 -5.08 -25.47 48.58
N LEU A 1115 -5.97 -26.39 48.16
CA LEU A 1115 -5.95 -26.98 46.81
C LEU A 1115 -6.19 -25.93 45.70
N ARG A 1116 -7.11 -24.98 45.90
CA ARG A 1116 -7.35 -23.87 44.95
C ARG A 1116 -6.13 -22.94 44.86
N LEU A 1117 -5.49 -22.63 45.99
CA LEU A 1117 -4.24 -21.85 46.03
C LEU A 1117 -3.11 -22.56 45.27
N ALA A 1118 -2.90 -23.86 45.50
CA ALA A 1118 -1.89 -24.64 44.78
C ALA A 1118 -2.17 -24.68 43.27
N SER A 1119 -3.44 -24.81 42.85
CA SER A 1119 -3.85 -24.75 41.44
C SER A 1119 -3.53 -23.40 40.81
N LEU A 1120 -3.91 -22.29 41.46
CA LEU A 1120 -3.65 -20.94 40.96
C LEU A 1120 -2.16 -20.58 40.96
N GLN A 1121 -1.41 -21.01 41.96
CA GLN A 1121 0.06 -20.84 42.01
C GLN A 1121 0.74 -21.56 40.85
N LYS A 1122 0.25 -22.74 40.46
CA LYS A 1122 0.71 -23.44 39.26
C LYS A 1122 0.32 -22.68 37.98
N GLU A 1123 -0.94 -22.25 37.87
CA GLU A 1123 -1.42 -21.47 36.72
C GLU A 1123 -0.61 -20.17 36.52
N LEU A 1124 -0.27 -19.47 37.62
CA LEU A 1124 0.64 -18.32 37.61
C LEU A 1124 2.08 -18.69 37.26
N SER A 1125 2.56 -19.88 37.63
CA SER A 1125 3.86 -20.42 37.17
C SER A 1125 3.87 -20.57 35.65
N ASP A 1126 2.85 -21.22 35.11
CA ASP A 1126 2.78 -21.62 33.72
C ASP A 1126 2.56 -20.38 32.82
N LEU A 1127 1.70 -19.44 33.25
CA LEU A 1127 1.53 -18.11 32.62
C LEU A 1127 2.80 -17.24 32.66
N ARG A 1128 3.68 -17.40 33.66
CA ARG A 1128 4.99 -16.73 33.71
C ARG A 1128 5.99 -17.35 32.74
N SER A 1129 6.00 -18.68 32.58
CA SER A 1129 6.85 -19.34 31.58
C SER A 1129 6.46 -18.90 30.16
N ILE A 1130 5.17 -18.94 29.84
CA ILE A 1130 4.66 -18.55 28.51
C ILE A 1130 4.95 -17.08 28.20
N THR A 1131 4.78 -16.18 29.17
CA THR A 1131 5.17 -14.76 29.00
C THR A 1131 6.66 -14.62 28.67
N LYS A 1132 7.53 -15.32 29.41
CA LYS A 1132 8.98 -15.27 29.24
C LYS A 1132 9.46 -15.87 27.91
N GLU A 1133 8.82 -16.94 27.42
CA GLU A 1133 9.10 -17.52 26.10
C GLU A 1133 8.72 -16.52 24.99
N LYS A 1134 7.57 -15.86 25.10
CA LYS A 1134 7.14 -14.81 24.16
C LYS A 1134 8.05 -13.57 24.22
N GLU A 1135 8.58 -13.21 25.39
CA GLU A 1135 9.58 -12.14 25.54
C GLU A 1135 10.89 -12.49 24.79
N GLN A 1136 11.35 -13.75 24.88
CA GLN A 1136 12.53 -14.21 24.14
C GLN A 1136 12.30 -14.25 22.63
N GLU A 1137 11.11 -14.67 22.19
CA GLU A 1137 10.72 -14.65 20.76
C GLU A 1137 10.76 -13.23 20.20
N ILE A 1138 10.16 -12.24 20.89
CA ILE A 1138 10.25 -10.82 20.52
C ILE A 1138 11.70 -10.32 20.50
N GLU A 1139 12.54 -10.75 21.44
CA GLU A 1139 13.96 -10.38 21.48
C GLU A 1139 14.74 -10.92 20.26
N THR A 1140 14.43 -12.14 19.79
CA THR A 1140 15.00 -12.69 18.54
C THR A 1140 14.45 -12.00 17.28
N LEU A 1141 13.16 -11.68 17.25
CA LEU A 1141 12.54 -10.92 16.15
C LEU A 1141 13.08 -9.48 16.06
N LYS A 1142 13.30 -8.81 17.19
CA LYS A 1142 13.95 -7.48 17.23
C LYS A 1142 15.36 -7.53 16.65
N LYS A 1143 16.18 -8.53 17.01
CA LYS A 1143 17.53 -8.71 16.44
C LYS A 1143 17.48 -8.97 14.94
N THR A 1144 16.55 -9.80 14.48
CA THR A 1144 16.33 -10.08 13.06
C THR A 1144 15.89 -8.83 12.29
N LEU A 1145 14.98 -8.03 12.87
CA LEU A 1145 14.56 -6.73 12.33
C LEU A 1145 15.72 -5.74 12.23
N THR A 1146 16.60 -5.65 13.24
CA THR A 1146 17.80 -4.82 13.18
C THR A 1146 18.71 -5.25 12.02
N ILE A 1147 19.05 -6.54 11.91
CA ILE A 1147 19.89 -7.06 10.82
C ILE A 1147 19.24 -6.82 9.44
N LYS A 1148 17.93 -7.03 9.30
CA LYS A 1148 17.20 -6.77 8.05
C LYS A 1148 17.09 -5.28 7.73
N ARG A 1149 17.08 -4.40 8.74
CA ARG A 1149 17.14 -2.95 8.58
C ARG A 1149 18.54 -2.48 8.18
N GLU A 1150 19.60 -3.02 8.79
CA GLU A 1150 20.99 -2.79 8.39
C GLU A 1150 21.27 -3.28 6.96
N GLN A 1151 20.73 -4.44 6.56
CA GLN A 1151 20.76 -4.91 5.17
C GLN A 1151 20.05 -3.93 4.23
N ARG A 1152 18.81 -3.51 4.56
CA ARG A 1152 18.07 -2.51 3.78
C ARG A 1152 18.83 -1.20 3.64
N GLU A 1153 19.45 -0.72 4.71
CA GLU A 1153 20.27 0.50 4.73
C GLU A 1153 21.57 0.32 3.92
N SER A 1154 22.15 -0.88 3.89
CA SER A 1154 23.29 -1.20 3.02
C SER A 1154 22.91 -1.15 1.52
N HIS A 1155 21.79 -1.77 1.13
CA HIS A 1155 21.27 -1.75 -0.24
C HIS A 1155 20.78 -0.35 -0.71
N LEU A 1156 20.69 0.63 0.19
CA LEU A 1156 20.34 2.02 -0.13
C LEU A 1156 21.57 2.95 -0.29
N ARG A 1157 22.79 2.48 0.00
CA ARG A 1157 24.00 3.30 -0.11
C ARG A 1157 24.37 3.55 -1.57
N ARG A 1158 24.23 4.80 -2.02
CA ARG A 1158 24.85 5.27 -3.27
C ARG A 1158 26.35 5.48 -3.04
N SER A 1159 27.17 4.81 -3.83
CA SER A 1159 28.60 5.11 -3.96
C SER A 1159 28.84 5.71 -5.34
N VAL A 1160 29.57 6.82 -5.37
CA VAL A 1160 30.05 7.45 -6.60
C VAL A 1160 31.41 6.84 -6.93
N ILE A 1161 31.57 6.37 -8.16
CA ILE A 1161 32.83 5.86 -8.69
C ILE A 1161 33.21 6.77 -9.87
N ILE A 1162 34.46 7.19 -9.90
CA ILE A 1162 35.02 8.03 -10.96
C ILE A 1162 35.92 7.14 -11.81
N ILE A 1163 35.74 7.21 -13.12
CA ILE A 1163 36.53 6.46 -14.09
C ILE A 1163 37.45 7.45 -14.79
N ASP A 1164 38.75 7.24 -14.67
CA ASP A 1164 39.75 7.95 -15.45
C ASP A 1164 39.56 7.60 -16.95
N PRO A 1165 39.28 8.58 -17.84
CA PRO A 1165 39.00 8.30 -19.25
C PRO A 1165 40.23 7.86 -20.04
N ASP A 1166 41.44 8.22 -19.60
CA ASP A 1166 42.70 7.91 -20.31
C ASP A 1166 43.27 6.54 -19.89
N THR A 1167 43.03 6.12 -18.64
CA THR A 1167 43.51 4.80 -18.12
C THR A 1167 42.41 3.75 -17.93
N GLY A 1168 41.13 4.14 -18.02
CA GLY A 1168 39.98 3.27 -17.76
C GLY A 1168 39.83 2.85 -16.29
N LYS A 1169 40.62 3.43 -15.38
CA LYS A 1169 40.72 3.01 -13.98
C LYS A 1169 39.59 3.58 -13.14
N GLU A 1170 38.84 2.69 -12.49
CA GLU A 1170 37.84 3.04 -11.48
C GLU A 1170 38.51 3.43 -10.15
N MET A 1171 38.04 4.52 -9.53
CA MET A 1171 38.53 5.02 -8.23
C MET A 1171 37.47 5.85 -7.49
N ARG A 1172 37.67 6.08 -6.18
CA ARG A 1172 36.76 6.90 -5.36
C ARG A 1172 36.99 8.41 -5.57
N PRO A 1173 36.00 9.29 -5.24
CA PRO A 1173 36.17 10.74 -5.30
C PRO A 1173 37.39 11.29 -4.52
N GLU A 1174 37.68 10.77 -3.31
CA GLU A 1174 38.91 11.11 -2.58
C GLU A 1174 40.19 10.79 -3.37
N GLU A 1175 40.22 9.66 -4.08
CA GLU A 1175 41.39 9.17 -4.81
C GLU A 1175 41.59 9.98 -6.10
N ALA A 1176 40.51 10.25 -6.83
CA ALA A 1176 40.51 11.13 -8.00
C ALA A 1176 40.93 12.56 -7.65
N TYR A 1177 40.50 13.08 -6.49
CA TYR A 1177 40.90 14.41 -6.02
C TYR A 1177 42.39 14.46 -5.64
N GLN A 1178 42.90 13.44 -4.94
CA GLN A 1178 44.33 13.33 -4.62
C GLN A 1178 45.21 13.16 -5.87
N MET A 1179 44.69 12.53 -6.93
CA MET A 1179 45.36 12.41 -8.23
C MET A 1179 45.16 13.63 -9.15
N GLY A 1180 44.40 14.66 -8.72
CA GLY A 1180 44.15 15.87 -9.52
C GLY A 1180 43.20 15.69 -10.71
N ILE A 1181 42.51 14.55 -10.80
CA ILE A 1181 41.59 14.19 -11.89
C ILE A 1181 40.26 14.95 -11.74
N ILE A 1182 39.89 15.34 -10.52
CA ILE A 1182 38.77 16.25 -10.24
C ILE A 1182 39.24 17.45 -9.41
N ASP A 1183 38.57 18.60 -9.56
CA ASP A 1183 38.84 19.77 -8.73
C ASP A 1183 38.18 19.66 -7.34
N SER A 1184 38.55 20.56 -6.43
CA SER A 1184 38.04 20.58 -5.05
C SER A 1184 36.53 20.81 -4.97
N LYS A 1185 35.95 21.54 -5.94
CA LYS A 1185 34.53 21.90 -5.97
C LYS A 1185 33.67 20.71 -6.43
N LEU A 1186 34.16 19.95 -7.41
CA LEU A 1186 33.59 18.71 -7.89
C LEU A 1186 33.76 17.60 -6.84
N PHE A 1187 34.92 17.51 -6.18
CA PHE A 1187 35.12 16.59 -5.05
C PHE A 1187 34.10 16.82 -3.93
N VAL A 1188 33.92 18.05 -3.47
CA VAL A 1188 32.92 18.39 -2.43
C VAL A 1188 31.49 18.11 -2.90
N ASN A 1189 31.17 18.37 -4.18
CA ASN A 1189 29.86 18.06 -4.74
C ASN A 1189 29.58 16.53 -4.77
N LEU A 1190 30.52 15.74 -5.30
CA LEU A 1190 30.39 14.28 -5.38
C LEU A 1190 30.41 13.63 -3.98
N GLN A 1191 31.23 14.12 -3.05
CA GLN A 1191 31.18 13.68 -1.65
C GLN A 1191 29.84 14.04 -1.00
N GLY A 1192 29.25 15.19 -1.34
CA GLY A 1192 27.91 15.60 -0.92
C GLY A 1192 26.79 14.68 -1.44
N GLN A 1193 26.95 14.11 -2.63
CA GLN A 1193 26.03 13.11 -3.22
C GLN A 1193 26.13 11.72 -2.56
N GLU A 1194 27.19 11.44 -1.79
CA GLU A 1194 27.34 10.21 -0.98
C GLU A 1194 26.96 10.38 0.51
N CYS A 1195 26.44 11.54 0.93
CA CYS A 1195 26.43 11.95 2.34
C CYS A 1195 25.01 12.15 2.90
N ASP A 1196 24.30 11.03 3.12
CA ASP A 1196 22.99 11.02 3.78
C ASP A 1196 23.10 11.33 5.29
N TRP A 1197 22.85 12.59 5.64
CA TRP A 1197 22.54 13.01 7.01
C TRP A 1197 21.03 13.02 7.25
N GLU A 1198 20.63 12.71 8.49
CA GLU A 1198 19.23 12.61 8.90
C GLU A 1198 19.06 13.24 10.29
N GLU A 1199 18.05 14.08 10.46
CA GLU A 1199 17.66 14.59 11.79
C GLU A 1199 16.62 13.67 12.41
N ILE A 1200 16.89 13.20 13.63
CA ILE A 1200 15.98 12.38 14.43
C ILE A 1200 15.66 13.11 15.74
N SER A 1201 14.40 13.51 15.90
CA SER A 1201 13.89 14.08 17.15
C SER A 1201 13.63 12.96 18.16
N VAL A 1202 14.32 12.99 19.30
CA VAL A 1202 14.20 11.97 20.35
C VAL A 1202 13.46 12.56 21.55
N LYS A 1203 12.33 11.94 21.94
CA LYS A 1203 11.61 12.30 23.16
C LYS A 1203 12.34 11.79 24.39
N GLY A 1204 13.03 12.70 25.08
CA GLY A 1204 13.64 12.45 26.39
C GLY A 1204 12.72 12.90 27.54
N PRO A 1205 13.06 12.58 28.80
CA PRO A 1205 12.28 12.97 29.98
C PRO A 1205 12.15 14.48 30.21
N SER A 1206 12.88 15.31 29.46
CA SER A 1206 12.91 16.77 29.56
C SER A 1206 12.42 17.50 28.29
N GLY A 1207 11.98 16.79 27.25
CA GLY A 1207 11.52 17.39 25.99
C GLY A 1207 11.91 16.59 24.74
N GLU A 1208 11.57 17.14 23.57
CA GLU A 1208 12.08 16.68 22.27
C GLU A 1208 13.47 17.27 22.03
N SER A 1209 14.50 16.42 21.93
CA SER A 1209 15.88 16.82 21.63
C SER A 1209 16.24 16.37 20.22
N SER A 1210 16.64 17.31 19.35
CA SER A 1210 17.05 17.00 17.98
C SER A 1210 18.49 16.48 17.92
N VAL A 1211 18.64 15.31 17.29
CA VAL A 1211 19.91 14.61 17.13
C VAL A 1211 20.16 14.37 15.64
N LEU A 1212 21.31 14.83 15.14
CA LEU A 1212 21.72 14.59 13.75
C LEU A 1212 22.50 13.29 13.63
N HIS A 1213 22.08 12.43 12.72
CA HIS A 1213 22.60 11.10 12.47
C HIS A 1213 23.30 11.06 11.11
N ASN A 1214 24.58 10.70 11.11
CA ASN A 1214 25.33 10.43 9.89
C ASN A 1214 25.13 8.95 9.51
N ARG A 1215 24.31 8.66 8.49
CA ARG A 1215 24.02 7.27 8.08
C ARG A 1215 25.24 6.54 7.51
N LYS A 1216 26.26 7.27 7.03
CA LYS A 1216 27.50 6.68 6.51
C LYS A 1216 28.39 6.13 7.63
N SER A 1217 28.54 6.86 8.75
CA SER A 1217 29.39 6.51 9.90
C SER A 1217 28.68 5.96 11.15
N GLY A 1218 27.34 6.03 11.20
CA GLY A 1218 26.53 5.64 12.37
C GLY A 1218 26.62 6.61 13.56
N GLN A 1219 27.34 7.72 13.41
CA GLN A 1219 27.56 8.69 14.50
C GLN A 1219 26.35 9.60 14.69
N LYS A 1220 26.02 9.88 15.95
CA LYS A 1220 24.89 10.70 16.37
C LYS A 1220 25.36 11.92 17.16
N PHE A 1221 24.89 13.09 16.76
CA PHE A 1221 25.32 14.39 17.28
C PHE A 1221 24.11 15.12 17.86
N CYS A 1222 24.02 15.20 19.18
CA CYS A 1222 22.99 15.99 19.85
C CYS A 1222 23.30 17.49 19.65
N ILE A 1223 22.35 18.22 19.06
CA ILE A 1223 22.51 19.64 18.72
C ILE A 1223 22.68 20.49 19.99
N GLU A 1224 21.88 20.20 21.02
CA GLU A 1224 21.90 20.91 22.31
C GLU A 1224 23.24 20.75 23.02
N ASP A 1225 23.83 19.55 22.98
CA ASP A 1225 25.15 19.30 23.55
C ASP A 1225 26.27 19.92 22.73
N ALA A 1226 26.13 19.99 21.41
CA ALA A 1226 27.10 20.66 20.54
C ALA A 1226 27.08 22.19 20.71
N LEU A 1227 25.93 22.77 21.07
CA LEU A 1227 25.80 24.16 21.52
C LEU A 1227 26.45 24.36 22.90
N LYS A 1228 26.11 23.53 23.90
CA LYS A 1228 26.73 23.58 25.25
C LYS A 1228 28.25 23.43 25.21
N LYS A 1229 28.78 22.65 24.27
CA LYS A 1229 30.22 22.43 24.03
C LYS A 1229 30.86 23.46 23.08
N GLY A 1230 30.12 24.47 22.59
CA GLY A 1230 30.62 25.51 21.68
C GLY A 1230 31.14 24.98 20.33
N THR A 1231 30.73 23.78 19.93
CA THR A 1231 31.13 23.14 18.66
C THR A 1231 30.38 23.77 17.49
N ILE A 1232 29.09 24.07 17.70
CA ILE A 1232 28.28 24.98 16.88
C ILE A 1232 27.92 26.23 17.69
N THR A 1233 27.58 27.31 16.98
CA THR A 1233 27.07 28.56 17.56
C THR A 1233 25.57 28.65 17.35
N GLN A 1234 24.88 29.51 18.11
CA GLN A 1234 23.46 29.80 17.87
C GLN A 1234 23.23 30.24 16.41
N HIS A 1235 24.09 31.12 15.87
CA HIS A 1235 24.03 31.56 14.47
C HIS A 1235 24.13 30.41 13.44
N HIS A 1236 24.86 29.33 13.75
CA HIS A 1236 24.88 28.13 12.90
C HIS A 1236 23.56 27.35 12.99
N LEU A 1237 22.97 27.25 14.19
CA LEU A 1237 21.65 26.64 14.35
C LEU A 1237 20.57 27.47 13.63
N ASP A 1238 20.55 28.78 13.81
CA ASP A 1238 19.55 29.68 13.22
C ASP A 1238 19.59 29.60 11.68
N LYS A 1239 20.79 29.55 11.08
CA LYS A 1239 20.97 29.33 9.64
C LYS A 1239 20.46 27.97 9.16
N TYR A 1240 20.67 26.91 9.94
CA TYR A 1240 20.14 25.59 9.62
C TYR A 1240 18.60 25.55 9.70
N LEU A 1241 18.02 26.09 10.77
CA LEU A 1241 16.56 26.18 10.96
C LEU A 1241 15.88 27.05 9.89
N ASN A 1242 16.52 28.16 9.49
CA ASN A 1242 16.05 29.02 8.39
C ASN A 1242 16.31 28.45 6.99
N LYS A 1243 16.94 27.26 6.88
CA LYS A 1243 17.36 26.61 5.63
C LYS A 1243 18.35 27.42 4.78
N GLU A 1244 19.06 28.37 5.38
CA GLU A 1244 20.21 29.06 4.78
C GLU A 1244 21.47 28.18 4.72
N MET A 1245 21.45 27.04 5.41
CA MET A 1245 22.53 26.05 5.46
C MET A 1245 21.92 24.65 5.41
N THR A 1246 22.48 23.77 4.58
CA THR A 1246 21.99 22.41 4.38
C THR A 1246 22.29 21.49 5.57
N ILE A 1247 21.56 20.37 5.65
CA ILE A 1247 21.80 19.32 6.66
C ILE A 1247 23.20 18.69 6.53
N GLN A 1248 23.75 18.61 5.31
CA GLN A 1248 25.12 18.17 5.07
C GLN A 1248 26.15 19.18 5.61
N GLU A 1249 25.99 20.47 5.33
CA GLU A 1249 26.89 21.53 5.83
C GLU A 1249 26.85 21.62 7.37
N PHE A 1250 25.66 21.62 7.95
CA PHE A 1250 25.49 21.68 9.41
C PHE A 1250 26.03 20.42 10.10
N GLY A 1251 25.77 19.24 9.54
CA GLY A 1251 26.36 17.97 9.97
C GLY A 1251 27.89 17.96 9.88
N HIS A 1252 28.47 18.57 8.84
CA HIS A 1252 29.93 18.69 8.70
C HIS A 1252 30.53 19.54 9.83
N ILE A 1253 29.91 20.68 10.16
CA ILE A 1253 30.34 21.53 11.29
C ILE A 1253 30.19 20.79 12.63
N LEU A 1254 29.09 20.07 12.84
CA LEU A 1254 28.85 19.22 14.02
C LEU A 1254 29.89 18.10 14.18
N SER A 1255 30.40 17.56 13.07
CA SER A 1255 31.47 16.55 13.06
C SER A 1255 32.86 17.10 13.44
N GLY A 1256 33.00 18.42 13.62
CA GLY A 1256 34.23 19.08 14.06
C GLY A 1256 35.27 19.34 12.96
N ARG A 1257 35.02 18.91 11.71
CA ARG A 1257 35.88 19.19 10.55
C ARG A 1257 35.72 20.66 10.12
N ARG A 1258 36.80 21.44 10.20
CA ARG A 1258 36.83 22.87 9.84
C ARG A 1258 37.73 23.14 8.64
N LYS A 1259 37.14 23.08 7.44
CA LYS A 1259 37.72 23.34 6.11
C LYS A 1259 38.83 22.39 5.67
#